data_AF-A0A3B9ZB31-F1
#
_entry.id   AF-A0A3B9ZB31-F1
#
_cell.length_a   1.000
_cell.length_b   1.000
_cell.length_c   1.000
_cell.angle_alpha   90.00
_cell.angle_beta   90.00
_cell.angle_gamma   90.00
#
_symmetry.space_group_name_H-M   'P 1'
#
loop_
_entity.id
_entity.type
_entity.pdbx_description
1 polymer ?
#
loop_
_entity_poly.entity_id
_entity_poly.type
_entity_poly.pdbx_seq_one_letter_code
_entity_poly.pdbx_strand_id
1 'polypeptide(L)'
;MKKMYSKALAVMCAVTMALPSTVYTNVYADGEVTNNQNPEEGGNEEAEVKYENGTHELSLGKFGVAGTHNAEIEVDENKVPVLDDKGNAKIDFSAQYGQVYFSLPEGIDPKRVTKVEFPGLESVAVKVQQTQGDDDNGCLVNYSNSLSFEEGTDFSVIVLMNMAEGAVSKNVGTIVITLTDAPSDTKTVTYKLSDLDIALNGGATIEEGKVTYTNAYQSIFFDFSKVIEDGMVPIQIDVKEDANTFNYKVMTEDQFENDTWGNGLAVSYGNPTIAFDDASAKYLIVMSGDKADDPDAEEKTYGSYSLDSEVEFTLAPSYGVQMDIPDLRSVVATEEGLGEDAYVGCAVTGTETADEKVMQLATKHFNAVTLGNELKLDCMLGYNNASSKDVEFTYVNKNTFKACDEGDENAMKVPVLNYKNAEERLDMFLKWNEENPDKQIKVRGHVLVWHSQAPGWFFKKDYAGLFQDNTGAPELKTSDGVTEDKENGTYAEDATKEEMDRRQEWYIKTMLEHFTAPGSKYENLFYGWDVVNEAVSDNSGTYRNAKENSRWWNIYKDQSFITNAFVYANKYAPKSLKLYYNDYNETVATKVKGIVKLLEDVKATKGARIDGCGMQAHYGIDNPTMGQVEAAVRAYSAVVDEVMLTELDVKASSEYDGTKATRVAEYTKQAYFYKNLYDTLVKLDKEEGINVSGIVVWGTVDKYSWLNDSNNVGGAANGGAQCPLLFDSNYQAKPAYWAFVDADKLEPYIQNVFVVESADGSFDNANTYSFGNDKVTCEFSPIWDAKKLTVKALVKGKLADTDKVTLYYFDGETKKAEVAAKDMKAVEGGYEAVLTLDGAYAVGEAKLDVVVSVGEDKVAFNDVKLTQEESDQYYANANFRPFAEITKGTVKIDGEVDDAWKDAVTVPLTINLGSNVTAEAKLLWDEDNLYVKADVVDPVLNKDSANAYEQDSVEVFIDENNHKSDSYEEDDKQYRINYENTQSFSGDKCVADNVKSFAVVPKDGKGYSIEAAFKWTDIKAAEGSLIGLELQVNDADESGKRIGTLSWYDKSGMGWSAPSVFGTAKLVGEAKKADNKVDEKKTDSKTTVETKSVDGPKVGTKVEDKKFNYVVTKAGTTDGKTVGEVAVVASKNKKAKAVTVSASVTIDGVKYNVTEIKAKAFYANKKLTKVTIGKNVKKIGSKAFAKCTSLKTVIVKSKKLRTIGKSAFAGDKKLRSFKMKSNKKLKSVGKKAFKGVSKKCKFYVPKKLKKAYKKTLKKGGFKGKIK
;
A
#
# COMPACT_ATOMS: atom_id res chain seq x y z
N MET A 1 -10.93 -53.58 -5.83
CA MET A 1 -11.25 -52.38 -5.03
C MET A 1 -12.73 -51.95 -5.08
N LYS A 2 -13.48 -52.09 -6.18
CA LYS A 2 -14.95 -51.83 -6.23
C LYS A 2 -15.86 -52.77 -5.39
N LYS A 3 -15.32 -53.81 -4.72
CA LYS A 3 -16.08 -54.73 -3.84
C LYS A 3 -15.80 -54.55 -2.34
N MET A 4 -14.92 -53.62 -1.95
CA MET A 4 -14.67 -53.29 -0.53
C MET A 4 -15.48 -52.09 -0.04
N TYR A 5 -15.99 -51.25 -0.94
CA TYR A 5 -16.80 -50.08 -0.58
C TYR A 5 -18.28 -50.39 -0.30
N SER A 6 -18.80 -51.56 -0.68
CA SER A 6 -20.22 -51.90 -0.46
C SER A 6 -20.53 -52.47 0.92
N LYS A 7 -19.53 -52.63 1.80
CA LYS A 7 -19.73 -53.14 3.18
C LYS A 7 -19.56 -52.09 4.28
N ALA A 8 -19.03 -50.91 3.98
CA ALA A 8 -18.92 -49.81 4.95
C ALA A 8 -20.21 -48.97 5.05
N LEU A 9 -21.06 -48.98 4.02
CA LEU A 9 -22.29 -48.19 3.97
C LEU A 9 -23.49 -48.83 4.71
N ALA A 10 -23.35 -50.06 5.22
CA ALA A 10 -24.43 -50.81 5.87
C ALA A 10 -24.37 -50.80 7.41
N VAL A 11 -23.43 -50.08 8.03
CA VAL A 11 -23.29 -50.01 9.50
C VAL A 11 -23.67 -48.63 10.07
N MET A 12 -23.88 -47.61 9.24
CA MET A 12 -24.25 -46.25 9.69
C MET A 12 -25.76 -45.93 9.64
N CYS A 13 -26.63 -46.93 9.58
CA CYS A 13 -28.07 -46.72 9.77
C CYS A 13 -28.66 -47.78 10.70
N ALA A 14 -29.01 -47.31 11.91
CA ALA A 14 -29.82 -47.92 12.97
C ALA A 14 -29.07 -48.46 14.20
N VAL A 15 -28.76 -47.58 15.17
CA VAL A 15 -29.26 -47.68 16.55
C VAL A 15 -29.42 -46.26 17.13
N THR A 16 -30.67 -45.94 17.45
CA THR A 16 -31.17 -44.78 18.18
C THR A 16 -30.92 -44.88 19.69
N MET A 17 -30.73 -43.73 20.34
CA MET A 17 -31.11 -43.37 21.73
C MET A 17 -30.50 -44.15 22.93
N ALA A 18 -29.72 -43.44 23.77
CA ALA A 18 -29.85 -43.40 25.24
C ALA A 18 -28.94 -42.32 25.88
N LEU A 19 -29.55 -41.44 26.68
CA LEU A 19 -29.01 -40.42 27.60
C LEU A 19 -28.20 -41.06 28.79
N PRO A 20 -27.64 -40.37 29.82
CA PRO A 20 -27.71 -38.94 30.19
C PRO A 20 -26.42 -38.28 30.75
N SER A 21 -26.53 -36.98 30.99
CA SER A 21 -25.73 -36.16 31.90
C SER A 21 -25.90 -36.56 33.39
N THR A 22 -24.80 -36.50 34.15
CA THR A 22 -24.73 -36.50 35.63
C THR A 22 -23.94 -35.24 36.00
N VAL A 23 -24.54 -34.16 36.52
CA VAL A 23 -25.02 -33.91 37.90
C VAL A 23 -23.97 -34.20 38.99
N TYR A 24 -23.39 -33.12 39.53
CA TYR A 24 -23.03 -33.02 40.94
C TYR A 24 -24.00 -32.02 41.59
N THR A 25 -24.88 -32.52 42.44
CA THR A 25 -25.65 -31.72 43.41
C THR A 25 -24.88 -31.65 44.71
N ASN A 26 -24.92 -30.50 45.37
CA ASN A 26 -25.14 -30.47 46.82
C ASN A 26 -26.20 -29.42 47.16
N VAL A 27 -27.02 -29.85 48.12
CA VAL A 27 -28.36 -29.39 48.51
C VAL A 27 -28.28 -28.37 49.64
N TYR A 28 -29.33 -27.56 49.77
CA TYR A 28 -30.07 -27.12 50.97
C TYR A 28 -30.51 -25.66 50.80
N ALA A 29 -31.71 -25.18 51.12
CA ALA A 29 -33.05 -25.71 51.32
C ALA A 29 -33.92 -24.47 51.68
N ASP A 30 -35.22 -24.58 51.43
CA ASP A 30 -36.34 -23.84 52.03
C ASP A 30 -36.62 -22.37 51.65
N GLY A 31 -37.89 -22.11 51.31
CA GLY A 31 -38.53 -20.82 51.64
C GLY A 31 -39.41 -20.14 50.59
N GLU A 32 -40.48 -20.81 50.16
CA GLU A 32 -41.79 -20.30 49.69
C GLU A 32 -42.14 -18.77 49.70
N VAL A 33 -42.86 -18.37 48.62
CA VAL A 33 -44.14 -17.58 48.60
C VAL A 33 -44.18 -16.10 48.12
N THR A 34 -44.61 -15.96 46.84
CA THR A 34 -45.69 -15.12 46.25
C THR A 34 -45.52 -13.67 45.74
N ASN A 35 -46.08 -13.51 44.52
CA ASN A 35 -46.91 -12.43 43.96
C ASN A 35 -46.31 -11.13 43.38
N ASN A 36 -46.33 -11.07 42.04
CA ASN A 36 -47.07 -10.13 41.17
C ASN A 36 -47.20 -8.65 41.60
N GLN A 37 -46.51 -7.74 40.89
CA GLN A 37 -47.06 -6.70 39.96
C GLN A 37 -46.00 -5.62 39.65
N ASN A 38 -45.77 -5.37 38.35
CA ASN A 38 -44.94 -4.31 37.74
C ASN A 38 -45.35 -2.87 38.18
N PRO A 39 -44.53 -1.80 38.07
CA PRO A 39 -43.85 -1.42 36.81
C PRO A 39 -42.50 -0.62 36.91
N GLU A 40 -41.95 -0.31 35.72
CA GLU A 40 -40.96 0.73 35.36
C GLU A 40 -39.45 0.40 35.29
N GLU A 41 -39.01 0.49 34.03
CA GLU A 41 -37.69 0.78 33.43
C GLU A 41 -36.46 1.00 34.32
N GLY A 42 -35.37 0.31 33.93
CA GLY A 42 -34.01 0.56 34.40
C GLY A 42 -33.07 -0.58 34.00
N GLY A 43 -32.93 -0.82 32.69
CA GLY A 43 -31.96 -1.78 32.17
C GLY A 43 -30.54 -1.27 32.38
N ASN A 44 -29.77 -1.94 33.25
CA ASN A 44 -28.32 -1.88 33.23
C ASN A 44 -27.81 -3.04 32.35
N GLU A 45 -27.69 -2.78 31.06
CA GLU A 45 -26.77 -3.53 30.21
C GLU A 45 -25.43 -2.77 30.23
N GLU A 46 -24.47 -3.22 31.04
CA GLU A 46 -23.07 -2.85 30.77
C GLU A 46 -22.63 -3.63 29.53
N ALA A 47 -22.53 -2.94 28.40
CA ALA A 47 -21.95 -3.50 27.18
C ALA A 47 -20.51 -3.97 27.44
N GLU A 48 -20.15 -5.18 26.98
CA GLU A 48 -18.77 -5.68 26.99
C GLU A 48 -17.84 -4.68 26.28
N VAL A 49 -16.88 -4.12 27.02
CA VAL A 49 -15.86 -3.23 26.46
C VAL A 49 -14.75 -4.09 25.83
N LYS A 50 -14.63 -4.05 24.49
CA LYS A 50 -13.50 -4.65 23.77
C LYS A 50 -12.30 -3.70 23.81
N TYR A 51 -11.15 -4.16 24.33
CA TYR A 51 -9.93 -3.35 24.41
C TYR A 51 -9.01 -3.60 23.21
N GLU A 52 -8.74 -2.54 22.46
CA GLU A 52 -7.82 -2.52 21.31
C GLU A 52 -6.34 -2.43 21.73
N ASN A 53 -5.43 -2.52 20.76
CA ASN A 53 -3.98 -2.54 21.02
C ASN A 53 -3.52 -1.17 21.48
N GLY A 54 -2.68 -1.09 22.52
CA GLY A 54 -2.23 0.20 23.05
C GLY A 54 -2.17 0.28 24.57
N THR A 55 -1.97 1.48 25.11
CA THR A 55 -1.94 1.71 26.56
C THR A 55 -3.26 2.31 27.02
N HIS A 56 -3.88 1.67 27.99
CA HIS A 56 -5.18 2.03 28.56
C HIS A 56 -5.00 2.46 30.00
N GLU A 57 -5.61 3.58 30.35
CA GLU A 57 -5.66 4.10 31.72
C GLU A 57 -7.05 3.78 32.29
N LEU A 58 -7.11 2.83 33.22
CA LEU A 58 -8.38 2.27 33.71
C LEU A 58 -8.63 2.65 35.16
N SER A 59 -9.84 3.12 35.45
CA SER A 59 -10.25 3.37 36.83
C SER A 59 -10.22 2.07 37.65
N LEU A 60 -9.80 2.17 38.91
CA LEU A 60 -9.73 1.02 39.81
C LEU A 60 -11.09 0.33 39.99
N GLY A 61 -12.20 1.06 39.82
CA GLY A 61 -13.56 0.52 39.87
C GLY A 61 -13.92 -0.42 38.70
N LYS A 62 -13.07 -0.55 37.68
CA LYS A 62 -13.24 -1.57 36.62
C LYS A 62 -12.59 -2.91 36.97
N PHE A 63 -11.90 -3.01 38.11
CA PHE A 63 -11.23 -4.22 38.56
C PHE A 63 -11.99 -4.86 39.72
N GLY A 64 -12.22 -6.17 39.66
CA GLY A 64 -12.74 -6.92 40.80
C GLY A 64 -11.63 -7.19 41.83
N VAL A 65 -11.95 -7.18 43.12
CA VAL A 65 -11.04 -7.61 44.20
C VAL A 65 -11.17 -9.11 44.38
N ALA A 66 -10.15 -9.84 43.92
CA ALA A 66 -10.06 -11.29 44.09
C ALA A 66 -9.84 -11.69 45.56
N GLY A 67 -9.18 -10.85 46.34
CA GLY A 67 -9.05 -11.01 47.80
C GLY A 67 -7.92 -10.17 48.40
N THR A 68 -7.61 -10.40 49.68
CA THR A 68 -6.55 -9.68 50.41
C THR A 68 -5.73 -10.62 51.30
N HIS A 69 -4.53 -10.18 51.68
CA HIS A 69 -3.68 -10.82 52.69
C HIS A 69 -2.94 -9.76 53.49
N ASN A 70 -3.19 -9.65 54.80
CA ASN A 70 -2.65 -8.56 55.63
C ASN A 70 -2.90 -7.15 55.02
N ALA A 71 -4.07 -6.98 54.41
CA ALA A 71 -4.54 -5.71 53.85
C ALA A 71 -6.08 -5.65 53.88
N GLU A 72 -6.63 -4.44 53.95
CA GLU A 72 -8.06 -4.14 53.93
C GLU A 72 -8.36 -3.11 52.83
N ILE A 73 -9.46 -3.32 52.10
CA ILE A 73 -10.02 -2.42 51.08
C ILE A 73 -11.54 -2.54 51.13
N GLU A 74 -12.26 -1.42 51.03
CA GLU A 74 -13.72 -1.40 50.99
C GLU A 74 -14.21 -1.76 49.58
N VAL A 75 -15.17 -2.67 49.49
CA VAL A 75 -15.70 -3.19 48.23
C VAL A 75 -17.23 -3.30 48.29
N ASP A 76 -17.88 -3.26 47.12
CA ASP A 76 -19.32 -3.47 46.98
C ASP A 76 -19.72 -4.95 46.99
N GLU A 77 -21.00 -5.24 46.74
CA GLU A 77 -21.55 -6.60 46.70
C GLU A 77 -20.95 -7.49 45.60
N ASN A 78 -20.39 -6.89 44.55
CA ASN A 78 -19.72 -7.57 43.43
C ASN A 78 -18.20 -7.63 43.60
N LYS A 79 -17.70 -7.25 44.79
CA LYS A 79 -16.27 -7.16 45.14
C LYS A 79 -15.51 -6.11 44.31
N VAL A 80 -16.16 -5.08 43.80
CA VAL A 80 -15.50 -3.95 43.14
C VAL A 80 -15.11 -2.91 44.20
N PRO A 81 -13.91 -2.28 44.14
CA PRO A 81 -13.51 -1.26 45.11
C PRO A 81 -14.48 -0.08 45.17
N VAL A 82 -14.90 0.29 46.38
CA VAL A 82 -15.69 1.51 46.61
C VAL A 82 -14.75 2.71 46.49
N LEU A 83 -15.06 3.63 45.57
CA LEU A 83 -14.24 4.81 45.27
C LEU A 83 -14.75 6.05 45.99
N ASP A 84 -13.84 6.94 46.39
CA ASP A 84 -14.16 8.27 46.91
C ASP A 84 -14.59 9.26 45.81
N ASP A 85 -15.01 10.48 46.18
CA ASP A 85 -15.41 11.56 45.26
C ASP A 85 -14.34 11.95 44.22
N LYS A 86 -13.10 11.46 44.39
CA LYS A 86 -11.96 11.68 43.49
C LYS A 86 -11.58 10.42 42.71
N GLY A 87 -12.41 9.38 42.76
CA GLY A 87 -12.22 8.12 42.06
C GLY A 87 -11.15 7.19 42.66
N ASN A 88 -10.79 7.35 43.94
CA ASN A 88 -9.76 6.53 44.60
C ASN A 88 -10.35 5.59 45.65
N ALA A 89 -9.87 4.36 45.71
CA ALA A 89 -10.09 3.47 46.86
C ALA A 89 -8.95 3.60 47.87
N LYS A 90 -9.29 3.59 49.17
CA LYS A 90 -8.31 3.53 50.26
C LYS A 90 -7.98 2.07 50.59
N ILE A 91 -6.69 1.75 50.56
CA ILE A 91 -6.16 0.42 50.88
C ILE A 91 -5.27 0.52 52.12
N ASP A 92 -5.60 -0.23 53.16
CA ASP A 92 -4.88 -0.28 54.43
C ASP A 92 -4.08 -1.59 54.55
N PHE A 93 -2.76 -1.54 54.36
CA PHE A 93 -1.86 -2.69 54.54
C PHE A 93 -1.43 -2.78 56.00
N SER A 94 -1.71 -3.90 56.67
CA SER A 94 -1.48 -4.06 58.12
C SER A 94 -0.03 -4.40 58.49
N ALA A 95 0.78 -4.85 57.53
CA ALA A 95 2.20 -5.14 57.71
C ALA A 95 3.00 -5.06 56.39
N GLN A 96 4.33 -5.20 56.48
CA GLN A 96 5.19 -5.42 55.31
C GLN A 96 4.74 -6.70 54.59
N TYR A 97 4.68 -6.66 53.27
CA TYR A 97 4.17 -7.72 52.38
C TYR A 97 2.66 -7.96 52.43
N GLY A 98 1.89 -7.07 53.08
CA GLY A 98 0.44 -7.02 52.89
C GLY A 98 0.09 -6.85 51.41
N GLN A 99 -0.98 -7.50 50.96
CA GLN A 99 -1.34 -7.67 49.54
C GLN A 99 -2.84 -7.50 49.31
N VAL A 100 -3.17 -6.86 48.18
CA VAL A 100 -4.51 -6.86 47.60
C VAL A 100 -4.43 -7.41 46.20
N TYR A 101 -5.34 -8.31 45.86
CA TYR A 101 -5.40 -9.04 44.59
C TYR A 101 -6.56 -8.49 43.77
N PHE A 102 -6.28 -8.08 42.54
CA PHE A 102 -7.22 -7.52 41.57
C PHE A 102 -7.36 -8.48 40.38
N SER A 103 -8.58 -8.84 40.02
CA SER A 103 -8.91 -9.50 38.77
C SER A 103 -8.87 -8.51 37.62
N LEU A 104 -8.48 -8.97 36.43
CA LEU A 104 -8.59 -8.15 35.23
C LEU A 104 -10.06 -7.83 34.90
N PRO A 105 -10.34 -6.65 34.31
CA PRO A 105 -11.64 -6.34 33.74
C PRO A 105 -12.03 -7.34 32.65
N GLU A 106 -13.33 -7.57 32.48
CA GLU A 106 -13.89 -8.35 31.39
C GLU A 106 -13.51 -7.74 30.03
N GLY A 107 -13.19 -8.57 29.03
CA GLY A 107 -12.71 -8.13 27.70
C GLY A 107 -11.19 -7.89 27.58
N ILE A 108 -10.42 -7.92 28.68
CA ILE A 108 -8.95 -7.88 28.64
C ILE A 108 -8.38 -9.30 28.66
N ASP A 109 -7.78 -9.71 27.54
CA ASP A 109 -6.98 -10.94 27.50
C ASP A 109 -5.65 -10.73 28.26
N PRO A 110 -5.39 -11.45 29.36
CA PRO A 110 -4.15 -11.34 30.11
C PRO A 110 -2.90 -11.57 29.26
N LYS A 111 -2.98 -12.40 28.21
CA LYS A 111 -1.84 -12.73 27.33
C LYS A 111 -1.42 -11.55 26.44
N ARG A 112 -2.32 -10.61 26.17
CA ARG A 112 -2.05 -9.36 25.45
C ARG A 112 -1.45 -8.29 26.35
N VAL A 113 -1.59 -8.42 27.68
CA VAL A 113 -0.99 -7.46 28.61
C VAL A 113 0.53 -7.63 28.57
N THR A 114 1.26 -6.53 28.40
CA THR A 114 2.73 -6.50 28.47
C THR A 114 3.25 -5.61 29.58
N LYS A 115 2.35 -4.81 30.17
CA LYS A 115 2.67 -3.95 31.31
C LYS A 115 1.44 -3.67 32.14
N VAL A 116 1.64 -3.70 33.45
CA VAL A 116 0.70 -3.19 34.45
C VAL A 116 1.43 -2.14 35.29
N GLU A 117 0.81 -1.01 35.53
CA GLU A 117 1.36 0.08 36.33
C GLU A 117 0.30 0.72 37.22
N PHE A 118 0.69 1.03 38.45
CA PHE A 118 -0.08 1.82 39.39
C PHE A 118 0.64 3.16 39.58
N PRO A 119 0.26 4.21 38.82
CA PRO A 119 0.95 5.49 38.84
C PRO A 119 0.95 6.12 40.25
N GLY A 120 2.05 6.76 40.65
CA GLY A 120 2.10 7.57 41.87
C GLY A 120 2.23 6.82 43.21
N LEU A 121 2.30 5.48 43.21
CA LEU A 121 2.41 4.69 44.45
C LEU A 121 3.87 4.38 44.84
N GLU A 122 4.48 5.25 45.66
CA GLU A 122 5.80 4.96 46.25
C GLU A 122 5.72 3.86 47.33
N SER A 123 6.75 3.00 47.41
CA SER A 123 6.91 1.91 48.40
C SER A 123 5.92 0.75 48.29
N VAL A 124 5.25 0.60 47.15
CA VAL A 124 4.36 -0.50 46.82
C VAL A 124 4.87 -1.21 45.57
N ALA A 125 4.81 -2.54 45.55
CA ALA A 125 5.27 -3.39 44.47
C ALA A 125 4.09 -4.03 43.74
N VAL A 126 4.26 -4.32 42.45
CA VAL A 126 3.28 -5.05 41.63
C VAL A 126 3.82 -6.43 41.29
N LYS A 127 2.97 -7.44 41.46
CA LYS A 127 3.18 -8.80 40.93
C LYS A 127 1.96 -9.25 40.13
N VAL A 128 2.12 -10.26 39.30
CA VAL A 128 1.00 -10.97 38.65
C VAL A 128 1.07 -12.46 38.95
N GLN A 129 -0.09 -13.12 39.09
CA GLN A 129 -0.20 -14.55 39.40
C GLN A 129 -1.34 -15.20 38.61
N GLN A 130 -1.26 -16.52 38.37
CA GLN A 130 -2.31 -17.29 37.70
C GLN A 130 -3.54 -17.54 38.57
N THR A 131 -3.38 -17.59 39.89
CA THR A 131 -4.48 -17.67 40.86
C THR A 131 -4.10 -16.93 42.16
N GLN A 132 -5.09 -16.63 43.01
CA GLN A 132 -4.85 -16.01 44.31
C GLN A 132 -4.08 -16.97 45.24
N GLY A 133 -2.98 -16.49 45.83
CA GLY A 133 -2.24 -17.23 46.86
C GLY A 133 -1.18 -18.21 46.33
N ASP A 134 -0.76 -18.07 45.07
CA ASP A 134 0.33 -18.87 44.52
C ASP A 134 1.69 -18.39 45.05
N ASP A 135 2.44 -19.30 45.70
CA ASP A 135 3.57 -18.90 46.54
C ASP A 135 4.92 -18.86 45.83
N ASP A 136 5.26 -19.73 44.85
CA ASP A 136 6.69 -19.82 44.50
C ASP A 136 7.17 -20.52 43.19
N ASN A 137 6.43 -20.57 42.07
CA ASN A 137 7.06 -21.12 40.82
C ASN A 137 6.67 -20.51 39.46
N GLY A 138 5.85 -19.46 39.40
CA GLY A 138 5.49 -18.80 38.13
C GLY A 138 5.29 -17.28 38.21
N CYS A 139 5.47 -16.68 39.39
CA CYS A 139 5.13 -15.28 39.62
C CYS A 139 6.20 -14.33 39.07
N LEU A 140 5.81 -13.44 38.16
CA LEU A 140 6.63 -12.29 37.80
C LEU A 140 6.41 -11.20 38.85
N VAL A 141 7.46 -10.93 39.64
CA VAL A 141 7.45 -9.92 40.70
C VAL A 141 8.41 -8.80 40.34
N ASN A 142 7.94 -7.55 40.37
CA ASN A 142 8.81 -6.38 40.31
C ASN A 142 8.64 -5.55 41.58
N TYR A 143 9.76 -5.24 42.22
CA TYR A 143 9.81 -4.40 43.42
C TYR A 143 9.65 -2.90 43.07
N SER A 144 8.65 -2.61 42.24
CA SER A 144 8.28 -1.28 41.74
C SER A 144 6.77 -1.24 41.51
N ASN A 145 6.20 -0.04 41.45
CA ASN A 145 4.77 0.19 41.17
C ASN A 145 4.37 -0.09 39.71
N SER A 146 5.31 -0.53 38.88
CA SER A 146 5.05 -1.04 37.54
C SER A 146 5.72 -2.39 37.34
N LEU A 147 5.10 -3.22 36.52
CA LEU A 147 5.62 -4.52 36.12
C LEU A 147 5.40 -4.68 34.62
N SER A 148 6.49 -4.92 33.89
CA SER A 148 6.44 -5.28 32.46
C SER A 148 6.88 -6.72 32.30
N PHE A 149 6.23 -7.42 31.38
CA PHE A 149 6.43 -8.84 31.13
C PHE A 149 6.40 -9.13 29.62
N GLU A 150 6.78 -10.35 29.23
CA GLU A 150 6.82 -10.72 27.82
C GLU A 150 5.37 -10.94 27.32
N GLU A 151 5.11 -10.59 26.07
CA GLU A 151 3.84 -10.89 25.38
C GLU A 151 3.54 -12.40 25.44
N GLY A 152 2.28 -12.76 25.73
CA GLY A 152 1.86 -14.14 25.98
C GLY A 152 2.03 -14.63 27.42
N THR A 153 2.41 -13.75 28.36
CA THR A 153 2.45 -14.11 29.79
C THR A 153 1.04 -14.34 30.31
N ASP A 154 0.78 -15.54 30.83
CA ASP A 154 -0.53 -15.93 31.32
C ASP A 154 -0.67 -15.68 32.84
N PHE A 155 -1.70 -14.94 33.24
CA PHE A 155 -2.02 -14.63 34.63
C PHE A 155 -3.51 -14.26 34.75
N SER A 156 -4.11 -14.36 35.94
CA SER A 156 -5.51 -13.95 36.17
C SER A 156 -5.66 -12.85 37.22
N VAL A 157 -4.62 -12.63 38.04
CA VAL A 157 -4.65 -11.64 39.11
C VAL A 157 -3.42 -10.73 39.09
N ILE A 158 -3.67 -9.44 39.26
CA ILE A 158 -2.68 -8.40 39.55
C ILE A 158 -2.64 -8.21 41.06
N VAL A 159 -1.47 -8.18 41.67
CA VAL A 159 -1.35 -8.01 43.12
C VAL A 159 -0.52 -6.79 43.44
N LEU A 160 -1.09 -5.95 44.29
CA LEU A 160 -0.45 -4.77 44.84
C LEU A 160 0.06 -5.10 46.26
N MET A 161 1.35 -4.93 46.49
CA MET A 161 2.03 -5.40 47.70
C MET A 161 2.79 -4.28 48.43
N ASN A 162 2.55 -4.11 49.73
CA ASN A 162 3.30 -3.18 50.56
C ASN A 162 4.75 -3.65 50.77
N MET A 163 5.73 -2.78 50.52
CA MET A 163 7.15 -3.09 50.70
C MET A 163 7.79 -2.35 51.90
N ALA A 164 7.08 -1.43 52.53
CA ALA A 164 7.60 -0.66 53.66
C ALA A 164 7.66 -1.50 54.94
N GLU A 165 8.63 -1.22 55.82
CA GLU A 165 8.69 -1.80 57.16
C GLU A 165 7.55 -1.24 58.02
N GLY A 166 6.43 -1.96 58.10
CA GLY A 166 5.26 -1.61 58.93
C GLY A 166 3.96 -1.43 58.13
N ALA A 167 2.90 -1.05 58.85
CA ALA A 167 1.59 -0.78 58.26
C ALA A 167 1.58 0.51 57.44
N VAL A 168 0.88 0.51 56.30
CA VAL A 168 0.81 1.64 55.36
C VAL A 168 -0.58 1.75 54.74
N SER A 169 -1.13 2.95 54.67
CA SER A 169 -2.36 3.26 53.93
C SER A 169 -2.04 3.93 52.59
N LYS A 170 -2.73 3.56 51.50
CA LYS A 170 -2.56 4.13 50.16
C LYS A 170 -3.91 4.39 49.49
N ASN A 171 -4.03 5.52 48.80
CA ASN A 171 -5.17 5.78 47.93
C ASN A 171 -4.79 5.41 46.49
N VAL A 172 -5.63 4.61 45.84
CA VAL A 172 -5.38 4.07 44.50
C VAL A 172 -6.58 4.37 43.62
N GLY A 173 -6.40 5.15 42.55
CA GLY A 173 -7.49 5.52 41.64
C GLY A 173 -7.43 4.88 40.26
N THR A 174 -6.22 4.54 39.79
CA THR A 174 -6.02 4.16 38.39
C THR A 174 -4.97 3.07 38.25
N ILE A 175 -5.24 2.13 37.33
CA ILE A 175 -4.31 1.11 36.85
C ILE A 175 -4.09 1.33 35.35
N VAL A 176 -2.84 1.44 34.95
CA VAL A 176 -2.45 1.54 33.53
C VAL A 176 -2.08 0.14 33.03
N ILE A 177 -2.77 -0.32 31.99
CA ILE A 177 -2.50 -1.58 31.30
C ILE A 177 -2.00 -1.29 29.89
N THR A 178 -0.92 -1.93 29.45
CA THR A 178 -0.49 -1.88 28.05
C THR A 178 -0.76 -3.21 27.37
N LEU A 179 -1.54 -3.18 26.29
CA LEU A 179 -1.86 -4.30 25.40
C LEU A 179 -1.00 -4.26 24.13
N THR A 180 -0.56 -5.42 23.67
CA THR A 180 -0.01 -5.59 22.30
C THR A 180 -1.13 -5.89 21.31
N ASP A 181 -0.77 -5.87 20.02
CA ASP A 181 -1.53 -6.56 18.98
C ASP A 181 -1.99 -7.93 19.49
N ALA A 182 -3.20 -8.35 19.09
CA ALA A 182 -3.59 -9.75 19.24
C ALA A 182 -2.36 -10.56 18.83
N PRO A 183 -1.78 -11.37 19.74
CA PRO A 183 -0.52 -12.03 19.46
C PRO A 183 -0.69 -12.69 18.11
N SER A 184 0.34 -12.60 17.25
CA SER A 184 0.38 -13.53 16.14
C SER A 184 0.23 -14.88 16.80
N ASP A 185 -0.93 -15.52 16.63
CA ASP A 185 -1.29 -16.83 17.16
C ASP A 185 -0.42 -17.94 16.51
N THR A 186 0.74 -17.51 16.04
CA THR A 186 1.74 -18.28 15.39
C THR A 186 2.53 -19.01 16.44
N LYS A 187 2.27 -20.31 16.52
CA LYS A 187 3.07 -21.23 17.32
C LYS A 187 4.19 -21.80 16.46
N THR A 188 5.36 -21.99 17.06
CA THR A 188 6.43 -22.74 16.42
C THR A 188 6.42 -24.16 16.94
N VAL A 189 6.38 -25.14 16.04
CA VAL A 189 6.45 -26.57 16.34
C VAL A 189 7.63 -27.19 15.59
N THR A 190 8.31 -28.14 16.21
CA THR A 190 9.49 -28.79 15.65
C THR A 190 9.23 -30.29 15.54
N TYR A 191 9.49 -30.84 14.36
CA TYR A 191 9.42 -32.26 14.05
C TYR A 191 10.77 -32.72 13.50
N LYS A 192 11.02 -34.02 13.46
CA LYS A 192 12.04 -34.60 12.57
C LYS A 192 11.44 -34.77 11.18
N LEU A 193 12.27 -34.75 10.14
CA LEU A 193 11.78 -35.07 8.79
C LEU A 193 11.27 -36.51 8.65
N SER A 194 11.77 -37.43 9.48
CA SER A 194 11.22 -38.78 9.64
C SER A 194 9.85 -38.83 10.31
N ASP A 195 9.41 -37.75 10.96
CA ASP A 195 8.03 -37.63 11.48
C ASP A 195 7.04 -37.19 10.39
N LEU A 196 7.53 -36.75 9.22
CA LEU A 196 6.71 -36.41 8.06
C LEU A 196 6.49 -37.64 7.17
N ASP A 197 5.32 -37.74 6.53
CA ASP A 197 5.00 -38.85 5.63
C ASP A 197 5.79 -38.69 4.31
N ILE A 198 6.55 -39.70 3.90
CA ILE A 198 7.23 -39.66 2.60
C ILE A 198 6.21 -39.96 1.51
N ALA A 199 5.87 -38.94 0.71
CA ALA A 199 4.84 -39.04 -0.32
C ALA A 199 5.32 -39.82 -1.56
N LEU A 200 6.49 -39.46 -2.10
CA LEU A 200 7.12 -40.09 -3.28
C LEU A 200 8.65 -39.87 -3.27
N ASN A 201 9.40 -40.77 -3.92
CA ASN A 201 10.86 -40.67 -4.08
C ASN A 201 11.22 -40.39 -5.55
N GLY A 202 11.69 -39.18 -5.84
CA GLY A 202 12.04 -38.66 -7.17
C GLY A 202 13.46 -39.04 -7.63
N GLY A 203 13.84 -40.31 -7.44
CA GLY A 203 15.11 -40.87 -7.89
C GLY A 203 16.26 -40.87 -6.88
N ALA A 204 16.06 -40.37 -5.67
CA ALA A 204 17.01 -40.54 -4.57
C ALA A 204 16.92 -41.96 -3.99
N THR A 205 17.87 -42.39 -3.15
CA THR A 205 17.78 -43.65 -2.40
C THR A 205 17.75 -43.39 -0.89
N ILE A 206 17.05 -44.22 -0.12
CA ILE A 206 16.94 -44.08 1.33
C ILE A 206 17.50 -45.34 1.98
N GLU A 207 18.58 -45.18 2.75
CA GLU A 207 19.23 -46.26 3.50
C GLU A 207 19.62 -45.76 4.89
N GLU A 208 19.37 -46.57 5.94
CA GLU A 208 19.74 -46.28 7.34
C GLU A 208 19.33 -44.87 7.84
N GLY A 209 18.18 -44.34 7.41
CA GLY A 209 17.70 -43.01 7.81
C GLY A 209 18.37 -41.85 7.07
N LYS A 210 19.04 -42.12 5.95
CA LYS A 210 19.76 -41.15 5.13
C LYS A 210 19.31 -41.23 3.68
N VAL A 211 18.97 -40.07 3.11
CA VAL A 211 18.63 -39.92 1.69
C VAL A 211 19.91 -39.63 0.92
N THR A 212 20.18 -40.37 -0.15
CA THR A 212 21.36 -40.19 -1.00
C THR A 212 20.92 -39.80 -2.41
N TYR A 213 21.53 -38.74 -2.95
CA TYR A 213 21.25 -38.24 -4.30
C TYR A 213 22.41 -38.62 -5.21
N THR A 214 22.12 -39.36 -6.28
CA THR A 214 23.11 -39.85 -7.26
C THR A 214 23.15 -39.00 -8.53
N ASN A 215 22.18 -38.12 -8.74
CA ASN A 215 22.15 -37.11 -9.79
C ASN A 215 21.75 -35.73 -9.23
N ALA A 216 22.07 -34.67 -9.98
CA ALA A 216 21.55 -33.33 -9.71
C ALA A 216 20.03 -33.31 -9.88
N TYR A 217 19.35 -32.43 -9.14
CA TYR A 217 17.90 -32.20 -9.20
C TYR A 217 17.01 -33.39 -8.81
N GLN A 218 17.58 -34.47 -8.28
CA GLN A 218 16.81 -35.53 -7.64
C GLN A 218 16.15 -34.99 -6.37
N SER A 219 14.93 -35.46 -6.09
CA SER A 219 14.07 -34.89 -5.07
C SER A 219 13.45 -35.97 -4.19
N ILE A 220 13.16 -35.62 -2.95
CA ILE A 220 12.28 -36.37 -2.05
C ILE A 220 11.15 -35.45 -1.55
N PHE A 221 9.96 -36.01 -1.42
CA PHE A 221 8.74 -35.28 -1.08
C PHE A 221 8.22 -35.74 0.29
N PHE A 222 7.91 -34.77 1.14
CA PHE A 222 7.38 -34.97 2.49
C PHE A 222 6.01 -34.31 2.62
N ASP A 223 5.01 -35.08 3.03
CA ASP A 223 3.68 -34.61 3.43
C ASP A 223 3.70 -34.24 4.91
N PHE A 224 3.45 -32.96 5.20
CA PHE A 224 3.34 -32.45 6.56
C PHE A 224 1.90 -32.18 6.98
N SER A 225 0.91 -32.42 6.12
CA SER A 225 -0.49 -32.05 6.37
C SER A 225 -1.09 -32.72 7.61
N LYS A 226 -0.62 -33.92 7.95
CA LYS A 226 -1.08 -34.70 9.11
C LYS A 226 -0.40 -34.34 10.43
N VAL A 227 0.68 -33.55 10.39
CA VAL A 227 1.40 -33.11 11.60
C VAL A 227 1.07 -31.67 11.99
N ILE A 228 0.29 -30.95 11.18
CA ILE A 228 -0.24 -29.63 11.53
C ILE A 228 -1.55 -29.82 12.31
N GLU A 229 -1.68 -29.09 13.43
CA GLU A 229 -2.87 -29.13 14.28
C GLU A 229 -4.09 -28.53 13.54
N ASP A 230 -5.27 -29.10 13.78
CA ASP A 230 -6.53 -28.61 13.22
C ASP A 230 -6.75 -27.11 13.54
N GLY A 231 -7.23 -26.36 12.55
CA GLY A 231 -7.45 -24.92 12.67
C GLY A 231 -6.16 -24.08 12.60
N MET A 232 -5.01 -24.68 12.28
CA MET A 232 -3.74 -23.99 12.10
C MET A 232 -3.15 -24.26 10.71
N VAL A 233 -2.39 -23.30 10.20
CA VAL A 233 -1.74 -23.35 8.89
C VAL A 233 -0.27 -22.98 9.01
N PRO A 234 0.65 -23.67 8.33
CA PRO A 234 2.04 -23.30 8.35
C PRO A 234 2.26 -22.03 7.51
N ILE A 235 3.14 -21.15 7.98
CA ILE A 235 3.55 -19.90 7.30
C ILE A 235 5.08 -19.81 7.14
N GLN A 236 5.82 -20.71 7.79
CA GLN A 236 7.25 -20.84 7.60
C GLN A 236 7.69 -22.26 7.94
N ILE A 237 8.64 -22.78 7.17
CA ILE A 237 9.32 -24.05 7.42
C ILE A 237 10.82 -23.79 7.48
N ASP A 238 11.46 -24.23 8.55
CA ASP A 238 12.89 -24.10 8.82
C ASP A 238 13.52 -25.48 8.95
N VAL A 239 14.22 -25.93 7.92
CA VAL A 239 14.92 -27.21 7.91
C VAL A 239 16.31 -27.07 8.55
N LYS A 240 16.52 -27.56 9.77
CA LYS A 240 17.76 -27.36 10.54
C LYS A 240 18.91 -28.26 10.06
N GLU A 241 19.45 -27.97 8.88
CA GLU A 241 20.64 -28.62 8.28
C GLU A 241 21.63 -27.61 7.66
N ASP A 242 22.82 -28.08 7.24
CA ASP A 242 23.84 -27.26 6.57
C ASP A 242 23.37 -26.82 5.16
N ALA A 243 22.75 -25.63 5.13
CA ALA A 243 22.12 -24.91 4.01
C ALA A 243 22.72 -24.97 2.60
N ASN A 244 24.02 -25.29 2.42
CA ASN A 244 24.74 -24.96 1.19
C ASN A 244 24.73 -26.04 0.10
N THR A 245 24.00 -27.15 0.29
CA THR A 245 24.00 -28.32 -0.61
C THR A 245 22.64 -28.72 -1.17
N PHE A 246 21.53 -28.15 -0.64
CA PHE A 246 20.17 -28.53 -1.01
C PHE A 246 19.30 -27.33 -1.35
N ASN A 247 18.30 -27.59 -2.19
CA ASN A 247 17.22 -26.66 -2.51
C ASN A 247 15.92 -27.19 -1.87
N TYR A 248 15.05 -26.28 -1.48
CA TYR A 248 13.81 -26.60 -0.80
C TYR A 248 12.61 -25.96 -1.52
N LYS A 249 11.47 -26.65 -1.52
CA LYS A 249 10.24 -26.16 -2.14
C LYS A 249 9.00 -26.59 -1.35
N VAL A 250 7.98 -25.74 -1.29
CA VAL A 250 6.69 -26.03 -0.65
C VAL A 250 5.60 -26.04 -1.72
N MET A 251 4.63 -26.96 -1.61
CA MET A 251 3.55 -27.16 -2.58
C MET A 251 2.18 -27.38 -1.92
N THR A 252 1.12 -27.08 -2.66
CA THR A 252 -0.26 -27.52 -2.39
C THR A 252 -0.49 -28.96 -2.83
N GLU A 253 -1.66 -29.52 -2.51
CA GLU A 253 -2.08 -30.84 -2.99
C GLU A 253 -2.14 -30.91 -4.51
N ASP A 254 -2.87 -29.98 -5.12
CA ASP A 254 -3.04 -29.88 -6.58
C ASP A 254 -1.71 -29.71 -7.34
N GLN A 255 -0.78 -28.91 -6.79
CA GLN A 255 0.54 -28.69 -7.41
C GLN A 255 1.39 -29.97 -7.44
N PHE A 256 1.23 -30.81 -6.41
CA PHE A 256 1.91 -32.09 -6.32
C PHE A 256 1.28 -33.14 -7.25
N GLU A 257 -0.04 -33.21 -7.34
CA GLU A 257 -0.75 -34.19 -8.18
C GLU A 257 -0.59 -33.93 -9.69
N ASN A 258 -0.52 -32.66 -10.10
CA ASN A 258 -0.45 -32.28 -11.51
C ASN A 258 0.98 -32.20 -12.09
N ASP A 259 1.99 -32.62 -11.32
CA ASP A 259 3.42 -32.66 -11.70
C ASP A 259 3.91 -31.40 -12.46
N THR A 260 3.43 -30.22 -12.06
CA THR A 260 3.81 -28.95 -12.71
C THR A 260 5.22 -28.56 -12.27
N TRP A 261 6.22 -29.11 -12.97
CA TRP A 261 7.62 -28.80 -12.78
C TRP A 261 7.90 -27.34 -13.19
N GLY A 262 7.83 -26.43 -12.21
CA GLY A 262 8.12 -25.01 -12.37
C GLY A 262 7.53 -24.12 -11.27
N ASN A 263 6.34 -24.46 -10.76
CA ASN A 263 5.60 -23.63 -9.81
C ASN A 263 5.49 -24.33 -8.45
N GLY A 264 5.79 -23.63 -7.37
CA GLY A 264 5.46 -24.06 -6.01
C GLY A 264 5.19 -22.84 -5.17
N LEU A 265 4.43 -23.02 -4.09
CA LEU A 265 4.07 -21.94 -3.16
C LEU A 265 5.27 -21.10 -2.74
N ALA A 266 6.41 -21.75 -2.47
CA ALA A 266 7.67 -21.09 -2.22
C ALA A 266 8.84 -21.98 -2.61
N VAL A 267 9.93 -21.38 -3.10
CA VAL A 267 11.18 -22.07 -3.43
C VAL A 267 12.35 -21.34 -2.76
N SER A 268 13.28 -22.11 -2.20
CA SER A 268 14.47 -21.59 -1.53
C SER A 268 15.71 -22.35 -2.00
N TYR A 269 16.63 -21.64 -2.66
CA TYR A 269 17.88 -22.22 -3.18
C TYR A 269 19.03 -22.03 -2.19
N GLY A 270 19.55 -23.13 -1.64
CA GLY A 270 20.66 -23.08 -0.67
C GLY A 270 20.34 -22.36 0.64
N ASN A 271 19.04 -22.23 0.99
CA ASN A 271 18.60 -21.63 2.24
C ASN A 271 17.51 -22.52 2.91
N PRO A 272 17.74 -22.99 4.14
CA PRO A 272 16.85 -23.93 4.84
C PRO A 272 15.54 -23.32 5.32
N THR A 273 15.42 -21.99 5.33
CA THR A 273 14.20 -21.29 5.72
C THR A 273 13.36 -21.00 4.49
N ILE A 274 12.10 -21.43 4.53
CA ILE A 274 11.09 -21.20 3.50
C ILE A 274 9.92 -20.51 4.18
N ALA A 275 9.64 -19.26 3.81
CA ALA A 275 8.46 -18.54 4.29
C ALA A 275 7.41 -18.49 3.17
N PHE A 276 6.14 -18.62 3.54
CA PHE A 276 5.00 -18.60 2.63
C PHE A 276 3.76 -18.11 3.39
N ASP A 277 2.76 -17.60 2.67
CA ASP A 277 1.53 -17.05 3.27
C ASP A 277 0.32 -17.75 2.64
N ASP A 278 0.30 -19.10 2.74
CA ASP A 278 -0.72 -19.92 2.10
C ASP A 278 -1.16 -21.10 2.99
N ALA A 279 -2.43 -21.08 3.37
CA ALA A 279 -3.10 -22.11 4.15
C ALA A 279 -3.19 -23.47 3.45
N SER A 280 -3.07 -23.51 2.12
CA SER A 280 -3.15 -24.71 1.29
C SER A 280 -1.83 -25.47 1.18
N ALA A 281 -0.77 -25.02 1.86
CA ALA A 281 0.50 -25.72 1.88
C ALA A 281 0.38 -27.13 2.51
N LYS A 282 0.88 -28.15 1.80
CA LYS A 282 0.77 -29.57 2.20
C LYS A 282 2.10 -30.32 2.13
N TYR A 283 2.94 -30.03 1.13
CA TYR A 283 4.16 -30.81 0.85
C TYR A 283 5.43 -29.97 0.93
N LEU A 284 6.48 -30.54 1.51
CA LEU A 284 7.86 -30.04 1.51
C LEU A 284 8.74 -30.93 0.61
N ILE A 285 9.54 -30.30 -0.24
CA ILE A 285 10.47 -30.97 -1.15
C ILE A 285 11.88 -30.62 -0.75
N VAL A 286 12.74 -31.63 -0.72
CA VAL A 286 14.20 -31.48 -0.56
C VAL A 286 14.87 -32.02 -1.82
N MET A 287 15.69 -31.19 -2.46
CA MET A 287 16.30 -31.46 -3.77
C MET A 287 17.81 -31.23 -3.75
N SER A 288 18.58 -32.06 -4.47
CA SER A 288 20.03 -31.86 -4.66
C SER A 288 20.33 -30.65 -5.57
N GLY A 289 21.35 -29.86 -5.23
CA GLY A 289 21.82 -28.73 -6.05
C GLY A 289 22.97 -29.07 -7.01
N ASP A 290 23.31 -28.13 -7.91
CA ASP A 290 24.44 -28.28 -8.85
C ASP A 290 25.80 -28.05 -8.16
N LYS A 291 26.49 -29.14 -7.82
CA LYS A 291 27.95 -29.16 -7.65
C LYS A 291 28.54 -30.48 -8.14
N ALA A 292 29.28 -30.42 -9.23
CA ALA A 292 30.19 -31.46 -9.67
C ALA A 292 31.60 -31.03 -9.29
N ASP A 293 32.27 -31.70 -8.35
CA ASP A 293 33.71 -31.49 -8.09
C ASP A 293 34.35 -32.75 -7.43
N ASP A 294 34.41 -33.86 -8.17
CA ASP A 294 35.57 -34.77 -8.20
C ASP A 294 35.52 -35.59 -9.51
N PRO A 295 36.38 -35.32 -10.51
CA PRO A 295 36.39 -36.05 -11.77
C PRO A 295 36.91 -37.51 -11.64
N ASP A 296 37.48 -37.91 -10.50
CA ASP A 296 38.12 -39.22 -10.30
C ASP A 296 37.34 -40.18 -9.36
N ALA A 297 36.12 -39.82 -8.91
CA ALA A 297 35.30 -40.69 -8.07
C ALA A 297 34.54 -41.75 -8.89
N GLU A 298 34.70 -43.04 -8.55
CA GLU A 298 34.02 -44.17 -9.19
C GLU A 298 32.48 -44.16 -9.00
N GLU A 299 31.97 -43.41 -8.00
CA GLU A 299 30.55 -43.13 -7.79
C GLU A 299 30.30 -41.63 -7.57
N LYS A 300 29.43 -41.01 -8.39
CA LYS A 300 29.02 -39.61 -8.22
C LYS A 300 27.88 -39.52 -7.21
N THR A 301 28.12 -38.87 -6.07
CA THR A 301 27.06 -38.49 -5.12
C THR A 301 26.90 -36.97 -5.14
N TYR A 302 25.67 -36.49 -5.34
CA TYR A 302 25.31 -35.07 -5.42
C TYR A 302 24.91 -34.49 -4.05
N GLY A 303 25.12 -35.27 -2.99
CA GLY A 303 24.82 -34.93 -1.61
C GLY A 303 24.08 -36.06 -0.91
N SER A 304 24.02 -35.96 0.41
CA SER A 304 23.25 -36.87 1.24
C SER A 304 22.63 -36.14 2.41
N TYR A 305 21.40 -36.47 2.74
CA TYR A 305 20.52 -35.72 3.63
C TYR A 305 19.99 -36.62 4.75
N SER A 306 19.94 -36.14 5.99
CA SER A 306 19.52 -36.98 7.13
C SER A 306 18.02 -36.85 7.41
N LEU A 307 17.31 -37.97 7.53
CA LEU A 307 15.90 -37.97 7.98
C LEU A 307 15.74 -37.67 9.48
N ASP A 308 16.85 -37.63 10.24
CA ASP A 308 16.88 -37.16 11.63
C ASP A 308 16.99 -35.63 11.74
N SER A 309 17.16 -34.91 10.64
CA SER A 309 17.20 -33.45 10.63
C SER A 309 15.89 -32.86 11.13
N GLU A 310 15.98 -31.86 12.01
CA GLU A 310 14.82 -31.17 12.56
C GLU A 310 14.22 -30.22 11.51
N VAL A 311 12.90 -30.20 11.40
CA VAL A 311 12.12 -29.25 10.63
C VAL A 311 11.21 -28.48 11.58
N GLU A 312 11.31 -27.16 11.55
CA GLU A 312 10.56 -26.27 12.43
C GLU A 312 9.49 -25.53 11.61
N PHE A 313 8.23 -25.76 11.94
CA PHE A 313 7.11 -25.05 11.34
C PHE A 313 6.74 -23.86 12.23
N THR A 314 6.62 -22.68 11.65
CA THR A 314 5.85 -21.59 12.24
C THR A 314 4.44 -21.71 11.69
N LEU A 315 3.48 -21.97 12.58
CA LEU A 315 2.06 -22.07 12.27
C LEU A 315 1.38 -20.73 12.51
N ALA A 316 0.12 -20.56 12.10
CA ALA A 316 -0.79 -19.46 12.39
C ALA A 316 -2.23 -20.02 12.44
N PRO A 317 -3.22 -19.41 13.09
CA PRO A 317 -4.60 -19.85 12.97
C PRO A 317 -5.09 -19.68 11.55
N SER A 318 -5.90 -20.64 11.13
CA SER A 318 -6.77 -20.47 9.98
C SER A 318 -7.99 -19.67 10.45
N TYR A 319 -8.14 -18.44 9.97
CA TYR A 319 -9.36 -17.68 10.19
C TYR A 319 -10.50 -18.24 9.31
N GLY A 320 -11.71 -18.30 9.87
CA GLY A 320 -12.94 -18.63 9.15
C GLY A 320 -13.65 -17.36 8.66
N VAL A 321 -14.71 -17.51 7.86
CA VAL A 321 -15.51 -16.35 7.40
C VAL A 321 -16.10 -15.60 8.59
N GLN A 322 -16.02 -14.27 8.58
CA GLN A 322 -16.64 -13.41 9.60
C GLN A 322 -18.16 -13.40 9.40
N MET A 323 -18.89 -14.27 10.10
CA MET A 323 -20.34 -14.39 9.92
C MET A 323 -21.15 -13.32 10.66
N ASP A 324 -20.53 -12.60 11.61
CA ASP A 324 -21.14 -11.61 12.51
C ASP A 324 -21.04 -10.15 12.02
N ILE A 325 -20.51 -9.92 10.82
CA ILE A 325 -20.53 -8.61 10.16
C ILE A 325 -21.79 -8.44 9.28
N PRO A 326 -22.21 -7.19 8.95
CA PRO A 326 -23.37 -6.95 8.10
C PRO A 326 -23.33 -7.68 6.75
N ASP A 327 -24.48 -7.84 6.11
CA ASP A 327 -24.53 -8.40 4.76
C ASP A 327 -24.22 -7.27 3.75
N LEU A 328 -23.34 -7.50 2.77
CA LEU A 328 -22.95 -6.46 1.82
C LEU A 328 -24.17 -6.01 1.00
N ARG A 329 -25.02 -6.97 0.58
CA ARG A 329 -26.24 -6.64 -0.17
C ARG A 329 -27.26 -5.87 0.66
N SER A 330 -27.25 -6.03 1.99
CA SER A 330 -28.20 -5.33 2.88
C SER A 330 -27.90 -3.83 3.02
N VAL A 331 -26.77 -3.38 2.46
CA VAL A 331 -26.41 -1.96 2.38
C VAL A 331 -26.48 -1.50 0.93
N VAL A 332 -25.87 -2.26 0.02
CA VAL A 332 -25.75 -1.85 -1.39
C VAL A 332 -27.07 -1.93 -2.16
N ALA A 333 -27.87 -2.98 -1.93
CA ALA A 333 -29.15 -3.19 -2.62
C ALA A 333 -30.33 -2.70 -1.75
N THR A 334 -30.39 -1.40 -1.51
CA THR A 334 -31.39 -0.71 -0.69
C THR A 334 -31.91 0.53 -1.40
N GLU A 335 -33.00 1.13 -0.89
CA GLU A 335 -33.51 2.40 -1.41
C GLU A 335 -32.45 3.52 -1.35
N GLU A 336 -31.65 3.56 -0.29
CA GLU A 336 -30.56 4.52 -0.10
C GLU A 336 -29.29 4.18 -0.90
N GLY A 337 -29.08 2.89 -1.24
CA GLY A 337 -27.98 2.39 -2.05
C GLY A 337 -28.26 2.48 -3.56
N LEU A 338 -27.98 1.42 -4.31
CA LEU A 338 -28.21 1.35 -5.77
C LEU A 338 -29.63 0.89 -6.15
N GLY A 339 -30.55 0.81 -5.19
CA GLY A 339 -31.91 0.29 -5.36
C GLY A 339 -32.07 -1.15 -4.86
N GLU A 340 -33.29 -1.49 -4.43
CA GLU A 340 -33.62 -2.81 -3.85
C GLU A 340 -33.41 -3.98 -4.83
N ASP A 341 -33.54 -3.71 -6.14
CA ASP A 341 -33.36 -4.70 -7.20
C ASP A 341 -31.90 -4.80 -7.69
N ALA A 342 -30.96 -4.06 -7.09
CA ALA A 342 -29.58 -4.02 -7.55
C ALA A 342 -28.86 -5.36 -7.30
N TYR A 343 -28.02 -5.75 -8.26
CA TYR A 343 -27.18 -6.93 -8.16
C TYR A 343 -25.86 -6.59 -7.45
N VAL A 344 -25.61 -7.29 -6.34
CA VAL A 344 -24.38 -7.25 -5.56
C VAL A 344 -23.76 -8.61 -5.69
N GLY A 345 -22.70 -8.71 -6.51
CA GLY A 345 -22.20 -10.01 -6.96
C GLY A 345 -20.71 -10.24 -6.81
N CYS A 346 -20.32 -11.50 -7.02
CA CYS A 346 -18.93 -11.91 -7.15
C CYS A 346 -18.73 -12.89 -8.31
N ALA A 347 -17.55 -12.91 -8.91
CA ALA A 347 -17.14 -13.96 -9.83
C ALA A 347 -16.59 -15.18 -9.06
N VAL A 348 -16.86 -16.38 -9.57
CA VAL A 348 -16.32 -17.64 -9.05
C VAL A 348 -15.93 -18.57 -10.19
N THR A 349 -14.91 -19.39 -9.95
CA THR A 349 -14.40 -20.41 -10.89
C THR A 349 -14.57 -21.84 -10.32
N GLY A 350 -14.29 -22.84 -11.15
CA GLY A 350 -14.35 -24.25 -10.74
C GLY A 350 -13.45 -24.63 -9.57
N THR A 351 -12.32 -23.94 -9.38
CA THR A 351 -11.40 -24.14 -8.24
C THR A 351 -11.91 -23.42 -6.98
N GLU A 352 -12.43 -22.20 -7.12
CA GLU A 352 -12.99 -21.42 -6.03
C GLU A 352 -14.28 -22.02 -5.47
N THR A 353 -15.14 -22.57 -6.33
CA THR A 353 -16.38 -23.25 -5.91
C THR A 353 -16.13 -24.52 -5.12
N ALA A 354 -14.94 -25.13 -5.20
CA ALA A 354 -14.54 -26.23 -4.35
C ALA A 354 -14.15 -25.80 -2.92
N ASP A 355 -13.89 -24.50 -2.71
CA ASP A 355 -13.58 -23.93 -1.39
C ASP A 355 -14.87 -23.55 -0.65
N GLU A 356 -15.21 -24.32 0.39
CA GLU A 356 -16.41 -24.10 1.19
C GLU A 356 -16.46 -22.68 1.81
N LYS A 357 -15.32 -22.07 2.14
CA LYS A 357 -15.28 -20.73 2.72
C LYS A 357 -15.58 -19.65 1.67
N VAL A 358 -15.16 -19.86 0.41
CA VAL A 358 -15.57 -19.01 -0.71
C VAL A 358 -17.08 -19.08 -0.90
N MET A 359 -17.66 -20.27 -0.86
CA MET A 359 -19.12 -20.43 -0.97
C MET A 359 -19.88 -19.81 0.21
N GLN A 360 -19.33 -19.86 1.43
CA GLN A 360 -19.87 -19.14 2.58
C GLN A 360 -19.85 -17.62 2.37
N LEU A 361 -18.76 -17.06 1.84
CA LEU A 361 -18.70 -15.63 1.50
C LEU A 361 -19.72 -15.27 0.41
N ALA A 362 -19.74 -16.05 -0.69
CA ALA A 362 -20.66 -15.86 -1.81
C ALA A 362 -22.12 -15.82 -1.34
N THR A 363 -22.51 -16.78 -0.50
CA THR A 363 -23.89 -16.92 -0.02
C THR A 363 -24.25 -15.97 1.11
N LYS A 364 -23.28 -15.53 1.91
CA LYS A 364 -23.49 -14.55 2.96
C LYS A 364 -23.70 -13.14 2.41
N HIS A 365 -22.87 -12.71 1.45
CA HIS A 365 -22.75 -11.29 1.10
C HIS A 365 -23.40 -10.88 -0.23
N PHE A 366 -23.67 -11.83 -1.12
CA PHE A 366 -24.03 -11.54 -2.50
C PHE A 366 -25.41 -12.10 -2.88
N ASN A 367 -26.07 -11.45 -3.84
CA ASN A 367 -27.30 -11.91 -4.49
C ASN A 367 -27.09 -12.24 -5.98
N ALA A 368 -25.86 -12.12 -6.48
CA ALA A 368 -25.47 -12.43 -7.84
C ALA A 368 -24.11 -13.14 -7.92
N VAL A 369 -23.94 -14.00 -8.92
CA VAL A 369 -22.65 -14.59 -9.27
C VAL A 369 -22.41 -14.63 -10.77
N THR A 370 -21.14 -14.57 -11.16
CA THR A 370 -20.69 -14.81 -12.54
C THR A 370 -19.73 -16.00 -12.55
N LEU A 371 -19.94 -16.97 -13.43
CA LEU A 371 -18.96 -18.04 -13.62
C LEU A 371 -17.80 -17.51 -14.48
N GLY A 372 -16.59 -17.49 -13.93
CA GLY A 372 -15.45 -16.79 -14.55
C GLY A 372 -14.99 -17.40 -15.87
N ASN A 373 -15.17 -18.71 -16.08
CA ASN A 373 -14.73 -19.38 -17.31
C ASN A 373 -15.71 -20.42 -17.87
N GLU A 374 -16.60 -20.93 -17.03
CA GLU A 374 -17.33 -22.17 -17.30
C GLU A 374 -18.41 -22.02 -18.37
N LEU A 375 -18.82 -20.79 -18.69
CA LEU A 375 -19.81 -20.46 -19.73
C LEU A 375 -19.19 -19.86 -21.00
N LYS A 376 -17.85 -19.74 -21.08
CA LYS A 376 -17.13 -19.24 -22.26
C LYS A 376 -17.13 -20.26 -23.40
N LEU A 377 -16.96 -19.76 -24.63
CA LEU A 377 -17.07 -20.55 -25.87
C LEU A 377 -16.14 -21.77 -25.89
N ASP A 378 -14.88 -21.63 -25.50
CA ASP A 378 -13.94 -22.75 -25.40
C ASP A 378 -14.39 -23.84 -24.43
N CYS A 379 -14.85 -23.48 -23.24
CA CYS A 379 -15.34 -24.43 -22.25
C CYS A 379 -16.55 -25.20 -22.77
N MET A 380 -17.51 -24.48 -23.38
CA MET A 380 -18.70 -25.08 -23.97
C MET A 380 -18.40 -25.97 -25.19
N LEU A 381 -17.28 -25.76 -25.87
CA LEU A 381 -16.79 -26.59 -26.97
C LEU A 381 -15.79 -27.67 -26.52
N GLY A 382 -15.62 -27.85 -25.21
CA GLY A 382 -14.61 -28.72 -24.61
C GLY A 382 -13.34 -27.92 -24.30
N TYR A 383 -13.20 -27.54 -23.02
CA TYR A 383 -12.04 -26.87 -22.42
C TYR A 383 -10.73 -27.43 -22.97
N ASN A 384 -9.70 -26.59 -23.08
CA ASN A 384 -8.31 -26.79 -23.53
C ASN A 384 -7.63 -28.13 -23.16
N ASN A 385 -8.25 -29.26 -23.49
CA ASN A 385 -7.75 -30.59 -23.23
C ASN A 385 -6.56 -30.77 -24.16
N ALA A 386 -5.46 -31.21 -23.58
CA ALA A 386 -4.29 -31.70 -24.30
C ALA A 386 -4.61 -32.85 -25.29
N SER A 387 -5.88 -33.26 -25.42
CA SER A 387 -6.40 -33.95 -26.59
C SER A 387 -7.72 -33.36 -27.07
N SER A 388 -7.69 -32.59 -28.15
CA SER A 388 -8.84 -32.22 -29.00
C SER A 388 -9.59 -33.42 -29.62
N LYS A 389 -9.29 -34.66 -29.18
CA LYS A 389 -9.77 -35.96 -29.69
C LYS A 389 -11.18 -36.32 -29.26
N ASP A 390 -11.77 -35.55 -28.36
CA ASP A 390 -13.07 -35.88 -27.75
C ASP A 390 -14.20 -34.91 -28.16
N VAL A 391 -13.97 -34.01 -29.13
CA VAL A 391 -15.05 -33.16 -29.67
C VAL A 391 -15.94 -34.03 -30.57
N GLU A 392 -17.13 -34.36 -30.06
CA GLU A 392 -18.16 -35.06 -30.82
C GLU A 392 -18.91 -34.09 -31.73
N PHE A 393 -19.33 -34.59 -32.90
CA PHE A 393 -20.12 -33.82 -33.87
C PHE A 393 -21.47 -34.47 -34.11
N THR A 394 -22.46 -33.63 -34.40
CA THR A 394 -23.79 -34.03 -34.83
C THR A 394 -24.24 -33.19 -36.03
N TYR A 395 -25.39 -33.53 -36.60
CA TYR A 395 -25.97 -32.82 -37.73
C TYR A 395 -27.31 -32.20 -37.35
N VAL A 396 -27.49 -30.95 -37.74
CA VAL A 396 -28.75 -30.21 -37.57
C VAL A 396 -29.20 -29.61 -38.89
N ASN A 397 -30.49 -29.50 -39.11
CA ASN A 397 -31.02 -28.81 -40.28
C ASN A 397 -30.70 -27.30 -40.17
N LYS A 398 -29.92 -26.73 -41.09
CA LYS A 398 -29.40 -25.36 -41.03
C LYS A 398 -30.48 -24.26 -40.97
N ASN A 399 -31.73 -24.58 -41.30
CA ASN A 399 -32.85 -23.62 -41.27
C ASN A 399 -33.68 -23.71 -39.98
N THR A 400 -33.68 -24.85 -39.30
CA THR A 400 -34.51 -25.09 -38.10
C THR A 400 -33.72 -25.44 -36.84
N PHE A 401 -32.44 -25.77 -37.00
CA PHE A 401 -31.51 -26.29 -35.98
C PHE A 401 -31.99 -27.53 -35.21
N LYS A 402 -32.95 -28.28 -35.77
CA LYS A 402 -33.35 -29.59 -35.26
C LYS A 402 -32.38 -30.66 -35.75
N ALA A 403 -32.15 -31.68 -34.92
CA ALA A 403 -31.35 -32.84 -35.30
C ALA A 403 -31.85 -33.46 -36.62
N CYS A 404 -30.91 -33.83 -37.48
CA CYS A 404 -31.16 -34.45 -38.78
C CYS A 404 -30.05 -35.46 -39.11
N ASP A 405 -30.22 -36.23 -40.19
CA ASP A 405 -29.22 -37.22 -40.58
C ASP A 405 -28.12 -36.60 -41.45
N GLU A 406 -26.93 -37.21 -41.42
CA GLU A 406 -25.80 -36.86 -42.28
C GLU A 406 -26.17 -37.16 -43.74
N GLY A 407 -26.51 -36.13 -44.50
CA GLY A 407 -26.92 -36.23 -45.91
C GLY A 407 -28.29 -35.62 -46.23
N ASP A 408 -29.05 -35.19 -45.21
CA ASP A 408 -30.31 -34.49 -45.42
C ASP A 408 -30.12 -33.16 -46.18
N GLU A 409 -31.12 -32.80 -46.99
CA GLU A 409 -31.14 -31.50 -47.67
C GLU A 409 -31.15 -30.40 -46.59
N ASN A 410 -30.06 -29.62 -46.53
CA ASN A 410 -29.78 -28.59 -45.53
C ASN A 410 -29.15 -29.07 -44.21
N ALA A 411 -28.59 -30.28 -44.13
CA ALA A 411 -27.79 -30.70 -42.98
C ALA A 411 -26.57 -29.78 -42.76
N MET A 412 -26.32 -29.39 -41.51
CA MET A 412 -25.18 -28.61 -41.04
C MET A 412 -24.50 -29.36 -39.92
N LYS A 413 -23.21 -29.63 -40.08
CA LYS A 413 -22.37 -30.26 -39.05
C LYS A 413 -22.10 -29.25 -37.93
N VAL A 414 -22.30 -29.66 -36.68
CA VAL A 414 -22.07 -28.84 -35.48
C VAL A 414 -21.43 -29.67 -34.36
N PRO A 415 -20.59 -29.08 -33.50
CA PRO A 415 -20.08 -29.77 -32.34
C PRO A 415 -21.19 -30.02 -31.31
N VAL A 416 -21.06 -31.09 -30.52
CA VAL A 416 -21.90 -31.31 -29.33
C VAL A 416 -21.35 -30.45 -28.19
N LEU A 417 -22.17 -29.56 -27.64
CA LEU A 417 -21.75 -28.69 -26.53
C LEU A 417 -21.60 -29.48 -25.23
N ASN A 418 -20.59 -29.12 -24.43
CA ASN A 418 -20.32 -29.72 -23.13
C ASN A 418 -20.80 -28.80 -21.99
N TYR A 419 -21.92 -29.16 -21.37
CA TYR A 419 -22.52 -28.39 -20.27
C TYR A 419 -22.01 -28.80 -18.88
N LYS A 420 -21.33 -29.94 -18.76
CA LYS A 420 -21.07 -30.59 -17.47
C LYS A 420 -20.40 -29.66 -16.46
N ASN A 421 -19.35 -28.96 -16.89
CA ASN A 421 -18.59 -28.07 -16.00
C ASN A 421 -19.46 -26.91 -15.49
N ALA A 422 -20.25 -26.28 -16.35
CA ALA A 422 -21.16 -25.20 -15.97
C ALA A 422 -22.28 -25.72 -15.05
N GLU A 423 -22.95 -26.80 -15.44
CA GLU A 423 -24.07 -27.37 -14.69
C GLU A 423 -23.70 -27.81 -13.28
N GLU A 424 -22.52 -28.43 -13.11
CA GLU A 424 -22.01 -28.80 -11.79
C GLU A 424 -21.91 -27.60 -10.83
N ARG A 425 -21.64 -26.39 -11.35
CA ARG A 425 -21.50 -25.16 -10.54
C ARG A 425 -22.85 -24.48 -10.36
N LEU A 426 -23.65 -24.39 -11.42
CA LEU A 426 -25.00 -23.83 -11.37
C LEU A 426 -25.92 -24.61 -10.42
N ASP A 427 -25.76 -25.93 -10.34
CA ASP A 427 -26.52 -26.79 -9.43
C ASP A 427 -26.32 -26.44 -7.96
N MET A 428 -25.13 -25.93 -7.61
CA MET A 428 -24.84 -25.47 -6.24
C MET A 428 -25.72 -24.27 -5.87
N PHE A 429 -25.88 -23.31 -6.79
CA PHE A 429 -26.70 -22.13 -6.58
C PHE A 429 -28.20 -22.43 -6.66
N LEU A 430 -28.62 -23.35 -7.54
CA LEU A 430 -30.00 -23.85 -7.53
C LEU A 430 -30.35 -24.47 -6.17
N LYS A 431 -29.50 -25.36 -5.67
CA LYS A 431 -29.71 -25.99 -4.36
C LYS A 431 -29.76 -24.96 -3.24
N TRP A 432 -28.84 -24.00 -3.23
CA TRP A 432 -28.87 -22.89 -2.26
C TRP A 432 -30.18 -22.10 -2.33
N ASN A 433 -30.66 -21.77 -3.52
CA ASN A 433 -31.88 -21.00 -3.73
C ASN A 433 -33.15 -21.77 -3.31
N GLU A 434 -33.16 -23.09 -3.50
CA GLU A 434 -34.23 -23.97 -3.01
C GLU A 434 -34.27 -24.00 -1.47
N GLU A 435 -33.10 -24.01 -0.83
CA GLU A 435 -32.96 -23.99 0.64
C GLU A 435 -33.19 -22.59 1.24
N ASN A 436 -33.00 -21.51 0.45
CA ASN A 436 -33.03 -20.12 0.90
C ASN A 436 -33.85 -19.23 -0.06
N PRO A 437 -35.18 -19.40 -0.13
CA PRO A 437 -36.03 -18.71 -1.11
C PRO A 437 -36.04 -17.18 -0.97
N ASP A 438 -35.75 -16.64 0.22
CA ASP A 438 -35.71 -15.19 0.48
C ASP A 438 -34.30 -14.58 0.25
N LYS A 439 -33.30 -15.40 -0.08
CA LYS A 439 -31.89 -15.00 -0.26
C LYS A 439 -31.29 -15.59 -1.53
N GLN A 440 -32.10 -15.60 -2.59
CA GLN A 440 -31.69 -16.19 -3.86
C GLN A 440 -30.47 -15.49 -4.44
N ILE A 441 -29.64 -16.29 -5.08
CA ILE A 441 -28.47 -15.86 -5.85
C ILE A 441 -28.80 -16.08 -7.32
N LYS A 442 -28.72 -15.02 -8.12
CA LYS A 442 -28.91 -15.07 -9.58
C LYS A 442 -27.57 -15.14 -10.30
N VAL A 443 -27.59 -15.54 -11.57
CA VAL A 443 -26.38 -15.75 -12.37
C VAL A 443 -26.33 -14.80 -13.57
N ARG A 444 -25.15 -14.23 -13.84
CA ARG A 444 -24.83 -13.60 -15.13
C ARG A 444 -24.26 -14.64 -16.09
N GLY A 445 -24.83 -14.73 -17.28
CA GLY A 445 -24.22 -15.51 -18.36
C GLY A 445 -23.03 -14.75 -18.95
N HIS A 446 -21.86 -15.38 -18.98
CA HIS A 446 -20.62 -14.77 -19.48
C HIS A 446 -19.79 -15.84 -20.24
N VAL A 447 -19.68 -15.82 -21.56
CA VAL A 447 -20.14 -14.85 -22.59
C VAL A 447 -20.45 -15.62 -23.88
N LEU A 448 -21.39 -15.14 -24.70
CA LEU A 448 -21.74 -15.78 -25.99
C LEU A 448 -20.71 -15.52 -27.11
N VAL A 449 -20.24 -14.27 -27.27
CA VAL A 449 -19.33 -13.89 -28.35
C VAL A 449 -18.15 -13.11 -27.78
N TRP A 450 -16.96 -13.68 -27.91
CA TRP A 450 -15.71 -13.04 -27.52
C TRP A 450 -14.59 -13.40 -28.50
N HIS A 451 -13.61 -12.51 -28.63
CA HIS A 451 -12.47 -12.71 -29.52
C HIS A 451 -11.39 -13.60 -28.87
N SER A 452 -11.27 -13.57 -27.54
CA SER A 452 -10.45 -14.47 -26.74
C SER A 452 -11.24 -15.72 -26.34
N GLN A 453 -10.53 -16.77 -25.89
CA GLN A 453 -11.11 -18.06 -25.47
C GLN A 453 -12.14 -18.61 -26.47
N ALA A 454 -11.87 -18.37 -27.76
CA ALA A 454 -12.65 -18.83 -28.89
C ALA A 454 -11.76 -19.75 -29.75
N PRO A 455 -12.02 -21.08 -29.76
CA PRO A 455 -11.14 -22.03 -30.42
C PRO A 455 -10.98 -21.74 -31.91
N GLY A 456 -9.73 -21.70 -32.40
CA GLY A 456 -9.44 -21.30 -33.79
C GLY A 456 -10.14 -22.18 -34.83
N TRP A 457 -10.26 -23.48 -34.56
CA TRP A 457 -10.93 -24.45 -35.43
C TRP A 457 -12.42 -24.17 -35.63
N PHE A 458 -13.08 -23.45 -34.72
CA PHE A 458 -14.50 -23.09 -34.85
C PHE A 458 -14.77 -22.18 -36.06
N PHE A 459 -13.75 -21.41 -36.48
CA PHE A 459 -13.82 -20.46 -37.59
C PHE A 459 -13.37 -21.07 -38.92
N LYS A 460 -13.00 -22.35 -38.95
CA LYS A 460 -12.50 -23.03 -40.14
C LYS A 460 -13.60 -23.80 -40.86
N LYS A 461 -13.47 -23.90 -42.18
CA LYS A 461 -14.32 -24.73 -43.02
C LYS A 461 -14.21 -26.18 -42.54
N ASP A 462 -15.35 -26.86 -42.43
CA ASP A 462 -15.46 -28.24 -41.92
C ASP A 462 -14.77 -28.48 -40.56
N TYR A 463 -14.52 -27.42 -39.79
CA TYR A 463 -13.75 -27.46 -38.55
C TYR A 463 -12.31 -27.98 -38.75
N ALA A 464 -11.70 -27.66 -39.89
CA ALA A 464 -10.31 -27.99 -40.17
C ALA A 464 -9.34 -27.41 -39.12
N GLY A 465 -8.23 -28.11 -38.86
CA GLY A 465 -7.27 -27.69 -37.83
C GLY A 465 -7.66 -28.05 -36.39
N LEU A 466 -8.78 -28.77 -36.16
CA LEU A 466 -8.89 -29.62 -34.98
C LEU A 466 -7.58 -30.44 -34.92
N PHE A 467 -6.93 -30.50 -33.74
CA PHE A 467 -5.63 -31.16 -33.50
C PHE A 467 -4.34 -30.37 -33.75
N GLN A 468 -4.34 -29.12 -34.26
CA GLN A 468 -3.09 -28.41 -34.59
C GLN A 468 -2.83 -27.06 -33.90
N ASP A 469 -3.83 -26.37 -33.34
CA ASP A 469 -3.60 -25.04 -32.74
C ASP A 469 -4.38 -24.87 -31.42
N ASN A 470 -3.71 -25.19 -30.30
CA ASN A 470 -4.16 -24.86 -28.94
C ASN A 470 -3.42 -23.63 -28.37
N THR A 471 -2.62 -22.92 -29.18
CA THR A 471 -1.98 -21.68 -28.74
C THR A 471 -2.90 -20.52 -29.08
N GLY A 472 -3.38 -19.78 -28.08
CA GLY A 472 -4.29 -18.66 -28.25
C GLY A 472 -3.79 -17.49 -29.13
N ALA A 473 -2.69 -17.63 -29.88
CA ALA A 473 -2.15 -16.65 -30.81
C ALA A 473 -1.92 -17.29 -32.19
N PRO A 474 -2.17 -16.58 -33.30
CA PRO A 474 -1.71 -17.03 -34.61
C PRO A 474 -0.18 -16.88 -34.68
N GLU A 475 0.59 -17.94 -34.38
CA GLU A 475 1.94 -18.02 -34.94
C GLU A 475 1.84 -18.47 -36.40
N LEU A 476 1.60 -17.50 -37.30
CA LEU A 476 2.08 -17.60 -38.67
C LEU A 476 3.46 -16.94 -38.75
N LYS A 477 4.46 -17.61 -38.19
CA LYS A 477 5.86 -17.38 -38.54
C LYS A 477 6.45 -18.69 -39.02
N THR A 478 6.54 -18.86 -40.34
CA THR A 478 7.57 -19.75 -40.88
C THR A 478 8.93 -19.08 -40.68
N SER A 479 9.97 -19.88 -40.49
CA SER A 479 11.36 -19.50 -40.21
C SER A 479 12.03 -18.60 -41.27
N ASP A 480 11.32 -18.28 -42.34
CA ASP A 480 11.88 -17.78 -43.59
C ASP A 480 11.36 -16.37 -43.93
N GLY A 481 10.46 -15.80 -43.12
CA GLY A 481 10.00 -14.41 -43.26
C GLY A 481 9.17 -14.11 -44.51
N VAL A 482 8.73 -15.13 -45.26
CA VAL A 482 7.81 -14.98 -46.39
C VAL A 482 6.44 -15.53 -45.99
N THR A 483 5.48 -14.63 -45.76
CA THR A 483 4.06 -14.97 -45.74
C THR A 483 3.65 -15.36 -47.16
N GLU A 484 3.14 -16.58 -47.35
CA GLU A 484 2.45 -16.92 -48.60
C GLU A 484 1.41 -15.85 -48.95
N ASP A 485 1.35 -15.52 -50.23
CA ASP A 485 0.72 -14.33 -50.77
C ASP A 485 -0.73 -14.11 -50.30
N LYS A 486 -0.92 -12.94 -49.70
CA LYS A 486 -2.22 -12.30 -49.47
C LYS A 486 -2.76 -11.76 -50.79
N GLU A 487 -3.37 -12.60 -51.60
CA GLU A 487 -4.39 -12.12 -52.55
C GLU A 487 -5.76 -12.53 -52.01
N ASN A 488 -6.46 -11.57 -51.38
CA ASN A 488 -7.86 -11.59 -50.90
C ASN A 488 -8.17 -11.92 -49.43
N GLY A 489 -7.18 -12.20 -48.57
CA GLY A 489 -7.37 -12.12 -47.11
C GLY A 489 -8.34 -13.15 -46.47
N THR A 490 -8.68 -14.21 -47.19
CA THR A 490 -9.30 -15.46 -46.71
C THR A 490 -8.27 -16.57 -46.86
N TYR A 491 -7.97 -17.31 -45.78
CA TYR A 491 -7.23 -18.56 -45.94
C TYR A 491 -8.16 -19.56 -46.67
N ALA A 492 -7.62 -20.41 -47.55
CA ALA A 492 -8.42 -21.39 -48.32
C ALA A 492 -9.26 -22.36 -47.44
N GLU A 493 -9.05 -22.32 -46.12
CA GLU A 493 -9.64 -23.18 -45.10
C GLU A 493 -10.52 -22.44 -44.08
N ASP A 494 -10.81 -21.14 -44.25
CA ASP A 494 -11.74 -20.40 -43.37
C ASP A 494 -13.21 -20.68 -43.74
N ALA A 495 -14.10 -20.64 -42.74
CA ALA A 495 -15.55 -20.71 -42.98
C ALA A 495 -16.05 -19.44 -43.69
N THR A 496 -17.11 -19.55 -44.49
CA THR A 496 -17.72 -18.36 -45.11
C THR A 496 -18.51 -17.54 -44.10
N LYS A 497 -18.83 -16.29 -44.45
CA LYS A 497 -19.70 -15.43 -43.63
C LYS A 497 -21.06 -16.08 -43.38
N GLU A 498 -21.66 -16.68 -44.41
CA GLU A 498 -22.96 -17.36 -44.31
C GLU A 498 -22.90 -18.63 -43.45
N GLU A 499 -21.80 -19.39 -43.52
CA GLU A 499 -21.57 -20.53 -42.63
C GLU A 499 -21.43 -20.07 -41.18
N MET A 500 -20.66 -19.00 -40.93
CA MET A 500 -20.49 -18.45 -39.59
C MET A 500 -21.74 -17.78 -39.04
N ASP A 501 -22.59 -17.17 -39.88
CA ASP A 501 -23.91 -16.67 -39.46
C ASP A 501 -24.74 -17.82 -38.86
N ARG A 502 -24.76 -18.97 -39.55
CA ARG A 502 -25.48 -20.15 -39.08
C ARG A 502 -24.87 -20.80 -37.85
N ARG A 503 -23.54 -20.88 -37.76
CA ARG A 503 -22.84 -21.40 -36.57
C ARG A 503 -23.06 -20.49 -35.35
N GLN A 504 -23.00 -19.17 -35.53
CA GLN A 504 -23.24 -18.21 -34.47
C GLN A 504 -24.70 -18.27 -33.98
N GLU A 505 -25.68 -18.27 -34.90
CA GLU A 505 -27.10 -18.41 -34.54
C GLU A 505 -27.37 -19.72 -33.82
N TRP A 506 -26.83 -20.84 -34.34
CA TRP A 506 -26.96 -22.16 -33.70
C TRP A 506 -26.38 -22.17 -32.29
N TYR A 507 -25.16 -21.67 -32.10
CA TYR A 507 -24.50 -21.67 -30.79
C TYR A 507 -25.30 -20.83 -29.78
N ILE A 508 -25.66 -19.59 -30.14
CA ILE A 508 -26.43 -18.69 -29.28
C ILE A 508 -27.79 -19.29 -28.93
N LYS A 509 -28.51 -19.84 -29.92
CA LYS A 509 -29.78 -20.55 -29.70
C LYS A 509 -29.61 -21.68 -28.70
N THR A 510 -28.62 -22.54 -28.93
CA THR A 510 -28.45 -23.77 -28.14
C THR A 510 -28.09 -23.44 -26.70
N MET A 511 -27.22 -22.46 -26.48
CA MET A 511 -26.89 -21.95 -25.14
C MET A 511 -28.12 -21.37 -24.44
N LEU A 512 -28.81 -20.42 -25.07
CA LEU A 512 -29.94 -19.72 -24.44
C LEU A 512 -31.13 -20.65 -24.19
N GLU A 513 -31.43 -21.57 -25.10
CA GLU A 513 -32.49 -22.55 -24.87
C GLU A 513 -32.15 -23.53 -23.75
N HIS A 514 -30.89 -23.98 -23.66
CA HIS A 514 -30.48 -24.89 -22.60
C HIS A 514 -30.62 -24.26 -21.21
N PHE A 515 -30.21 -22.99 -21.06
CA PHE A 515 -30.14 -22.34 -19.75
C PHE A 515 -31.33 -21.46 -19.39
N THR A 516 -32.07 -20.91 -20.37
CA THR A 516 -33.03 -19.82 -20.10
C THR A 516 -34.41 -20.01 -20.72
N ALA A 517 -34.61 -21.01 -21.59
CA ALA A 517 -35.93 -21.22 -22.19
C ALA A 517 -36.95 -21.75 -21.18
N PRO A 518 -38.26 -21.53 -21.41
CA PRO A 518 -39.33 -22.11 -20.62
C PRO A 518 -39.20 -23.64 -20.49
N GLY A 519 -39.20 -24.14 -19.25
CA GLY A 519 -39.01 -25.55 -18.93
C GLY A 519 -37.54 -25.99 -18.78
N SER A 520 -36.57 -25.08 -18.96
CA SER A 520 -35.19 -25.34 -18.55
C SER A 520 -35.08 -25.50 -17.04
N LYS A 521 -34.17 -26.37 -16.58
CA LYS A 521 -33.81 -26.51 -15.17
C LYS A 521 -33.32 -25.18 -14.57
N TYR A 522 -32.74 -24.30 -15.39
CA TYR A 522 -32.13 -23.04 -14.95
C TYR A 522 -32.96 -21.80 -15.36
N GLU A 523 -34.21 -21.99 -15.81
CA GLU A 523 -35.07 -20.94 -16.41
C GLU A 523 -35.08 -19.61 -15.64
N ASN A 524 -35.13 -19.65 -14.30
CA ASN A 524 -35.21 -18.47 -13.43
C ASN A 524 -33.91 -18.11 -12.72
N LEU A 525 -32.80 -18.77 -13.06
CA LEU A 525 -31.51 -18.55 -12.42
C LEU A 525 -30.76 -17.36 -13.02
N PHE A 526 -30.87 -17.14 -14.32
CA PHE A 526 -30.13 -16.09 -15.04
C PHE A 526 -30.90 -14.78 -15.08
N TYR A 527 -30.22 -13.67 -14.76
CA TYR A 527 -30.81 -12.32 -14.85
C TYR A 527 -30.36 -11.55 -16.09
N GLY A 528 -29.17 -11.86 -16.61
CA GLY A 528 -28.65 -11.25 -17.81
C GLY A 528 -27.52 -12.05 -18.45
N TRP A 529 -27.16 -11.68 -19.67
CA TRP A 529 -26.08 -12.32 -20.42
C TRP A 529 -25.21 -11.30 -21.16
N ASP A 530 -23.90 -11.43 -21.04
CA ASP A 530 -22.91 -10.76 -21.89
C ASP A 530 -22.97 -11.37 -23.29
N VAL A 531 -23.69 -10.71 -24.21
CA VAL A 531 -23.89 -11.22 -25.57
C VAL A 531 -22.61 -11.08 -26.38
N VAL A 532 -21.95 -9.92 -26.26
CA VAL A 532 -20.67 -9.62 -26.92
C VAL A 532 -19.74 -8.99 -25.90
N ASN A 533 -18.50 -9.47 -25.84
CA ASN A 533 -17.45 -8.98 -24.94
C ASN A 533 -16.28 -8.37 -25.74
N GLU A 534 -15.78 -7.21 -25.29
CA GLU A 534 -14.51 -6.59 -25.71
C GLU A 534 -14.34 -6.41 -27.22
N ALA A 535 -15.38 -5.94 -27.89
CA ALA A 535 -15.38 -5.76 -29.34
C ALA A 535 -14.89 -4.37 -29.80
N VAL A 536 -14.57 -3.45 -28.87
CA VAL A 536 -13.97 -2.14 -29.17
C VAL A 536 -12.46 -2.19 -28.88
N SER A 537 -11.67 -1.63 -29.80
CA SER A 537 -10.22 -1.54 -29.76
C SER A 537 -9.73 -0.49 -28.76
N ASP A 538 -8.75 -0.84 -27.94
CA ASP A 538 -8.04 0.11 -27.06
C ASP A 538 -7.19 1.10 -27.86
N ASN A 539 -6.68 0.69 -29.04
CA ASN A 539 -5.78 1.52 -29.85
C ASN A 539 -6.55 2.58 -30.65
N SER A 540 -7.66 2.20 -31.27
CA SER A 540 -8.38 3.09 -32.19
C SER A 540 -9.67 3.68 -31.63
N GLY A 541 -10.22 3.13 -30.54
CA GLY A 541 -11.57 3.48 -30.07
C GLY A 541 -12.66 3.15 -31.09
N THR A 542 -12.41 2.19 -31.98
CA THR A 542 -13.37 1.69 -32.98
C THR A 542 -13.50 0.17 -32.86
N TYR A 543 -14.27 -0.50 -33.73
CA TYR A 543 -14.38 -1.95 -33.70
C TYR A 543 -13.02 -2.67 -33.84
N ARG A 544 -12.81 -3.67 -32.98
CA ARG A 544 -11.63 -4.53 -32.98
C ARG A 544 -11.51 -5.26 -34.32
N ASN A 545 -10.30 -5.27 -34.88
CA ASN A 545 -10.05 -5.81 -36.21
C ASN A 545 -9.06 -7.00 -36.22
N ALA A 546 -8.72 -7.46 -37.41
CA ALA A 546 -7.79 -8.57 -37.65
C ALA A 546 -6.41 -8.40 -36.99
N LYS A 547 -5.89 -7.16 -36.92
CA LYS A 547 -4.58 -6.85 -36.32
C LYS A 547 -4.56 -7.02 -34.80
N GLU A 548 -5.75 -7.11 -34.20
CA GLU A 548 -5.97 -7.29 -32.77
C GLU A 548 -6.54 -8.69 -32.48
N ASN A 549 -6.21 -9.65 -33.34
CA ASN A 549 -6.52 -11.08 -33.20
C ASN A 549 -8.02 -11.43 -33.11
N SER A 550 -8.92 -10.57 -33.62
CA SER A 550 -10.35 -10.91 -33.72
C SER A 550 -10.61 -11.90 -34.86
N ARG A 551 -10.82 -13.18 -34.49
CA ARG A 551 -11.22 -14.23 -35.45
C ARG A 551 -12.60 -13.99 -36.04
N TRP A 552 -13.52 -13.40 -35.26
CA TRP A 552 -14.82 -12.94 -35.77
C TRP A 552 -14.65 -11.91 -36.88
N TRP A 553 -13.84 -10.87 -36.66
CA TRP A 553 -13.56 -9.89 -37.71
C TRP A 553 -12.87 -10.52 -38.92
N ASN A 554 -12.00 -11.52 -38.72
CA ASN A 554 -11.33 -12.19 -39.83
C ASN A 554 -12.31 -12.86 -40.80
N ILE A 555 -13.44 -13.39 -40.32
CA ILE A 555 -14.46 -13.95 -41.20
C ILE A 555 -15.37 -12.86 -41.78
N TYR A 556 -15.89 -11.98 -40.92
CA TYR A 556 -16.95 -11.05 -41.31
C TYR A 556 -16.45 -9.81 -42.06
N LYS A 557 -15.23 -9.36 -41.74
CA LYS A 557 -14.58 -8.11 -42.22
C LYS A 557 -15.36 -6.82 -41.94
N ASP A 558 -16.41 -6.90 -41.13
CA ASP A 558 -17.26 -5.81 -40.68
C ASP A 558 -17.86 -6.17 -39.30
N GLN A 559 -18.60 -5.22 -38.70
CA GLN A 559 -19.21 -5.38 -37.37
C GLN A 559 -20.49 -6.24 -37.36
N SER A 560 -20.92 -6.83 -38.47
CA SER A 560 -22.21 -7.52 -38.52
C SER A 560 -22.30 -8.74 -37.60
N PHE A 561 -21.18 -9.39 -37.24
CA PHE A 561 -21.19 -10.47 -36.24
C PHE A 561 -21.63 -9.98 -34.84
N ILE A 562 -21.43 -8.71 -34.51
CA ILE A 562 -21.86 -8.11 -33.25
C ILE A 562 -23.38 -7.92 -33.29
N THR A 563 -23.88 -7.25 -34.32
CA THR A 563 -25.31 -6.97 -34.47
C THR A 563 -26.12 -8.26 -34.65
N ASN A 564 -25.57 -9.24 -35.38
CA ASN A 564 -26.18 -10.57 -35.55
C ASN A 564 -26.28 -11.30 -34.22
N ALA A 565 -25.26 -11.25 -33.35
CA ALA A 565 -25.31 -11.86 -32.03
C ALA A 565 -26.48 -11.34 -31.20
N PHE A 566 -26.73 -10.03 -31.19
CA PHE A 566 -27.88 -9.44 -30.48
C PHE A 566 -29.23 -9.75 -31.14
N VAL A 567 -29.30 -9.85 -32.48
CA VAL A 567 -30.50 -10.34 -33.18
C VAL A 567 -30.82 -11.77 -32.77
N TYR A 568 -29.82 -12.65 -32.75
CA TYR A 568 -29.98 -14.05 -32.37
C TYR A 568 -30.32 -14.18 -30.87
N ALA A 569 -29.62 -13.45 -30.00
CA ALA A 569 -29.89 -13.47 -28.57
C ALA A 569 -31.32 -13.02 -28.27
N ASN A 570 -31.79 -11.92 -28.87
CA ASN A 570 -33.16 -11.45 -28.70
C ASN A 570 -34.23 -12.45 -29.20
N LYS A 571 -33.89 -13.26 -30.22
CA LYS A 571 -34.80 -14.27 -30.77
C LYS A 571 -35.02 -15.45 -29.83
N TYR A 572 -34.02 -15.81 -29.02
CA TYR A 572 -34.03 -17.05 -28.22
C TYR A 572 -34.06 -16.81 -26.71
N ALA A 573 -33.60 -15.65 -26.23
CA ALA A 573 -33.68 -15.29 -24.82
C ALA A 573 -35.13 -14.93 -24.42
N PRO A 574 -35.57 -15.29 -23.20
CA PRO A 574 -36.82 -14.75 -22.66
C PRO A 574 -36.71 -13.23 -22.51
N LYS A 575 -37.87 -12.55 -22.49
CA LYS A 575 -37.91 -11.08 -22.34
C LYS A 575 -37.39 -10.58 -21.01
N SER A 576 -37.42 -11.41 -19.97
CA SER A 576 -36.90 -11.10 -18.64
C SER A 576 -35.38 -11.12 -18.56
N LEU A 577 -34.68 -11.82 -19.47
CA LEU A 577 -33.23 -11.91 -19.47
C LEU A 577 -32.62 -10.66 -20.12
N LYS A 578 -31.81 -9.90 -19.40
CA LYS A 578 -31.16 -8.69 -19.91
C LYS A 578 -29.99 -9.04 -20.85
N LEU A 579 -29.84 -8.31 -21.95
CA LEU A 579 -28.78 -8.51 -22.94
C LEU A 579 -27.76 -7.37 -22.87
N TYR A 580 -26.51 -7.72 -22.55
CA TYR A 580 -25.43 -6.76 -22.34
C TYR A 580 -24.37 -6.80 -23.44
N TYR A 581 -23.81 -5.62 -23.72
CA TYR A 581 -22.45 -5.49 -24.22
C TYR A 581 -21.50 -5.27 -23.03
N ASN A 582 -20.34 -5.93 -22.97
CA ASN A 582 -19.40 -5.86 -21.85
C ASN A 582 -17.96 -5.54 -22.32
N ASP A 583 -17.23 -4.64 -21.63
CA ASP A 583 -15.87 -4.23 -22.04
C ASP A 583 -15.04 -3.64 -20.88
N TYR A 584 -13.70 -3.66 -21.01
CA TYR A 584 -12.74 -2.99 -20.11
C TYR A 584 -12.22 -1.67 -20.70
N ASN A 585 -11.40 -0.92 -19.96
CA ASN A 585 -10.92 0.43 -20.36
C ASN A 585 -12.06 1.36 -20.81
N GLU A 586 -13.26 1.07 -20.32
CA GLU A 586 -14.53 1.65 -20.70
C GLU A 586 -14.70 3.08 -20.18
N THR A 587 -13.74 3.56 -19.39
CA THR A 587 -13.66 4.95 -18.94
C THR A 587 -12.68 5.79 -19.76
N VAL A 588 -11.90 5.15 -20.65
CA VAL A 588 -10.96 5.85 -21.54
C VAL A 588 -11.75 6.59 -22.63
N ALA A 589 -11.57 7.91 -22.73
CA ALA A 589 -12.40 8.78 -23.57
C ALA A 589 -12.51 8.36 -25.04
N THR A 590 -11.44 7.82 -25.63
CA THR A 590 -11.47 7.28 -27.01
C THR A 590 -12.32 6.01 -27.10
N LYS A 591 -12.23 5.11 -26.12
CA LYS A 591 -13.00 3.87 -26.06
C LYS A 591 -14.46 4.12 -25.71
N VAL A 592 -14.77 5.09 -24.84
CA VAL A 592 -16.14 5.55 -24.55
C VAL A 592 -16.89 5.87 -25.85
N LYS A 593 -16.28 6.64 -26.77
CA LYS A 593 -16.88 6.98 -28.07
C LYS A 593 -17.14 5.73 -28.93
N GLY A 594 -16.20 4.78 -28.95
CA GLY A 594 -16.34 3.52 -29.67
C GLY A 594 -17.45 2.63 -29.12
N ILE A 595 -17.56 2.55 -27.80
CA ILE A 595 -18.61 1.77 -27.11
C ILE A 595 -19.97 2.40 -27.37
N VAL A 596 -20.13 3.72 -27.20
CA VAL A 596 -21.39 4.42 -27.55
C VAL A 596 -21.80 4.12 -28.98
N LYS A 597 -20.85 4.18 -29.94
CA LYS A 597 -21.14 3.85 -31.34
C LYS A 597 -21.62 2.41 -31.53
N LEU A 598 -21.03 1.45 -30.80
CA LEU A 598 -21.47 0.06 -30.82
C LEU A 598 -22.89 -0.09 -30.26
N LEU A 599 -23.18 0.51 -29.11
CA LEU A 599 -24.51 0.47 -28.50
C LEU A 599 -25.57 1.04 -29.45
N GLU A 600 -25.28 2.18 -30.10
CA GLU A 600 -26.15 2.79 -31.10
C GLU A 600 -26.36 1.91 -32.33
N ASP A 601 -25.31 1.27 -32.86
CA ASP A 601 -25.41 0.39 -34.02
C ASP A 601 -26.26 -0.86 -33.73
N VAL A 602 -26.12 -1.44 -32.53
CA VAL A 602 -26.96 -2.55 -32.09
C VAL A 602 -28.41 -2.09 -31.94
N LYS A 603 -28.66 -0.95 -31.30
CA LYS A 603 -30.01 -0.39 -31.11
C LYS A 603 -30.69 -0.03 -32.44
N ALA A 604 -29.91 0.40 -33.44
CA ALA A 604 -30.40 0.70 -34.79
C ALA A 604 -30.66 -0.56 -35.64
N THR A 605 -30.12 -1.72 -35.26
CA THR A 605 -30.28 -2.98 -36.00
C THR A 605 -31.67 -3.58 -35.78
N LYS A 606 -32.41 -3.78 -36.87
CA LYS A 606 -33.75 -4.38 -36.81
C LYS A 606 -33.70 -5.79 -36.22
N GLY A 607 -34.44 -5.99 -35.13
CA GLY A 607 -34.59 -7.28 -34.46
C GLY A 607 -33.55 -7.55 -33.37
N ALA A 608 -32.55 -6.68 -33.20
CA ALA A 608 -31.67 -6.71 -32.04
C ALA A 608 -32.36 -6.13 -30.81
N ARG A 609 -31.96 -6.61 -29.63
CA ARG A 609 -32.27 -6.02 -28.32
C ARG A 609 -30.96 -5.87 -27.57
N ILE A 610 -30.74 -4.70 -26.99
CA ILE A 610 -29.66 -4.44 -26.06
C ILE A 610 -30.26 -3.67 -24.90
N ASP A 611 -30.14 -4.23 -23.71
CA ASP A 611 -30.81 -3.73 -22.51
C ASP A 611 -29.82 -2.91 -21.67
N GLY A 612 -28.54 -3.30 -21.63
CA GLY A 612 -27.55 -2.61 -20.82
C GLY A 612 -26.11 -2.66 -21.33
N CYS A 613 -25.25 -1.90 -20.65
CA CYS A 613 -23.80 -1.87 -20.86
C CYS A 613 -23.10 -2.32 -19.58
N GLY A 614 -22.32 -3.39 -19.68
CA GLY A 614 -21.42 -3.87 -18.65
C GLY A 614 -20.09 -3.13 -18.72
N MET A 615 -19.72 -2.51 -17.60
CA MET A 615 -18.42 -1.92 -17.36
C MET A 615 -17.59 -2.92 -16.57
N GLN A 616 -16.59 -3.56 -17.20
CA GLN A 616 -15.78 -4.58 -16.50
C GLN A 616 -15.15 -4.00 -15.24
N ALA A 617 -14.71 -2.74 -15.26
CA ALA A 617 -14.19 -2.06 -14.08
C ALA A 617 -12.92 -2.70 -13.48
N HIS A 618 -12.05 -3.21 -14.34
CA HIS A 618 -10.67 -3.56 -13.99
C HIS A 618 -9.82 -2.30 -13.79
N TYR A 619 -9.89 -1.73 -12.59
CA TYR A 619 -9.32 -0.41 -12.29
C TYR A 619 -7.99 -0.51 -11.55
N GLY A 620 -7.23 0.58 -11.56
CA GLY A 620 -6.10 0.78 -10.66
C GLY A 620 -6.44 1.87 -9.65
N ILE A 621 -5.68 1.92 -8.55
CA ILE A 621 -5.87 2.96 -7.52
C ILE A 621 -5.77 4.38 -8.09
N ASP A 622 -4.95 4.58 -9.11
CA ASP A 622 -4.68 5.90 -9.68
C ASP A 622 -5.56 6.22 -10.92
N ASN A 623 -6.23 5.23 -11.52
CA ASN A 623 -7.04 5.42 -12.73
C ASN A 623 -8.11 4.33 -12.85
N PRO A 624 -9.36 4.68 -13.21
CA PRO A 624 -9.83 6.00 -13.63
C PRO A 624 -10.10 6.97 -12.48
N THR A 625 -10.12 8.26 -12.82
CA THR A 625 -10.72 9.30 -11.97
C THR A 625 -12.24 9.11 -11.90
N MET A 626 -12.88 9.54 -10.81
CA MET A 626 -14.35 9.47 -10.70
C MET A 626 -15.06 10.29 -11.78
N GLY A 627 -14.45 11.39 -12.26
CA GLY A 627 -14.97 12.16 -13.39
C GLY A 627 -15.03 11.36 -14.70
N GLN A 628 -14.04 10.49 -14.95
CA GLN A 628 -14.06 9.59 -16.11
C GLN A 628 -15.13 8.50 -15.96
N VAL A 629 -15.34 7.98 -14.75
CA VAL A 629 -16.44 7.04 -14.45
C VAL A 629 -17.78 7.71 -14.71
N GLU A 630 -18.02 8.91 -14.15
CA GLU A 630 -19.26 9.66 -14.38
C GLU A 630 -19.51 9.91 -15.87
N ALA A 631 -18.49 10.33 -16.62
CA ALA A 631 -18.61 10.61 -18.04
C ALA A 631 -18.99 9.36 -18.85
N ALA A 632 -18.39 8.21 -18.55
CA ALA A 632 -18.70 6.94 -19.21
C ALA A 632 -20.13 6.47 -18.89
N VAL A 633 -20.53 6.47 -17.61
CA VAL A 633 -21.87 6.06 -17.18
C VAL A 633 -22.96 6.91 -17.83
N ARG A 634 -22.79 8.25 -17.86
CA ARG A 634 -23.71 9.16 -18.55
C ARG A 634 -23.77 8.89 -20.06
N ALA A 635 -22.62 8.62 -20.69
CA ALA A 635 -22.56 8.34 -22.12
C ALA A 635 -23.29 7.05 -22.49
N TYR A 636 -23.17 5.99 -21.67
CA TYR A 636 -23.81 4.71 -21.93
C TYR A 636 -25.31 4.73 -21.62
N SER A 637 -25.70 5.30 -20.48
CA SER A 637 -27.12 5.44 -20.08
C SER A 637 -27.94 6.34 -21.02
N ALA A 638 -27.30 7.18 -21.82
CA ALA A 638 -27.97 7.91 -22.90
C ALA A 638 -28.46 6.99 -24.04
N VAL A 639 -27.90 5.77 -24.16
CA VAL A 639 -28.19 4.82 -25.24
C VAL A 639 -28.90 3.57 -24.75
N VAL A 640 -28.56 3.04 -23.58
CA VAL A 640 -29.14 1.79 -23.02
C VAL A 640 -29.89 2.06 -21.71
N ASP A 641 -30.74 1.11 -21.30
CA ASP A 641 -31.66 1.31 -20.18
C ASP A 641 -30.97 1.11 -18.81
N GLU A 642 -29.84 0.41 -18.76
CA GLU A 642 -29.08 0.19 -17.53
C GLU A 642 -27.57 0.05 -17.76
N VAL A 643 -26.80 0.43 -16.75
CA VAL A 643 -25.34 0.24 -16.68
C VAL A 643 -25.02 -0.63 -15.46
N MET A 644 -24.00 -1.47 -15.56
CA MET A 644 -23.57 -2.36 -14.46
C MET A 644 -22.06 -2.40 -14.37
N LEU A 645 -21.51 -2.42 -13.16
CA LEU A 645 -20.12 -2.82 -12.96
C LEU A 645 -20.07 -4.35 -12.87
N THR A 646 -19.39 -5.00 -13.80
CA THR A 646 -19.54 -6.45 -14.04
C THR A 646 -18.37 -7.28 -13.55
N GLU A 647 -17.17 -6.70 -13.43
CA GLU A 647 -15.92 -7.41 -13.13
C GLU A 647 -14.99 -6.58 -12.21
N LEU A 648 -15.57 -5.83 -11.26
CA LEU A 648 -14.86 -4.85 -10.46
C LEU A 648 -13.70 -5.50 -9.67
N ASP A 649 -12.50 -5.01 -9.93
CA ASP A 649 -11.33 -5.22 -9.09
C ASP A 649 -10.43 -3.96 -9.14
N VAL A 650 -9.64 -3.75 -8.08
CA VAL A 650 -8.80 -2.55 -7.94
C VAL A 650 -7.36 -2.96 -7.73
N LYS A 651 -6.60 -2.97 -8.83
CA LYS A 651 -5.17 -3.28 -8.84
C LYS A 651 -4.40 -2.42 -7.84
N ALA A 652 -3.49 -3.08 -7.12
CA ALA A 652 -2.65 -2.42 -6.13
C ALA A 652 -1.68 -1.41 -6.77
N SER A 653 -1.36 -0.34 -6.03
CA SER A 653 -0.39 0.67 -6.39
C SER A 653 1.03 0.08 -6.47
N SER A 654 1.89 0.74 -7.24
CA SER A 654 3.29 0.32 -7.38
C SER A 654 4.11 0.40 -6.07
N GLU A 655 3.58 1.07 -5.05
CA GLU A 655 4.20 1.16 -3.72
C GLU A 655 3.94 -0.09 -2.85
N TYR A 656 2.97 -0.92 -3.23
CA TYR A 656 2.67 -2.16 -2.51
C TYR A 656 3.65 -3.28 -2.89
N ASP A 657 4.47 -3.68 -1.94
CA ASP A 657 5.49 -4.71 -2.10
C ASP A 657 5.08 -6.07 -1.48
N GLY A 658 3.82 -6.22 -1.08
CA GLY A 658 3.31 -7.43 -0.42
C GLY A 658 3.60 -7.52 1.08
N THR A 659 4.43 -6.62 1.63
CA THR A 659 4.81 -6.67 3.05
C THR A 659 3.75 -6.05 3.96
N LYS A 660 3.73 -6.48 5.23
CA LYS A 660 2.86 -5.87 6.26
C LYS A 660 3.03 -4.35 6.39
N ALA A 661 4.22 -3.83 6.07
CA ALA A 661 4.53 -2.41 6.22
C ALA A 661 3.83 -1.54 5.16
N THR A 662 3.68 -2.06 3.93
CA THR A 662 3.02 -1.37 2.82
C THR A 662 1.53 -1.69 2.75
N ARG A 663 1.11 -2.87 3.26
CA ARG A 663 -0.29 -3.35 3.23
C ARG A 663 -1.31 -2.41 3.86
N VAL A 664 -1.01 -1.82 5.02
CA VAL A 664 -1.98 -0.93 5.71
C VAL A 664 -2.27 0.33 4.89
N ALA A 665 -1.22 0.95 4.35
CA ALA A 665 -1.36 2.12 3.48
C ALA A 665 -2.11 1.76 2.20
N GLU A 666 -1.80 0.61 1.62
CA GLU A 666 -2.45 0.11 0.41
C GLU A 666 -3.95 -0.15 0.62
N TYR A 667 -4.32 -0.87 1.69
CA TYR A 667 -5.72 -1.11 2.04
C TYR A 667 -6.50 0.18 2.26
N THR A 668 -5.85 1.20 2.84
CA THR A 668 -6.47 2.53 3.01
C THR A 668 -6.74 3.17 1.65
N LYS A 669 -5.78 3.19 0.72
CA LYS A 669 -6.00 3.73 -0.63
C LYS A 669 -7.14 3.02 -1.35
N GLN A 670 -7.14 1.69 -1.33
CA GLN A 670 -8.20 0.90 -1.97
C GLN A 670 -9.57 1.18 -1.36
N ALA A 671 -9.68 1.25 -0.03
CA ALA A 671 -10.95 1.53 0.63
C ALA A 671 -11.56 2.85 0.17
N TYR A 672 -10.76 3.91 0.05
CA TYR A 672 -11.29 5.20 -0.42
C TYR A 672 -11.58 5.22 -1.91
N PHE A 673 -10.83 4.47 -2.73
CA PHE A 673 -11.20 4.28 -4.13
C PHE A 673 -12.58 3.61 -4.25
N TYR A 674 -12.80 2.49 -3.55
CA TYR A 674 -14.08 1.78 -3.52
C TYR A 674 -15.20 2.67 -2.98
N LYS A 675 -14.95 3.42 -1.90
CA LYS A 675 -15.92 4.36 -1.33
C LYS A 675 -16.33 5.42 -2.34
N ASN A 676 -15.35 6.11 -2.93
CA ASN A 676 -15.60 7.19 -3.88
C ASN A 676 -16.31 6.68 -5.14
N LEU A 677 -15.96 5.49 -5.61
CA LEU A 677 -16.65 4.83 -6.72
C LEU A 677 -18.11 4.55 -6.35
N TYR A 678 -18.36 3.93 -5.19
CA TYR A 678 -19.71 3.63 -4.73
C TYR A 678 -20.57 4.89 -4.55
N ASP A 679 -20.06 5.90 -3.87
CA ASP A 679 -20.74 7.19 -3.67
C ASP A 679 -21.07 7.86 -5.02
N THR A 680 -20.14 7.79 -5.98
CA THR A 680 -20.35 8.33 -7.33
C THR A 680 -21.49 7.60 -8.04
N LEU A 681 -21.56 6.28 -7.95
CA LEU A 681 -22.62 5.49 -8.58
C LEU A 681 -23.98 5.73 -7.92
N VAL A 682 -24.04 5.80 -6.58
CA VAL A 682 -25.26 6.14 -5.84
C VAL A 682 -25.74 7.55 -6.22
N LYS A 683 -24.83 8.52 -6.31
CA LYS A 683 -25.15 9.88 -6.77
C LYS A 683 -25.78 9.86 -8.18
N LEU A 684 -25.17 9.15 -9.13
CA LEU A 684 -25.70 9.05 -10.50
C LEU A 684 -27.08 8.38 -10.54
N ASP A 685 -27.31 7.36 -9.72
CA ASP A 685 -28.61 6.69 -9.61
C ASP A 685 -29.68 7.62 -9.01
N LYS A 686 -29.38 8.25 -7.86
CA LYS A 686 -30.38 9.03 -7.11
C LYS A 686 -30.61 10.43 -7.63
N GLU A 687 -29.56 11.14 -8.01
CA GLU A 687 -29.65 12.54 -8.41
C GLU A 687 -29.95 12.69 -9.90
N GLU A 688 -29.46 11.77 -10.73
CA GLU A 688 -29.62 11.83 -12.19
C GLU A 688 -30.61 10.79 -12.75
N GLY A 689 -31.09 9.84 -11.92
CA GLY A 689 -32.04 8.82 -12.34
C GLY A 689 -31.45 7.78 -13.28
N ILE A 690 -30.12 7.62 -13.30
CA ILE A 690 -29.43 6.64 -14.14
C ILE A 690 -29.48 5.27 -13.45
N ASN A 691 -30.13 4.29 -14.05
CA ASN A 691 -30.19 2.94 -13.49
C ASN A 691 -28.81 2.27 -13.49
N VAL A 692 -28.14 2.32 -12.34
CA VAL A 692 -26.91 1.56 -12.06
C VAL A 692 -27.31 0.23 -11.43
N SER A 693 -27.58 -0.75 -12.28
CA SER A 693 -28.22 -2.02 -11.93
C SER A 693 -27.40 -2.97 -11.04
N GLY A 694 -26.13 -2.68 -10.76
CA GLY A 694 -25.35 -3.49 -9.84
C GLY A 694 -23.84 -3.30 -9.87
N ILE A 695 -23.18 -3.93 -8.89
CA ILE A 695 -21.73 -4.05 -8.73
C ILE A 695 -21.39 -5.53 -8.53
N VAL A 696 -20.59 -6.09 -9.42
CA VAL A 696 -20.08 -7.46 -9.35
C VAL A 696 -18.56 -7.41 -9.27
N VAL A 697 -18.01 -7.97 -8.19
CA VAL A 697 -16.57 -8.04 -7.92
C VAL A 697 -15.95 -9.24 -8.66
N TRP A 698 -14.83 -9.10 -9.35
CA TRP A 698 -14.21 -10.20 -10.12
C TRP A 698 -13.34 -11.13 -9.26
N GLY A 699 -14.01 -11.82 -8.34
CA GLY A 699 -13.45 -12.80 -7.43
C GLY A 699 -14.05 -12.66 -6.04
N THR A 700 -13.55 -13.45 -5.10
CA THR A 700 -14.01 -13.42 -3.71
C THR A 700 -12.91 -13.02 -2.73
N VAL A 701 -11.79 -13.74 -2.73
CA VAL A 701 -10.64 -13.50 -1.83
C VAL A 701 -9.38 -13.22 -2.62
N ASP A 702 -8.54 -12.32 -2.09
CA ASP A 702 -7.34 -11.82 -2.79
C ASP A 702 -6.49 -12.94 -3.42
N LYS A 703 -6.29 -14.08 -2.75
CA LYS A 703 -5.47 -15.21 -3.24
C LYS A 703 -5.94 -15.82 -4.56
N TYR A 704 -7.24 -15.79 -4.86
CA TYR A 704 -7.80 -16.34 -6.10
C TYR A 704 -7.97 -15.31 -7.21
N SER A 705 -7.63 -14.05 -6.94
CA SER A 705 -7.69 -13.02 -7.98
C SER A 705 -6.79 -13.39 -9.16
N TRP A 706 -7.34 -13.27 -10.36
CA TRP A 706 -6.61 -13.42 -11.62
C TRP A 706 -5.42 -12.45 -11.77
N LEU A 707 -5.39 -11.37 -10.96
CA LEU A 707 -4.28 -10.41 -10.93
C LEU A 707 -3.02 -10.95 -10.22
N ASN A 708 -3.11 -12.02 -9.43
CA ASN A 708 -1.95 -12.59 -8.71
C ASN A 708 -0.99 -13.38 -9.61
N ASP A 709 -1.49 -13.98 -10.68
CA ASP A 709 -0.68 -14.79 -11.58
C ASP A 709 -0.16 -13.94 -12.75
N SER A 710 1.14 -14.03 -13.02
CA SER A 710 1.74 -13.39 -14.20
C SER A 710 1.13 -13.99 -15.47
N ASN A 711 0.35 -13.22 -16.21
CA ASN A 711 -0.21 -13.63 -17.49
C ASN A 711 -0.03 -12.52 -18.55
N ASN A 712 -0.09 -12.91 -19.83
CA ASN A 712 0.03 -11.98 -20.97
C ASN A 712 -1.34 -11.44 -21.45
N VAL A 713 -2.42 -11.69 -20.72
CA VAL A 713 -3.81 -11.47 -21.15
C VAL A 713 -4.52 -10.37 -20.36
N GLY A 714 -3.78 -9.56 -19.59
CA GLY A 714 -4.34 -8.58 -18.65
C GLY A 714 -4.29 -9.15 -17.23
N GLY A 715 -3.86 -8.35 -16.27
CA GLY A 715 -3.33 -8.84 -14.99
C GLY A 715 -1.94 -8.28 -14.75
N ALA A 716 -1.37 -8.38 -13.54
CA ALA A 716 -0.09 -7.75 -13.23
C ALA A 716 1.05 -8.34 -14.08
N ALA A 717 1.24 -7.81 -15.30
CA ALA A 717 2.19 -8.25 -16.33
C ALA A 717 3.67 -8.21 -15.89
N ASN A 718 3.93 -7.73 -14.68
CA ASN A 718 5.26 -7.49 -14.11
C ASN A 718 5.50 -8.28 -12.81
N GLY A 719 4.55 -9.11 -12.33
CA GLY A 719 4.71 -9.90 -11.10
C GLY A 719 4.71 -9.11 -9.79
N GLY A 720 4.11 -7.91 -9.78
CA GLY A 720 3.97 -7.10 -8.56
C GLY A 720 2.87 -7.63 -7.64
N ALA A 721 3.08 -7.56 -6.32
CA ALA A 721 2.11 -8.04 -5.33
C ALA A 721 0.74 -7.38 -5.51
N GLN A 722 -0.34 -8.15 -5.38
CA GLN A 722 -1.72 -7.68 -5.54
C GLN A 722 -2.55 -7.94 -4.28
N CYS A 723 -3.61 -7.16 -4.12
CA CYS A 723 -4.65 -7.36 -3.11
C CYS A 723 -5.96 -6.69 -3.54
N PRO A 724 -6.58 -7.07 -4.66
CA PRO A 724 -7.51 -6.20 -5.36
C PRO A 724 -8.99 -6.31 -4.93
N LEU A 725 -9.33 -7.28 -4.07
CA LEU A 725 -10.72 -7.66 -3.76
C LEU A 725 -11.18 -7.16 -2.37
N LEU A 726 -12.40 -7.54 -1.96
CA LEU A 726 -13.00 -7.10 -0.69
C LEU A 726 -12.57 -7.92 0.53
N PHE A 727 -12.12 -9.16 0.32
CA PHE A 727 -11.69 -10.07 1.37
C PHE A 727 -10.23 -10.48 1.19
N ASP A 728 -9.49 -10.62 2.28
CA ASP A 728 -8.09 -11.02 2.25
C ASP A 728 -7.94 -12.53 2.01
N SER A 729 -6.69 -13.00 1.87
CA SER A 729 -6.39 -14.43 1.68
C SER A 729 -6.80 -15.33 2.85
N ASN A 730 -7.19 -14.75 3.99
CA ASN A 730 -7.71 -15.42 5.18
C ASN A 730 -9.24 -15.27 5.31
N TYR A 731 -9.94 -14.89 4.24
CA TYR A 731 -11.40 -14.73 4.19
C TYR A 731 -11.93 -13.65 5.14
N GLN A 732 -11.09 -12.73 5.61
CA GLN A 732 -11.49 -11.61 6.48
C GLN A 732 -11.84 -10.40 5.63
N ALA A 733 -12.82 -9.61 6.08
CA ALA A 733 -13.20 -8.35 5.45
C ALA A 733 -12.05 -7.34 5.52
N LYS A 734 -11.69 -6.78 4.37
CA LYS A 734 -10.69 -5.69 4.28
C LYS A 734 -11.36 -4.34 4.51
N PRO A 735 -10.59 -3.26 4.72
CA PRO A 735 -11.12 -1.90 4.67
C PRO A 735 -11.95 -1.60 3.40
N ALA A 736 -11.61 -2.19 2.25
CA ALA A 736 -12.40 -2.09 1.03
C ALA A 736 -13.84 -2.61 1.15
N TYR A 737 -14.09 -3.63 1.98
CA TYR A 737 -15.45 -4.09 2.28
C TYR A 737 -16.22 -3.04 3.11
N TRP A 738 -15.56 -2.46 4.12
CA TRP A 738 -16.17 -1.45 5.00
C TRP A 738 -16.48 -0.14 4.26
N ALA A 739 -15.79 0.14 3.15
CA ALA A 739 -16.11 1.27 2.29
C ALA A 739 -17.55 1.28 1.78
N PHE A 740 -18.16 0.10 1.57
CA PHE A 740 -19.56 -0.02 1.19
C PHE A 740 -20.50 -0.06 2.40
N VAL A 741 -20.06 -0.70 3.49
CA VAL A 741 -20.95 -1.12 4.59
C VAL A 741 -21.02 -0.09 5.72
N ASP A 742 -19.87 0.47 6.09
CA ASP A 742 -19.73 1.35 7.25
C ASP A 742 -18.42 2.14 7.11
N ALA A 743 -18.51 3.31 6.47
CA ALA A 743 -17.34 4.14 6.20
C ALA A 743 -16.68 4.69 7.47
N ASP A 744 -17.36 4.71 8.62
CA ASP A 744 -16.81 5.19 9.89
C ASP A 744 -15.72 4.25 10.44
N LYS A 745 -15.73 2.98 10.00
CA LYS A 745 -14.67 2.00 10.28
C LYS A 745 -13.40 2.22 9.47
N LEU A 746 -13.43 3.08 8.46
CA LEU A 746 -12.23 3.40 7.71
C LEU A 746 -11.28 4.26 8.55
N GLU A 747 -10.00 3.99 8.39
CA GLU A 747 -8.98 4.93 8.84
C GLU A 747 -9.00 6.19 7.96
N PRO A 748 -8.67 7.38 8.48
CA PRO A 748 -8.62 8.58 7.66
C PRO A 748 -7.62 8.45 6.50
N TYR A 749 -8.08 8.74 5.28
CA TYR A 749 -7.19 8.86 4.12
C TYR A 749 -6.33 10.10 4.25
N ILE A 750 -5.03 9.97 4.01
CA ILE A 750 -4.10 11.10 4.09
C ILE A 750 -4.18 11.92 2.80
N GLN A 751 -4.90 13.04 2.84
CA GLN A 751 -5.00 13.95 1.71
C GLN A 751 -3.71 14.76 1.50
N ASN A 752 -3.57 15.34 0.31
CA ASN A 752 -2.53 16.31 -0.02
C ASN A 752 -3.09 17.73 0.02
N VAL A 753 -2.45 18.61 0.78
CA VAL A 753 -2.74 20.04 0.83
C VAL A 753 -1.57 20.80 0.22
N PHE A 754 -1.80 21.41 -0.93
CA PHE A 754 -0.85 22.30 -1.58
C PHE A 754 -0.88 23.69 -0.94
N VAL A 755 0.27 24.10 -0.41
CA VAL A 755 0.48 25.40 0.25
C VAL A 755 1.29 26.28 -0.69
N VAL A 756 0.68 27.35 -1.20
CA VAL A 756 1.28 28.20 -2.25
C VAL A 756 2.14 29.30 -1.64
N GLU A 757 3.31 29.58 -2.21
CA GLU A 757 4.17 30.68 -1.77
C GLU A 757 3.51 32.03 -2.05
N SER A 758 3.54 32.94 -1.08
CA SER A 758 2.94 34.28 -1.19
C SER A 758 3.79 35.30 -0.43
N ALA A 759 4.56 36.11 -1.16
CA ALA A 759 5.49 37.08 -0.58
C ALA A 759 4.80 38.32 0.03
N ASP A 760 3.63 38.69 -0.48
CA ASP A 760 2.83 39.82 0.01
C ASP A 760 1.76 39.40 1.04
N GLY A 761 1.62 38.09 1.27
CA GLY A 761 0.60 37.52 2.15
C GLY A 761 -0.80 37.48 1.53
N SER A 762 -0.93 37.69 0.22
CA SER A 762 -2.19 37.53 -0.52
C SER A 762 -2.59 36.05 -0.62
N PHE A 763 -3.90 35.79 -0.55
CA PHE A 763 -4.51 34.48 -0.76
C PHE A 763 -5.05 34.29 -2.18
N ASP A 764 -4.88 35.26 -3.08
CA ASP A 764 -5.52 35.26 -4.42
C ASP A 764 -5.17 34.02 -5.26
N ASN A 765 -4.00 33.43 -5.01
CA ASN A 765 -3.51 32.24 -5.72
C ASN A 765 -3.47 30.98 -4.84
N ALA A 766 -4.07 31.02 -3.65
CA ALA A 766 -4.09 29.88 -2.74
C ALA A 766 -5.14 28.85 -3.15
N ASN A 767 -4.80 27.56 -3.07
CA ASN A 767 -5.79 26.50 -3.21
C ASN A 767 -6.77 26.53 -2.04
N THR A 768 -8.05 26.27 -2.31
CA THR A 768 -9.09 26.24 -1.28
C THR A 768 -9.61 24.82 -1.10
N TYR A 769 -9.67 24.37 0.14
CA TYR A 769 -10.12 23.04 0.54
C TYR A 769 -11.37 23.18 1.42
N SER A 770 -12.29 22.22 1.31
CA SER A 770 -13.55 22.26 2.07
C SER A 770 -13.73 21.00 2.89
N PHE A 771 -14.30 21.13 4.08
CA PHE A 771 -14.74 20.02 4.92
C PHE A 771 -15.88 20.45 5.85
N GLY A 772 -16.62 19.51 6.41
CA GLY A 772 -17.69 19.82 7.34
C GLY A 772 -18.73 18.70 7.46
N ASN A 773 -19.84 19.05 8.09
CA ASN A 773 -21.04 18.23 8.21
C ASN A 773 -22.29 19.12 8.06
N ASP A 774 -23.46 18.56 8.32
CA ASP A 774 -24.75 19.27 8.19
C ASP A 774 -24.89 20.51 9.09
N LYS A 775 -24.08 20.63 10.16
CA LYS A 775 -24.14 21.74 11.11
C LYS A 775 -23.19 22.88 10.76
N VAL A 776 -21.97 22.54 10.33
CA VAL A 776 -20.90 23.50 10.08
C VAL A 776 -20.02 23.03 8.93
N THR A 777 -19.70 23.95 8.03
CA THR A 777 -18.71 23.74 6.97
C THR A 777 -17.60 24.75 7.06
N CYS A 778 -16.42 24.38 6.59
CA CYS A 778 -15.23 25.20 6.58
C CYS A 778 -14.55 25.10 5.23
N GLU A 779 -14.27 26.24 4.63
CA GLU A 779 -13.32 26.37 3.54
C GLU A 779 -12.00 26.90 4.11
N PHE A 780 -10.85 26.41 3.68
CA PHE A 780 -9.57 26.99 4.06
C PHE A 780 -8.57 27.09 2.91
N SER A 781 -7.77 28.15 2.94
CA SER A 781 -6.75 28.43 1.93
C SER A 781 -5.40 28.66 2.61
N PRO A 782 -4.40 27.78 2.42
CA PRO A 782 -3.09 27.90 3.03
C PRO A 782 -2.06 28.57 2.09
N ILE A 783 -1.31 29.52 2.64
CA ILE A 783 -0.16 30.17 1.98
C ILE A 783 1.07 30.15 2.88
N TRP A 784 2.26 30.29 2.30
CA TRP A 784 3.49 30.39 3.07
C TRP A 784 4.43 31.47 2.54
N ASP A 785 5.29 31.97 3.42
CA ASP A 785 6.48 32.72 3.06
C ASP A 785 7.69 32.22 3.87
N ALA A 786 8.86 32.81 3.66
CA ALA A 786 10.10 32.43 4.35
C ALA A 786 10.05 32.51 5.90
N LYS A 787 8.99 33.08 6.49
CA LYS A 787 8.83 33.38 7.92
C LYS A 787 7.55 32.84 8.54
N LYS A 788 6.49 32.56 7.77
CA LYS A 788 5.20 32.13 8.32
C LYS A 788 4.42 31.20 7.39
N LEU A 789 3.64 30.32 8.02
CA LEU A 789 2.51 29.61 7.41
C LEU A 789 1.24 30.34 7.82
N THR A 790 0.41 30.72 6.85
CA THR A 790 -0.85 31.43 7.10
C THR A 790 -2.00 30.65 6.46
N VAL A 791 -3.07 30.41 7.23
CA VAL A 791 -4.29 29.76 6.75
C VAL A 791 -5.46 30.71 6.95
N LYS A 792 -6.17 31.01 5.86
CA LYS A 792 -7.45 31.70 5.92
C LYS A 792 -8.55 30.64 5.93
N ALA A 793 -9.41 30.65 6.96
CA ALA A 793 -10.53 29.73 7.09
C ALA A 793 -11.85 30.52 7.05
N LEU A 794 -12.78 30.12 6.19
CA LEU A 794 -14.15 30.63 6.11
C LEU A 794 -15.09 29.56 6.67
N VAL A 795 -15.62 29.80 7.86
CA VAL A 795 -16.56 28.91 8.53
C VAL A 795 -17.99 29.35 8.26
N LYS A 796 -18.78 28.47 7.66
CA LYS A 796 -20.20 28.67 7.38
C LYS A 796 -21.01 27.86 8.38
N GLY A 797 -21.92 28.54 9.08
CA GLY A 797 -22.73 27.95 10.14
C GLY A 797 -23.01 28.96 11.25
N LYS A 798 -23.82 28.55 12.24
CA LYS A 798 -24.05 29.35 13.45
C LYS A 798 -22.96 29.01 14.47
N LEU A 799 -22.19 30.01 14.88
CA LEU A 799 -21.14 29.89 15.89
C LEU A 799 -21.50 30.69 17.15
N ALA A 800 -21.21 30.13 18.32
CA ALA A 800 -21.17 30.83 19.59
C ALA A 800 -19.76 31.42 19.82
N ASP A 801 -19.65 32.45 20.66
CA ASP A 801 -18.39 33.14 20.95
C ASP A 801 -17.25 32.23 21.45
N THR A 802 -17.60 31.06 22.01
CA THR A 802 -16.67 30.05 22.54
C THR A 802 -16.15 29.08 21.48
N ASP A 803 -16.79 29.02 20.32
CA ASP A 803 -16.40 28.15 19.21
C ASP A 803 -15.08 28.61 18.62
N LYS A 804 -14.36 27.75 17.89
CA LYS A 804 -13.03 28.09 17.38
C LYS A 804 -12.61 27.30 16.16
N VAL A 805 -11.68 27.87 15.40
CA VAL A 805 -10.91 27.17 14.35
C VAL A 805 -9.49 26.97 14.86
N THR A 806 -8.94 25.77 14.66
CA THR A 806 -7.57 25.40 15.04
C THR A 806 -6.82 24.84 13.85
N LEU A 807 -5.61 25.35 13.60
CA LEU A 807 -4.64 24.82 12.66
C LEU A 807 -3.63 23.98 13.44
N TYR A 808 -3.50 22.71 13.09
CA TYR A 808 -2.44 21.82 13.54
C TYR A 808 -1.39 21.68 12.44
N TYR A 809 -0.11 21.70 12.80
CA TYR A 809 1.01 21.57 11.87
C TYR A 809 2.11 20.71 12.47
N PHE A 810 2.68 19.80 11.68
CA PHE A 810 3.73 18.89 12.10
C PHE A 810 4.90 18.92 11.12
N ASP A 811 6.11 19.23 11.62
CA ASP A 811 7.39 19.15 10.88
C ASP A 811 8.46 18.35 11.66
N GLY A 812 7.99 17.41 12.50
CA GLY A 812 8.78 16.66 13.48
C GLY A 812 8.47 17.01 14.93
N GLU A 813 7.78 18.13 15.16
CA GLU A 813 7.12 18.52 16.42
C GLU A 813 5.76 19.15 16.09
N THR A 814 4.73 18.87 16.88
CA THR A 814 3.38 19.42 16.68
C THR A 814 3.33 20.89 17.14
N LYS A 815 2.80 21.75 16.27
CA LYS A 815 2.54 23.17 16.50
C LYS A 815 1.07 23.45 16.22
N LYS A 816 0.49 24.44 16.90
CA LYS A 816 -0.89 24.84 16.65
C LYS A 816 -1.13 26.34 16.75
N ALA A 817 -2.09 26.83 15.98
CA ALA A 817 -2.64 28.17 16.05
C ALA A 817 -4.17 28.06 16.15
N GLU A 818 -4.82 28.93 16.93
CA GLU A 818 -6.28 28.91 17.11
C GLU A 818 -6.85 30.33 17.10
N VAL A 819 -8.08 30.46 16.60
CA VAL A 819 -8.87 31.71 16.60
C VAL A 819 -10.28 31.38 17.10
N ALA A 820 -10.73 32.07 18.14
CA ALA A 820 -12.09 31.92 18.67
C ALA A 820 -13.10 32.72 17.81
N ALA A 821 -14.35 32.26 17.75
CA ALA A 821 -15.39 32.83 16.90
C ALA A 821 -15.65 34.32 17.18
N LYS A 822 -15.55 34.74 18.45
CA LYS A 822 -15.64 36.16 18.85
C LYS A 822 -14.56 37.06 18.22
N ASP A 823 -13.42 36.47 17.85
CA ASP A 823 -12.26 37.14 17.27
C ASP A 823 -12.21 36.95 15.74
N MET A 824 -13.16 36.21 15.16
CA MET A 824 -13.33 36.05 13.73
C MET A 824 -14.06 37.26 13.12
N LYS A 825 -13.74 37.55 11.86
CA LYS A 825 -14.40 38.60 11.10
C LYS A 825 -15.69 38.06 10.50
N ALA A 826 -16.84 38.62 10.87
CA ALA A 826 -18.10 38.31 10.21
C ALA A 826 -18.05 38.76 8.73
N VAL A 827 -18.44 37.88 7.82
CA VAL A 827 -18.49 38.11 6.37
C VAL A 827 -19.82 37.60 5.80
N GLU A 828 -20.12 37.95 4.56
CA GLU A 828 -21.30 37.40 3.88
C GLU A 828 -21.18 35.88 3.79
N GLY A 829 -22.15 35.16 4.39
CA GLY A 829 -22.18 33.70 4.40
C GLY A 829 -21.45 33.01 5.55
N GLY A 830 -20.77 33.71 6.48
CA GLY A 830 -20.10 33.07 7.61
C GLY A 830 -19.11 33.92 8.40
N TYR A 831 -18.08 33.27 8.95
CA TYR A 831 -17.03 33.86 9.78
C TYR A 831 -15.65 33.55 9.20
N GLU A 832 -14.80 34.56 9.06
CA GLU A 832 -13.44 34.45 8.55
C GLU A 832 -12.42 34.48 9.69
N ALA A 833 -11.55 33.47 9.74
CA ALA A 833 -10.42 33.36 10.65
C ALA A 833 -9.10 33.35 9.88
N VAL A 834 -8.08 34.04 10.38
CA VAL A 834 -6.71 33.98 9.84
C VAL A 834 -5.78 33.38 10.90
N LEU A 835 -5.34 32.16 10.67
CA LEU A 835 -4.45 31.40 11.56
C LEU A 835 -3.01 31.56 11.07
N THR A 836 -2.10 31.96 11.95
CA THR A 836 -0.68 32.19 11.59
C THR A 836 0.23 31.37 12.50
N LEU A 837 1.19 30.68 11.91
CA LEU A 837 2.30 30.04 12.60
C LEU A 837 3.62 30.68 12.14
N ASP A 838 4.45 31.13 13.09
CA ASP A 838 5.77 31.72 12.83
C ASP A 838 6.87 30.65 12.78
N GLY A 839 7.81 30.76 11.83
CA GLY A 839 8.91 29.81 11.66
C GLY A 839 9.55 29.85 10.27
N ALA A 840 10.70 29.19 10.10
CA ALA A 840 11.24 28.96 8.77
C ALA A 840 10.55 27.73 8.17
N TYR A 841 9.72 27.94 7.14
CA TYR A 841 9.04 26.88 6.39
C TYR A 841 9.83 26.63 5.11
N ALA A 842 10.45 25.45 4.98
CA ALA A 842 11.22 25.10 3.80
C ALA A 842 11.11 23.59 3.52
N VAL A 843 10.33 23.27 2.48
CA VAL A 843 10.41 22.13 1.55
C VAL A 843 10.85 20.78 2.14
N GLY A 844 10.24 20.35 3.25
CA GLY A 844 10.40 19.00 3.83
C GLY A 844 9.05 18.28 4.00
N GLU A 845 9.07 17.03 4.49
CA GLU A 845 7.84 16.31 4.91
C GLU A 845 7.19 17.09 6.06
N ALA A 846 6.11 17.78 5.75
CA ALA A 846 5.28 18.50 6.70
C ALA A 846 3.84 18.04 6.54
N LYS A 847 3.09 18.10 7.62
CA LYS A 847 1.67 17.78 7.62
C LYS A 847 0.87 18.86 8.30
N LEU A 848 -0.41 19.00 7.94
CA LEU A 848 -1.32 19.91 8.60
C LEU A 848 -2.70 19.31 8.74
N ASP A 849 -3.48 19.86 9.67
CA ASP A 849 -4.91 19.61 9.77
C ASP A 849 -5.62 20.88 10.26
N VAL A 850 -6.88 21.05 9.86
CA VAL A 850 -7.71 22.19 10.26
C VAL A 850 -8.96 21.64 10.95
N VAL A 851 -9.26 22.14 12.14
CA VAL A 851 -10.37 21.67 12.99
C VAL A 851 -11.28 22.82 13.34
N VAL A 852 -12.59 22.65 13.17
CA VAL A 852 -13.62 23.56 13.69
C VAL A 852 -14.28 22.91 14.89
N SER A 853 -14.31 23.60 16.03
CA SER A 853 -14.98 23.17 17.25
C SER A 853 -16.24 24.01 17.48
N VAL A 854 -17.41 23.35 17.57
CA VAL A 854 -18.72 23.97 17.79
C VAL A 854 -19.36 23.34 19.02
N GLY A 855 -19.35 24.05 20.15
CA GLY A 855 -19.71 23.47 21.45
C GLY A 855 -18.80 22.30 21.82
N GLU A 856 -19.39 21.11 22.04
CA GLU A 856 -18.65 19.86 22.29
C GLU A 856 -18.29 19.11 20.99
N ASP A 857 -18.93 19.45 19.87
CA ASP A 857 -18.72 18.82 18.57
C ASP A 857 -17.44 19.36 17.89
N LYS A 858 -16.75 18.50 17.14
CA LYS A 858 -15.63 18.89 16.29
C LYS A 858 -15.77 18.29 14.90
N VAL A 859 -15.36 19.06 13.89
CA VAL A 859 -15.12 18.56 12.54
C VAL A 859 -13.68 18.88 12.15
N ALA A 860 -13.03 17.96 11.46
CA ALA A 860 -11.64 18.08 11.04
C ALA A 860 -11.51 17.86 9.53
N PHE A 861 -10.50 18.48 8.92
CA PHE A 861 -10.26 18.33 7.48
C PHE A 861 -9.75 16.93 7.13
N ASN A 862 -8.79 16.39 7.90
CA ASN A 862 -8.19 15.09 7.60
C ASN A 862 -8.21 14.11 8.77
N ASP A 863 -7.83 14.51 9.99
CA ASP A 863 -7.89 13.60 11.15
C ASP A 863 -9.31 13.56 11.73
N VAL A 864 -10.19 12.84 11.06
CA VAL A 864 -11.60 12.67 11.46
C VAL A 864 -11.78 11.79 12.71
N LYS A 865 -10.71 11.13 13.19
CA LYS A 865 -10.69 10.43 14.49
C LYS A 865 -10.46 11.42 15.65
N LEU A 866 -10.21 12.69 15.34
CA LEU A 866 -10.03 13.78 16.31
C LEU A 866 -8.85 13.56 17.27
N THR A 867 -7.78 12.91 16.78
CA THR A 867 -6.59 12.55 17.56
C THR A 867 -5.47 13.59 17.50
N GLN A 868 -5.73 14.81 17.03
CA GLN A 868 -4.68 15.74 16.63
C GLN A 868 -3.74 16.14 17.77
N GLU A 869 -4.20 16.15 19.02
CA GLU A 869 -3.36 16.45 20.19
C GLU A 869 -2.46 15.26 20.60
N GLU A 870 -2.78 14.05 20.14
CA GLU A 870 -2.14 12.78 20.53
C GLU A 870 -1.19 12.26 19.45
N SER A 871 -1.55 12.43 18.18
CA SER A 871 -0.87 11.85 17.03
C SER A 871 -0.93 12.73 15.78
N ASP A 872 0.15 12.73 14.98
CA ASP A 872 0.19 13.32 13.63
C ASP A 872 -0.16 12.31 12.52
N GLN A 873 -0.54 11.10 12.91
CA GLN A 873 -0.74 9.97 12.00
C GLN A 873 -1.70 10.31 10.86
N TYR A 874 -2.76 11.05 11.14
CA TYR A 874 -3.84 11.37 10.21
C TYR A 874 -3.86 12.81 9.69
N TYR A 875 -2.77 13.58 9.87
CA TYR A 875 -2.69 14.92 9.26
C TYR A 875 -2.50 14.80 7.75
N ALA A 876 -3.09 15.72 7.00
CA ALA A 876 -2.87 15.83 5.55
C ALA A 876 -1.41 16.22 5.24
N ASN A 877 -0.86 15.71 4.14
CA ASN A 877 0.47 16.05 3.67
C ASN A 877 0.49 17.50 3.14
N ALA A 878 1.30 18.36 3.76
CA ALA A 878 1.46 19.75 3.36
C ALA A 878 2.57 19.88 2.28
N ASN A 879 2.15 20.10 1.05
CA ASN A 879 3.00 20.20 -0.13
C ASN A 879 3.24 21.68 -0.51
N PHE A 880 4.39 22.20 -0.12
CA PHE A 880 4.76 23.60 -0.35
C PHE A 880 5.16 23.82 -1.83
N ARG A 881 4.39 24.66 -2.54
CA ARG A 881 4.59 25.00 -3.96
C ARG A 881 5.17 26.42 -4.11
N PRO A 882 6.21 26.60 -4.95
CA PRO A 882 6.72 27.93 -5.27
C PRO A 882 5.80 28.67 -6.23
N PHE A 883 5.87 30.00 -6.21
CA PHE A 883 5.12 30.90 -7.07
C PHE A 883 6.05 31.98 -7.62
N ALA A 884 5.95 32.30 -8.91
CA ALA A 884 6.74 33.36 -9.54
C ALA A 884 5.84 34.38 -10.24
N GLU A 885 6.18 35.67 -10.14
CA GLU A 885 5.59 36.71 -10.98
C GLU A 885 6.55 37.00 -12.14
N ILE A 886 6.12 36.90 -13.38
CA ILE A 886 6.95 37.14 -14.55
C ILE A 886 6.64 38.53 -15.08
N THR A 887 7.62 39.43 -15.03
CA THR A 887 7.47 40.81 -15.50
C THR A 887 7.40 40.87 -17.02
N LYS A 888 6.55 41.75 -17.55
CA LYS A 888 6.47 42.01 -18.99
C LYS A 888 7.79 42.61 -19.51
N GLY A 889 8.32 42.06 -20.61
CA GLY A 889 9.52 42.52 -21.28
C GLY A 889 9.90 41.65 -22.48
N THR A 890 10.48 42.28 -23.51
CA THR A 890 10.94 41.62 -24.74
C THR A 890 12.46 41.68 -24.82
N VAL A 891 13.09 40.58 -25.24
CA VAL A 891 14.54 40.46 -25.44
C VAL A 891 14.88 39.84 -26.79
N LYS A 892 16.09 40.12 -27.28
CA LYS A 892 16.66 39.42 -28.43
C LYS A 892 17.31 38.13 -27.96
N ILE A 893 17.11 37.09 -28.75
CA ILE A 893 17.79 35.80 -28.57
C ILE A 893 18.98 35.76 -29.54
N ASP A 894 20.12 36.25 -29.06
CA ASP A 894 21.39 36.32 -29.80
C ASP A 894 22.64 36.04 -28.95
N GLY A 895 22.47 35.72 -27.66
CA GLY A 895 23.56 35.42 -26.74
C GLY A 895 24.23 36.64 -26.12
N GLU A 896 23.75 37.85 -26.42
CA GLU A 896 24.13 39.08 -25.71
C GLU A 896 23.09 39.39 -24.62
N VAL A 897 23.56 39.67 -23.40
CA VAL A 897 22.66 39.91 -22.26
C VAL A 897 22.01 41.29 -22.38
N ASP A 898 20.75 41.31 -22.83
CA ASP A 898 19.91 42.51 -22.90
C ASP A 898 19.64 43.15 -21.53
N ASP A 899 19.49 44.49 -21.51
CA ASP A 899 19.23 45.26 -20.30
C ASP A 899 17.94 44.85 -19.57
N ALA A 900 16.93 44.36 -20.30
CA ALA A 900 15.66 43.91 -19.72
C ALA A 900 15.82 42.75 -18.72
N TRP A 901 16.88 41.94 -18.85
CA TRP A 901 17.19 40.87 -17.88
C TRP A 901 17.61 41.39 -16.49
N LYS A 902 17.86 42.70 -16.33
CA LYS A 902 18.18 43.30 -15.03
C LYS A 902 16.97 43.38 -14.12
N ASP A 903 15.80 43.61 -14.69
CA ASP A 903 14.53 43.77 -13.98
C ASP A 903 13.67 42.48 -14.02
N ALA A 904 14.18 41.43 -14.67
CA ALA A 904 13.56 40.12 -14.77
C ALA A 904 13.57 39.36 -13.44
N VAL A 905 12.50 38.61 -13.19
CA VAL A 905 12.42 37.74 -12.00
C VAL A 905 13.41 36.61 -12.13
N THR A 906 14.17 36.39 -11.05
CA THR A 906 15.14 35.29 -10.94
C THR A 906 14.54 34.13 -10.17
N VAL A 907 14.56 32.96 -10.81
CA VAL A 907 14.06 31.69 -10.29
C VAL A 907 15.25 30.76 -10.04
N PRO A 908 15.55 30.41 -8.78
CA PRO A 908 16.63 29.49 -8.47
C PRO A 908 16.20 28.04 -8.70
N LEU A 909 17.02 27.24 -9.39
CA LEU A 909 16.81 25.80 -9.51
C LEU A 909 17.54 25.12 -8.35
N THR A 910 16.80 24.42 -7.49
CA THR A 910 17.31 23.93 -6.19
C THR A 910 17.00 22.48 -5.89
N ILE A 911 16.07 21.86 -6.62
CA ILE A 911 15.67 20.47 -6.43
C ILE A 911 16.66 19.58 -7.16
N ASN A 912 17.67 19.10 -6.43
CA ASN A 912 18.76 18.32 -6.99
C ASN A 912 18.50 16.80 -6.80
N LEU A 913 18.27 16.09 -7.91
CA LEU A 913 18.07 14.64 -7.95
C LEU A 913 19.33 13.89 -8.42
N GLY A 914 20.49 14.27 -7.89
CA GLY A 914 21.75 13.58 -8.13
C GLY A 914 22.74 14.31 -9.04
N SER A 915 22.45 15.55 -9.45
CA SER A 915 23.33 16.38 -10.24
C SER A 915 24.43 17.06 -9.41
N ASN A 916 25.50 17.50 -10.07
CA ASN A 916 26.61 18.28 -9.57
C ASN A 916 26.62 19.72 -10.12
N VAL A 917 25.59 20.09 -10.90
CA VAL A 917 25.42 21.44 -11.46
C VAL A 917 24.77 22.39 -10.45
N THR A 918 24.93 23.69 -10.69
CA THR A 918 24.09 24.72 -10.08
C THR A 918 23.53 25.61 -11.18
N ALA A 919 22.27 26.03 -11.05
CA ALA A 919 21.65 26.90 -12.04
C ALA A 919 20.69 27.90 -11.43
N GLU A 920 20.54 29.03 -12.09
CA GLU A 920 19.44 29.98 -11.91
C GLU A 920 18.86 30.36 -13.26
N ALA A 921 17.58 30.70 -13.28
CA ALA A 921 16.88 31.16 -14.47
C ALA A 921 16.31 32.55 -14.26
N LYS A 922 16.16 33.30 -15.34
CA LYS A 922 15.44 34.57 -15.38
C LYS A 922 14.29 34.47 -16.37
N LEU A 923 13.16 35.10 -16.01
CA LEU A 923 11.92 35.01 -16.76
C LEU A 923 11.40 36.40 -17.15
N LEU A 924 10.96 36.53 -18.39
CA LEU A 924 10.22 37.67 -18.93
C LEU A 924 9.09 37.16 -19.84
N TRP A 925 8.11 37.99 -20.16
CA TRP A 925 7.06 37.66 -21.13
C TRP A 925 6.64 38.85 -21.98
N ASP A 926 6.13 38.59 -23.17
CA ASP A 926 5.32 39.54 -23.93
C ASP A 926 4.11 38.85 -24.57
N GLU A 927 3.34 39.58 -25.36
CA GLU A 927 2.14 39.07 -26.03
C GLU A 927 2.38 37.84 -26.91
N ASP A 928 3.61 37.63 -27.38
CA ASP A 928 3.95 36.58 -28.33
C ASP A 928 4.79 35.45 -27.68
N ASN A 929 5.59 35.72 -26.64
CA ASN A 929 6.54 34.76 -26.10
C ASN A 929 6.70 34.78 -24.57
N LEU A 930 7.05 33.61 -24.03
CA LEU A 930 7.79 33.45 -22.78
C LEU A 930 9.30 33.50 -23.06
N TYR A 931 10.05 34.27 -22.29
CA TYR A 931 11.50 34.34 -22.37
C TYR A 931 12.15 33.70 -21.15
N VAL A 932 13.13 32.84 -21.38
CA VAL A 932 13.91 32.17 -20.35
C VAL A 932 15.40 32.39 -20.59
N LYS A 933 16.11 32.84 -19.56
CA LYS A 933 17.57 32.84 -19.55
C LYS A 933 18.07 31.99 -18.39
N ALA A 934 18.73 30.88 -18.67
CA ALA A 934 19.28 29.98 -17.66
C ALA A 934 20.81 30.06 -17.66
N ASP A 935 21.40 30.29 -16.48
CA ASP A 935 22.84 30.28 -16.26
C ASP A 935 23.21 29.03 -15.47
N VAL A 936 23.93 28.10 -16.11
CA VAL A 936 24.30 26.79 -15.56
C VAL A 936 25.80 26.77 -15.29
N VAL A 937 26.19 26.41 -14.08
CA VAL A 937 27.57 26.08 -13.71
C VAL A 937 27.69 24.58 -13.65
N ASP A 938 28.55 24.06 -14.52
CA ASP A 938 28.75 22.63 -14.71
C ASP A 938 30.25 22.31 -14.81
N PRO A 939 30.80 21.41 -13.97
CA PRO A 939 32.18 20.98 -14.09
C PRO A 939 32.48 20.07 -15.30
N VAL A 940 31.48 19.44 -15.91
CA VAL A 940 31.64 18.45 -16.98
C VAL A 940 30.55 18.66 -18.04
N LEU A 941 30.92 19.16 -19.22
CA LEU A 941 29.98 19.27 -20.34
C LEU A 941 30.09 18.06 -21.27
N ASN A 942 28.96 17.41 -21.53
CA ASN A 942 28.84 16.19 -22.31
C ASN A 942 27.52 16.10 -23.09
N LYS A 943 27.64 15.73 -24.37
CA LYS A 943 26.52 15.52 -25.29
C LYS A 943 26.56 14.17 -26.01
N ASP A 944 27.46 13.27 -25.62
CA ASP A 944 27.80 12.08 -26.41
C ASP A 944 26.67 11.04 -26.46
N SER A 945 25.69 11.11 -25.55
CA SER A 945 24.52 10.23 -25.61
C SER A 945 23.64 10.54 -26.83
N ALA A 946 23.17 9.48 -27.48
CA ALA A 946 22.16 9.57 -28.54
C ALA A 946 20.79 10.01 -28.00
N ASN A 947 20.53 9.82 -26.70
CA ASN A 947 19.30 10.24 -26.06
C ASN A 947 19.43 11.69 -25.60
N ALA A 948 18.63 12.59 -26.18
CA ALA A 948 18.72 14.03 -25.88
C ALA A 948 18.53 14.36 -24.39
N TYR A 949 17.69 13.61 -23.66
CA TYR A 949 17.46 13.81 -22.23
C TYR A 949 18.65 13.38 -21.36
N GLU A 950 19.64 12.68 -21.91
CA GLU A 950 20.85 12.31 -21.18
C GLU A 950 21.99 13.33 -21.34
N GLN A 951 21.84 14.30 -22.24
CA GLN A 951 22.83 15.34 -22.51
C GLN A 951 22.71 16.52 -21.55
N ASP A 952 23.80 17.24 -21.31
CA ASP A 952 23.76 18.49 -20.54
C ASP A 952 22.90 19.53 -21.24
N SER A 953 21.76 19.83 -20.61
CA SER A 953 20.71 20.63 -21.21
C SER A 953 19.83 21.31 -20.18
N VAL A 954 19.24 22.44 -20.59
CA VAL A 954 18.12 23.09 -19.91
C VAL A 954 16.83 22.62 -20.55
N GLU A 955 15.87 22.22 -19.73
CA GLU A 955 14.50 21.94 -20.12
C GLU A 955 13.55 22.98 -19.53
N VAL A 956 12.58 23.39 -20.36
CA VAL A 956 11.50 24.30 -20.01
C VAL A 956 10.19 23.58 -20.30
N PHE A 957 9.39 23.41 -19.25
CA PHE A 957 8.06 22.82 -19.34
C PHE A 957 7.02 23.90 -19.11
N ILE A 958 6.04 23.99 -20.01
CA ILE A 958 5.04 25.07 -20.00
C ILE A 958 3.66 24.43 -20.12
N ASP A 959 2.79 24.74 -19.18
CA ASP A 959 1.37 24.44 -19.17
C ASP A 959 0.66 25.80 -19.32
N GLU A 960 0.18 26.13 -20.53
CA GLU A 960 -0.26 27.49 -20.83
C GLU A 960 -1.56 27.86 -20.13
N ASN A 961 -2.44 26.88 -19.91
CA ASN A 961 -3.72 27.08 -19.24
C ASN A 961 -3.64 26.88 -17.71
N ASN A 962 -2.50 26.41 -17.20
CA ASN A 962 -2.22 26.12 -15.79
C ASN A 962 -3.13 25.01 -15.20
N HIS A 963 -3.55 24.05 -16.02
CA HIS A 963 -4.46 22.97 -15.62
C HIS A 963 -3.79 21.94 -14.70
N LYS A 964 -2.48 21.70 -14.87
CA LYS A 964 -1.67 20.81 -14.01
C LYS A 964 -2.22 19.40 -13.88
N SER A 965 -2.67 18.85 -15.01
CA SER A 965 -3.14 17.48 -15.14
C SER A 965 -2.05 16.46 -14.75
N ASP A 966 -2.46 15.24 -14.40
CA ASP A 966 -1.52 14.14 -14.12
C ASP A 966 -0.89 13.55 -15.40
N SER A 967 -1.33 14.01 -16.58
CA SER A 967 -0.81 13.63 -17.88
C SER A 967 -0.88 14.79 -18.87
N TYR A 968 0.11 14.91 -19.77
CA TYR A 968 0.15 15.97 -20.80
C TYR A 968 -1.15 16.09 -21.63
N GLU A 969 -1.59 17.32 -21.80
CA GLU A 969 -2.67 17.77 -22.67
C GLU A 969 -2.11 18.52 -23.89
N GLU A 970 -2.97 18.97 -24.80
CA GLU A 970 -2.54 19.57 -26.06
C GLU A 970 -1.71 20.86 -25.90
N ASP A 971 -1.94 21.64 -24.85
CA ASP A 971 -1.23 22.90 -24.60
C ASP A 971 0.04 22.75 -23.73
N ASP A 972 0.28 21.54 -23.21
CA ASP A 972 1.47 21.23 -22.41
C ASP A 972 2.70 21.03 -23.30
N LYS A 973 3.80 21.67 -22.90
CA LYS A 973 5.02 21.74 -23.71
C LYS A 973 6.23 21.26 -22.95
N GLN A 974 7.13 20.60 -23.67
CA GLN A 974 8.47 20.29 -23.21
C GLN A 974 9.47 20.71 -24.29
N TYR A 975 10.32 21.69 -23.97
CA TYR A 975 11.47 22.07 -24.78
C TYR A 975 12.77 21.77 -24.04
N ARG A 976 13.75 21.24 -24.76
CA ARG A 976 15.09 20.94 -24.27
C ARG A 976 16.14 21.56 -25.17
N ILE A 977 17.08 22.28 -24.59
CA ILE A 977 18.17 22.97 -25.29
C ILE A 977 19.49 22.56 -24.62
N ASN A 978 20.41 21.95 -25.38
CA ASN A 978 21.72 21.57 -24.85
C ASN A 978 22.74 22.74 -24.93
N TYR A 979 23.91 22.57 -24.32
CA TYR A 979 24.95 23.61 -24.29
C TYR A 979 25.55 23.98 -25.66
N GLU A 980 25.33 23.17 -26.70
CA GLU A 980 25.67 23.50 -28.10
C GLU A 980 24.49 24.11 -28.88
N ASN A 981 23.43 24.52 -28.18
CA ASN A 981 22.20 25.07 -28.75
C ASN A 981 21.42 24.09 -29.64
N THR A 982 21.59 22.79 -29.46
CA THR A 982 20.75 21.78 -30.13
C THR A 982 19.42 21.67 -29.39
N GLN A 983 18.33 21.74 -30.14
CA GLN A 983 16.97 21.68 -29.62
C GLN A 983 16.36 20.29 -29.78
N SER A 984 15.61 19.85 -28.77
CA SER A 984 14.67 18.73 -28.87
C SER A 984 13.41 19.08 -28.08
N PHE A 985 12.29 18.46 -28.41
CA PHE A 985 11.02 18.78 -27.78
C PHE A 985 10.05 17.59 -27.86
N SER A 986 9.06 17.58 -26.97
CA SER A 986 8.01 16.56 -26.89
C SER A 986 6.67 17.22 -26.55
N GLY A 987 5.56 16.65 -27.02
CA GLY A 987 4.21 17.21 -26.93
C GLY A 987 3.60 17.51 -28.32
N ASP A 988 2.27 17.44 -28.42
CA ASP A 988 1.54 17.47 -29.70
C ASP A 988 1.69 18.78 -30.48
N LYS A 989 1.85 19.92 -29.78
CA LYS A 989 2.04 21.26 -30.38
C LYS A 989 3.46 21.81 -30.23
N CYS A 990 4.40 20.99 -29.77
CA CYS A 990 5.80 21.37 -29.61
C CYS A 990 6.54 21.22 -30.94
N VAL A 991 6.75 22.33 -31.64
CA VAL A 991 7.49 22.35 -32.91
C VAL A 991 8.64 23.36 -32.88
N ALA A 992 9.61 23.16 -33.78
CA ALA A 992 10.80 24.01 -33.88
C ALA A 992 10.48 25.49 -34.13
N ASP A 993 9.41 25.79 -34.87
CA ASP A 993 8.98 27.18 -35.16
C ASP A 993 8.53 27.94 -33.90
N ASN A 994 8.23 27.24 -32.82
CA ASN A 994 7.76 27.83 -31.55
C ASN A 994 8.90 28.08 -30.55
N VAL A 995 10.16 27.76 -30.89
CA VAL A 995 11.30 27.99 -30.02
C VAL A 995 12.46 28.65 -30.76
N LYS A 996 12.94 29.77 -30.23
CA LYS A 996 14.19 30.39 -30.66
C LYS A 996 15.15 30.35 -29.48
N SER A 997 16.36 29.81 -29.65
CA SER A 997 17.35 29.71 -28.58
C SER A 997 18.76 30.10 -29.02
N PHE A 998 19.56 30.49 -28.04
CA PHE A 998 21.00 30.71 -28.17
C PHE A 998 21.72 30.14 -26.95
N ALA A 999 22.86 29.48 -27.15
CA ALA A 999 23.70 28.97 -26.06
C ALA A 999 25.10 29.58 -26.09
N VAL A 1000 25.62 29.93 -24.92
CA VAL A 1000 26.97 30.49 -24.73
C VAL A 1000 27.74 29.62 -23.75
N VAL A 1001 28.87 29.08 -24.18
CA VAL A 1001 29.82 28.37 -23.31
C VAL A 1001 30.97 29.34 -22.95
N PRO A 1002 31.17 29.68 -21.67
CA PRO A 1002 32.28 30.53 -21.25
C PRO A 1002 33.64 29.92 -21.63
N LYS A 1003 34.66 30.78 -21.85
CA LYS A 1003 36.00 30.35 -22.29
C LYS A 1003 36.71 29.40 -21.33
N ASP A 1004 36.33 29.38 -20.06
CA ASP A 1004 36.89 28.47 -19.06
C ASP A 1004 36.20 27.10 -19.04
N GLY A 1005 35.16 26.91 -19.84
CA GLY A 1005 34.45 25.64 -20.03
C GLY A 1005 33.64 25.17 -18.82
N LYS A 1006 33.39 26.05 -17.85
CA LYS A 1006 32.71 25.71 -16.58
C LYS A 1006 31.23 26.07 -16.63
N GLY A 1007 30.48 25.34 -17.43
CA GLY A 1007 29.04 25.55 -17.61
C GLY A 1007 28.66 26.24 -18.91
N TYR A 1008 27.43 26.73 -18.96
CA TYR A 1008 26.81 27.32 -20.15
C TYR A 1008 25.63 28.22 -19.76
N SER A 1009 25.32 29.17 -20.63
CA SER A 1009 24.13 30.01 -20.54
C SER A 1009 23.23 29.73 -21.73
N ILE A 1010 21.92 29.60 -21.50
CA ILE A 1010 20.91 29.49 -22.55
C ILE A 1010 19.96 30.68 -22.45
N GLU A 1011 19.71 31.32 -23.58
CA GLU A 1011 18.63 32.28 -23.77
C GLU A 1011 17.64 31.70 -24.76
N ALA A 1012 16.35 31.73 -24.43
CA ALA A 1012 15.31 31.17 -25.27
C ALA A 1012 14.02 31.98 -25.23
N ALA A 1013 13.31 32.00 -26.35
CA ALA A 1013 11.96 32.51 -26.50
C ALA A 1013 11.05 31.35 -26.93
N PHE A 1014 9.95 31.17 -26.23
CA PHE A 1014 8.94 30.14 -26.47
C PHE A 1014 7.61 30.82 -26.82
N LYS A 1015 7.07 30.50 -27.99
CA LYS A 1015 5.88 31.14 -28.51
C LYS A 1015 4.61 30.63 -27.81
N TRP A 1016 3.70 31.55 -27.47
CA TRP A 1016 2.35 31.20 -27.03
C TRP A 1016 1.54 30.60 -28.18
N THR A 1017 0.83 29.50 -27.95
CA THR A 1017 0.05 28.82 -29.02
C THR A 1017 -1.42 28.63 -28.72
N ASP A 1018 -1.77 28.48 -27.46
CA ASP A 1018 -3.11 28.11 -26.99
C ASP A 1018 -3.72 29.23 -26.14
N ILE A 1019 -2.88 30.12 -25.58
CA ILE A 1019 -3.33 31.33 -24.90
C ILE A 1019 -2.99 32.61 -25.68
N LYS A 1020 -3.77 33.65 -25.37
CA LYS A 1020 -3.38 35.04 -25.62
C LYS A 1020 -2.87 35.63 -24.32
N ALA A 1021 -1.55 35.62 -24.13
CA ALA A 1021 -0.92 36.09 -22.91
C ALA A 1021 -1.33 37.54 -22.58
N ALA A 1022 -1.74 37.76 -21.34
CA ALA A 1022 -2.14 39.06 -20.83
C ALA A 1022 -1.69 39.21 -19.38
N GLU A 1023 -1.64 40.47 -18.91
CA GLU A 1023 -1.41 40.73 -17.50
C GLU A 1023 -2.50 40.05 -16.65
N GLY A 1024 -2.07 39.28 -15.66
CA GLY A 1024 -2.93 38.46 -14.81
C GLY A 1024 -3.02 36.99 -15.24
N SER A 1025 -2.59 36.60 -16.43
CA SER A 1025 -2.58 35.20 -16.87
C SER A 1025 -1.74 34.33 -15.94
N LEU A 1026 -2.25 33.15 -15.61
CA LEU A 1026 -1.51 32.11 -14.87
C LEU A 1026 -1.05 31.04 -15.84
N ILE A 1027 0.16 30.54 -15.65
CA ILE A 1027 0.74 29.41 -16.40
C ILE A 1027 1.36 28.42 -15.41
N GLY A 1028 1.34 27.13 -15.76
CA GLY A 1028 2.20 26.14 -15.14
C GLY A 1028 3.60 26.21 -15.75
N LEU A 1029 4.62 26.16 -14.89
CA LEU A 1029 6.01 26.27 -15.32
C LEU A 1029 6.92 25.37 -14.50
N GLU A 1030 7.81 24.65 -15.18
CA GLU A 1030 8.93 23.92 -14.57
C GLU A 1030 10.21 24.17 -15.38
N LEU A 1031 11.35 24.22 -14.67
CA LEU A 1031 12.66 24.47 -15.26
C LEU A 1031 13.64 23.43 -14.72
N GLN A 1032 14.25 22.66 -15.60
CA GLN A 1032 15.16 21.58 -15.23
C GLN A 1032 16.50 21.70 -15.94
N VAL A 1033 17.57 21.29 -15.28
CA VAL A 1033 18.87 21.02 -15.90
C VAL A 1033 19.16 19.52 -15.83
N ASN A 1034 19.47 18.90 -16.95
CA ASN A 1034 20.06 17.56 -16.98
C ASN A 1034 21.58 17.68 -16.83
N ASP A 1035 22.16 16.80 -16.02
CA ASP A 1035 23.61 16.73 -15.76
C ASP A 1035 24.16 15.36 -16.17
N ALA A 1036 25.10 15.34 -17.10
CA ALA A 1036 25.77 14.19 -17.65
C ALA A 1036 27.19 14.05 -17.11
N ASP A 1037 27.59 12.81 -16.81
CA ASP A 1037 28.99 12.55 -16.47
C ASP A 1037 29.90 12.45 -17.69
N GLU A 1038 31.20 12.23 -17.45
CA GLU A 1038 32.22 12.06 -18.49
C GLU A 1038 31.93 10.91 -19.48
N SER A 1039 31.03 9.98 -19.15
CA SER A 1039 30.64 8.88 -20.04
C SER A 1039 29.45 9.19 -20.95
N GLY A 1040 28.86 10.39 -20.83
CA GLY A 1040 27.67 10.81 -21.54
C GLY A 1040 26.37 10.31 -20.93
N LYS A 1041 26.42 9.71 -19.73
CA LYS A 1041 25.24 9.24 -19.02
C LYS A 1041 24.75 10.32 -18.05
N ARG A 1042 23.44 10.60 -18.06
CA ARG A 1042 22.83 11.47 -17.05
C ARG A 1042 22.97 10.87 -15.65
N ILE A 1043 23.52 11.66 -14.74
CA ILE A 1043 23.71 11.31 -13.32
C ILE A 1043 22.67 11.93 -12.41
N GLY A 1044 21.99 12.98 -12.86
CA GLY A 1044 20.84 13.54 -12.16
C GLY A 1044 20.27 14.77 -12.85
N THR A 1045 19.31 15.40 -12.18
CA THR A 1045 18.69 16.66 -12.63
C THR A 1045 18.76 17.73 -11.54
N LEU A 1046 18.61 18.99 -11.94
CA LEU A 1046 18.41 20.13 -11.04
C LEU A 1046 17.16 20.89 -11.49
N SER A 1047 16.10 20.89 -10.68
CA SER A 1047 14.79 21.41 -11.04
C SER A 1047 14.37 22.62 -10.18
N TRP A 1048 13.40 23.40 -10.65
CA TRP A 1048 12.80 24.49 -9.88
C TRP A 1048 11.87 23.94 -8.80
N TYR A 1049 10.96 23.02 -9.15
CA TYR A 1049 10.00 22.45 -8.21
C TYR A 1049 9.88 20.92 -8.27
N ASP A 1050 9.99 20.30 -9.45
CA ASP A 1050 9.80 18.85 -9.63
C ASP A 1050 10.77 18.00 -8.78
N LYS A 1051 10.23 17.33 -7.76
CA LYS A 1051 10.95 16.40 -6.88
C LYS A 1051 10.95 14.95 -7.36
N SER A 1052 10.12 14.64 -8.33
CA SER A 1052 9.89 13.29 -8.84
C SER A 1052 10.73 12.99 -10.08
N GLY A 1053 11.07 14.02 -10.86
CA GLY A 1053 11.65 13.88 -12.19
C GLY A 1053 10.63 13.49 -13.26
N MET A 1054 9.33 13.64 -12.97
CA MET A 1054 8.21 13.28 -13.85
C MET A 1054 7.66 14.46 -14.66
N GLY A 1055 8.28 15.63 -14.61
CA GLY A 1055 7.84 16.82 -15.35
C GLY A 1055 7.69 16.61 -16.86
N TRP A 1056 8.37 15.60 -17.43
CA TRP A 1056 8.21 15.20 -18.83
C TRP A 1056 6.89 14.48 -19.17
N SER A 1057 6.11 14.09 -18.16
CA SER A 1057 4.89 13.29 -18.32
C SER A 1057 3.70 13.77 -17.50
N ALA A 1058 3.91 14.53 -16.42
CA ALA A 1058 2.87 14.92 -15.48
C ALA A 1058 2.97 16.42 -15.12
N PRO A 1059 2.20 17.30 -15.77
CA PRO A 1059 2.11 18.73 -15.43
C PRO A 1059 1.73 19.02 -13.98
N SER A 1060 1.14 18.05 -13.26
CA SER A 1060 0.81 18.16 -11.83
C SER A 1060 2.01 18.47 -10.91
N VAL A 1061 3.24 18.24 -11.40
CA VAL A 1061 4.49 18.57 -10.71
C VAL A 1061 5.06 19.94 -11.08
N PHE A 1062 4.35 20.78 -11.85
CA PHE A 1062 4.82 22.13 -12.23
C PHE A 1062 4.53 23.19 -11.15
N GLY A 1063 5.43 24.17 -11.05
CA GLY A 1063 5.20 25.40 -10.30
C GLY A 1063 4.11 26.26 -10.95
N THR A 1064 3.75 27.38 -10.33
CA THR A 1064 2.81 28.35 -10.91
C THR A 1064 3.53 29.67 -11.15
N ALA A 1065 3.30 30.27 -12.33
CA ALA A 1065 3.79 31.59 -12.64
C ALA A 1065 2.65 32.51 -13.10
N LYS A 1066 2.69 33.77 -12.68
CA LYS A 1066 1.72 34.81 -13.07
C LYS A 1066 2.39 35.86 -13.94
N LEU A 1067 1.79 36.15 -15.08
CA LEU A 1067 2.23 37.20 -15.98
C LEU A 1067 1.81 38.56 -15.41
N VAL A 1068 2.75 39.46 -15.11
CA VAL A 1068 2.47 40.79 -14.53
C VAL A 1068 2.96 41.91 -15.44
N GLY A 1069 2.40 43.11 -15.31
CA GLY A 1069 2.77 44.29 -16.09
C GLY A 1069 4.21 44.77 -15.84
N GLU A 1070 4.60 45.87 -16.49
CA GLU A 1070 5.94 46.46 -16.33
C GLU A 1070 6.23 46.85 -14.87
N ALA A 1071 7.48 46.66 -14.42
CA ALA A 1071 7.91 47.03 -13.07
C ALA A 1071 7.68 48.54 -12.81
N LYS A 1072 6.86 48.89 -11.81
CA LYS A 1072 6.62 50.30 -11.44
C LYS A 1072 7.91 50.97 -10.94
N LYS A 1073 8.41 51.98 -11.67
CA LYS A 1073 9.45 52.89 -11.15
C LYS A 1073 8.92 53.65 -9.93
N ALA A 1074 9.53 53.45 -8.78
CA ALA A 1074 9.24 54.22 -7.58
C ALA A 1074 9.74 55.67 -7.75
N ASP A 1075 8.82 56.63 -7.73
CA ASP A 1075 9.10 58.08 -7.65
C ASP A 1075 9.64 58.41 -6.25
N ASN A 1076 10.96 58.56 -6.12
CA ASN A 1076 11.60 59.01 -4.88
C ASN A 1076 12.06 60.47 -5.02
N LYS A 1077 11.26 61.42 -4.51
CA LYS A 1077 11.78 62.70 -4.01
C LYS A 1077 12.39 62.46 -2.63
N VAL A 1078 13.71 62.48 -2.53
CA VAL A 1078 14.45 62.43 -1.26
C VAL A 1078 14.88 63.84 -0.87
N ASP A 1079 14.45 64.32 0.29
CA ASP A 1079 15.11 65.41 1.00
C ASP A 1079 16.24 64.80 1.84
N GLU A 1080 17.47 65.14 1.46
CA GLU A 1080 18.71 64.66 2.05
C GLU A 1080 18.96 65.25 3.45
N LYS A 1081 19.35 64.40 4.41
CA LYS A 1081 20.46 64.73 5.29
C LYS A 1081 21.18 63.51 5.86
N LYS A 1082 22.42 63.40 5.36
CA LYS A 1082 23.64 62.81 5.95
C LYS A 1082 23.78 61.28 5.99
N THR A 1083 24.16 60.80 4.82
CA THR A 1083 25.45 60.13 4.54
C THR A 1083 26.35 59.82 5.74
N ASP A 1084 26.61 58.52 5.93
CA ASP A 1084 27.98 58.04 5.76
C ASP A 1084 27.99 56.73 4.96
N SER A 1085 28.96 56.64 4.07
CA SER A 1085 29.07 55.66 3.00
C SER A 1085 29.68 54.32 3.43
N LYS A 1086 29.28 53.26 2.70
CA LYS A 1086 29.94 51.95 2.55
C LYS A 1086 30.01 51.03 3.78
N THR A 1087 29.15 50.01 3.79
CA THR A 1087 29.60 48.63 3.49
C THR A 1087 28.40 47.80 2.99
N THR A 1088 28.25 47.66 1.68
CA THR A 1088 27.67 46.42 1.12
C THR A 1088 28.65 45.31 1.46
N VAL A 1089 28.27 44.41 2.35
CA VAL A 1089 28.94 43.11 2.43
C VAL A 1089 28.13 42.19 1.53
N GLU A 1090 28.61 42.03 0.29
CA GLU A 1090 28.43 40.75 -0.39
C GLU A 1090 28.81 39.65 0.61
N THR A 1091 27.86 38.91 1.17
CA THR A 1091 28.22 37.57 1.66
C THR A 1091 28.21 36.67 0.44
N LYS A 1092 29.27 36.78 -0.37
CA LYS A 1092 29.71 35.69 -1.24
C LYS A 1092 29.59 34.41 -0.42
N SER A 1093 28.94 33.37 -0.95
CA SER A 1093 29.04 32.04 -0.36
C SER A 1093 30.52 31.69 -0.32
N VAL A 1094 31.15 31.87 0.84
CA VAL A 1094 32.56 31.55 1.00
C VAL A 1094 32.59 30.09 1.37
N ASP A 1095 33.36 29.31 0.60
CA ASP A 1095 33.78 27.98 1.00
C ASP A 1095 34.22 28.01 2.45
N GLY A 1096 33.46 27.31 3.30
CA GLY A 1096 33.85 27.09 4.66
C GLY A 1096 35.21 26.40 4.73
N PRO A 1097 35.91 26.49 5.87
CA PRO A 1097 37.26 25.98 6.03
C PRO A 1097 37.50 24.64 5.31
N LYS A 1098 38.51 24.60 4.42
CA LYS A 1098 38.81 23.44 3.55
C LYS A 1098 39.03 22.16 4.35
N VAL A 1099 38.85 20.99 3.72
CA VAL A 1099 39.14 19.69 4.34
C VAL A 1099 40.57 19.68 4.90
N GLY A 1100 40.72 19.23 6.15
CA GLY A 1100 41.97 19.26 6.90
C GLY A 1100 42.16 20.50 7.78
N THR A 1101 41.34 21.54 7.61
CA THR A 1101 41.45 22.76 8.42
C THR A 1101 41.00 22.50 9.86
N LYS A 1102 41.76 23.03 10.83
CA LYS A 1102 41.39 22.97 12.24
C LYS A 1102 40.45 24.12 12.56
N VAL A 1103 39.28 23.78 13.08
CA VAL A 1103 38.23 24.73 13.47
C VAL A 1103 37.80 24.42 14.89
N GLU A 1104 37.20 25.36 15.61
CA GLU A 1104 36.90 25.15 17.03
C GLU A 1104 35.62 25.83 17.49
N ASP A 1105 34.94 25.25 18.48
CA ASP A 1105 33.83 25.88 19.19
C ASP A 1105 34.20 26.13 20.66
N LYS A 1106 33.22 26.49 21.49
CA LYS A 1106 33.44 26.73 22.94
C LYS A 1106 33.87 25.48 23.72
N LYS A 1107 33.67 24.27 23.18
CA LYS A 1107 33.81 22.99 23.89
C LYS A 1107 34.94 22.11 23.34
N PHE A 1108 35.17 22.13 22.03
CA PHE A 1108 36.08 21.22 21.35
C PHE A 1108 36.85 21.89 20.20
N ASN A 1109 38.00 21.29 19.90
CA ASN A 1109 38.73 21.52 18.66
C ASN A 1109 38.33 20.43 17.68
N TYR A 1110 38.11 20.81 16.43
CA TYR A 1110 37.69 19.97 15.33
C TYR A 1110 38.70 20.01 14.18
N VAL A 1111 38.54 19.10 13.24
CA VAL A 1111 39.14 19.17 11.91
C VAL A 1111 38.04 18.95 10.89
N VAL A 1112 38.01 19.75 9.84
CA VAL A 1112 37.05 19.60 8.75
C VAL A 1112 37.40 18.34 7.95
N THR A 1113 36.42 17.47 7.77
CA THR A 1113 36.52 16.23 6.98
C THR A 1113 35.72 16.31 5.67
N LYS A 1114 34.77 17.23 5.57
CA LYS A 1114 34.10 17.66 4.33
C LYS A 1114 33.82 19.16 4.45
N ALA A 1115 34.22 19.96 3.45
CA ALA A 1115 33.94 21.39 3.45
C ALA A 1115 32.41 21.63 3.43
N GLY A 1116 31.98 22.74 4.00
CA GLY A 1116 30.59 23.21 3.97
C GLY A 1116 30.57 24.69 3.65
N THR A 1117 29.41 25.29 3.45
CA THR A 1117 29.29 26.69 3.05
C THR A 1117 28.61 27.54 4.13
N THR A 1118 28.93 28.83 4.15
CA THR A 1118 28.43 29.79 5.16
C THR A 1118 26.94 30.11 5.00
N ASP A 1119 26.39 29.90 3.80
CA ASP A 1119 24.96 30.04 3.49
C ASP A 1119 24.12 28.80 3.87
N GLY A 1120 24.75 27.73 4.35
CA GLY A 1120 24.07 26.50 4.76
C GLY A 1120 23.67 25.56 3.61
N LYS A 1121 23.93 25.91 2.33
CA LYS A 1121 23.63 25.08 1.16
C LYS A 1121 24.36 23.74 1.19
N THR A 1122 25.65 23.74 1.56
CA THR A 1122 26.42 22.51 1.81
C THR A 1122 26.72 22.36 3.30
N VAL A 1123 26.12 21.36 3.95
CA VAL A 1123 26.47 20.99 5.33
C VAL A 1123 27.78 20.19 5.31
N GLY A 1124 28.84 20.78 5.86
CA GLY A 1124 30.14 20.13 5.95
C GLY A 1124 30.16 18.97 6.94
N GLU A 1125 31.29 18.29 7.05
CA GLU A 1125 31.55 17.30 8.10
C GLU A 1125 32.79 17.70 8.92
N VAL A 1126 32.74 17.48 10.23
CA VAL A 1126 33.88 17.68 11.14
C VAL A 1126 34.12 16.47 12.03
N ALA A 1127 35.37 16.32 12.44
CA ALA A 1127 35.80 15.34 13.42
C ALA A 1127 36.36 16.01 14.67
N VAL A 1128 35.93 15.57 15.86
CA VAL A 1128 36.41 16.09 17.15
C VAL A 1128 37.86 15.67 17.37
N VAL A 1129 38.77 16.64 17.49
CA VAL A 1129 40.22 16.42 17.66
C VAL A 1129 40.65 16.51 19.12
N ALA A 1130 40.09 17.43 19.91
CA ALA A 1130 40.44 17.60 21.32
C ALA A 1130 39.33 18.29 22.13
N SER A 1131 39.20 17.92 23.40
CA SER A 1131 38.38 18.65 24.38
C SER A 1131 39.12 19.87 24.91
N LYS A 1132 38.51 21.06 24.84
CA LYS A 1132 39.09 22.29 25.42
C LYS A 1132 39.05 22.27 26.96
N ASN A 1133 37.98 21.70 27.54
CA ASN A 1133 37.85 21.57 28.99
C ASN A 1133 38.20 20.16 29.49
N LYS A 1134 39.41 19.96 30.03
CA LYS A 1134 39.83 18.68 30.63
C LYS A 1134 39.28 18.42 32.03
N LYS A 1135 38.66 19.43 32.65
CA LYS A 1135 38.02 19.35 33.98
C LYS A 1135 36.52 19.03 33.90
N ALA A 1136 35.92 19.02 32.71
CA ALA A 1136 34.50 18.76 32.51
C ALA A 1136 34.07 17.39 33.08
N LYS A 1137 32.99 17.38 33.88
CA LYS A 1137 32.42 16.15 34.46
C LYS A 1137 31.48 15.42 33.49
N ALA A 1138 30.85 16.13 32.57
CA ALA A 1138 30.01 15.55 31.53
C ALA A 1138 30.29 16.23 30.20
N VAL A 1139 30.29 15.45 29.11
CA VAL A 1139 30.55 15.93 27.75
C VAL A 1139 29.47 15.41 26.81
N THR A 1140 28.92 16.29 26.00
CA THR A 1140 28.04 15.94 24.87
C THR A 1140 28.73 16.34 23.58
N VAL A 1141 29.00 15.35 22.73
CA VAL A 1141 29.41 15.55 21.33
C VAL A 1141 28.11 15.66 20.52
N SER A 1142 27.78 16.87 20.08
CA SER A 1142 26.54 17.17 19.33
C SER A 1142 26.46 16.43 17.99
N ALA A 1143 25.25 16.32 17.42
CA ALA A 1143 25.07 15.72 16.09
C ALA A 1143 25.61 16.61 14.96
N SER A 1144 25.50 17.91 15.16
CA SER A 1144 26.06 18.97 14.31
C SER A 1144 26.59 20.11 15.18
N VAL A 1145 27.42 20.96 14.60
CA VAL A 1145 27.90 22.22 15.17
C VAL A 1145 27.96 23.28 14.08
N THR A 1146 27.81 24.55 14.44
CA THR A 1146 28.04 25.68 13.54
C THR A 1146 29.32 26.38 13.98
N ILE A 1147 30.29 26.50 13.07
CA ILE A 1147 31.58 27.15 13.33
C ILE A 1147 31.80 28.17 12.22
N ASP A 1148 32.05 29.42 12.60
CA ASP A 1148 32.26 30.55 11.67
C ASP A 1148 31.15 30.67 10.61
N GLY A 1149 29.89 30.53 11.03
CA GLY A 1149 28.71 30.61 10.15
C GLY A 1149 28.41 29.34 9.34
N VAL A 1150 29.30 28.36 9.30
CA VAL A 1150 29.14 27.12 8.52
C VAL A 1150 28.63 25.99 9.39
N LYS A 1151 27.57 25.29 8.94
CA LYS A 1151 27.02 24.10 9.64
C LYS A 1151 27.82 22.86 9.27
N TYR A 1152 28.26 22.11 10.28
CA TYR A 1152 28.98 20.85 10.13
C TYR A 1152 28.30 19.70 10.88
N ASN A 1153 28.13 18.56 10.22
CA ASN A 1153 27.82 17.29 10.86
C ASN A 1153 29.05 16.73 11.59
N VAL A 1154 28.90 16.36 12.87
CA VAL A 1154 30.00 15.75 13.63
C VAL A 1154 30.01 14.25 13.36
N THR A 1155 30.94 13.78 12.52
CA THR A 1155 30.93 12.39 12.03
C THR A 1155 32.03 11.51 12.62
N GLU A 1156 33.07 12.08 13.23
CA GLU A 1156 34.14 11.28 13.85
C GLU A 1156 34.63 11.90 15.17
N ILE A 1157 35.08 11.06 16.11
CA ILE A 1157 35.88 11.46 17.25
C ILE A 1157 37.30 10.95 16.99
N LYS A 1158 38.27 11.83 16.73
CA LYS A 1158 39.65 11.46 16.37
C LYS A 1158 40.40 10.80 17.53
N ALA A 1159 41.57 10.28 17.19
CA ALA A 1159 42.45 9.65 18.16
C ALA A 1159 42.85 10.62 19.28
N LYS A 1160 42.83 10.13 20.52
CA LYS A 1160 43.18 10.88 21.75
C LYS A 1160 42.34 12.13 22.08
N ALA A 1161 41.19 12.36 21.44
CA ALA A 1161 40.42 13.60 21.62
C ALA A 1161 40.03 13.93 23.08
N PHE A 1162 39.81 12.92 23.90
CA PHE A 1162 39.48 13.01 25.33
C PHE A 1162 40.51 12.28 26.21
N TYR A 1163 41.72 12.02 25.69
CA TYR A 1163 42.73 11.22 26.37
C TYR A 1163 43.07 11.80 27.75
N ALA A 1164 43.00 10.96 28.78
CA ALA A 1164 43.32 11.29 30.16
C ALA A 1164 42.47 12.43 30.78
N ASN A 1165 41.23 12.63 30.34
CA ASN A 1165 40.28 13.52 31.00
C ASN A 1165 39.78 12.89 32.33
N LYS A 1166 40.63 12.94 33.36
CA LYS A 1166 40.43 12.22 34.65
C LYS A 1166 39.19 12.63 35.44
N LYS A 1167 38.57 13.78 35.13
CA LYS A 1167 37.35 14.27 35.81
C LYS A 1167 36.05 13.93 35.06
N LEU A 1168 36.14 13.45 33.82
CA LEU A 1168 35.00 13.12 32.98
C LEU A 1168 34.27 11.88 33.53
N THR A 1169 32.97 11.99 33.75
CA THR A 1169 32.09 10.96 34.34
C THR A 1169 30.99 10.47 33.39
N LYS A 1170 30.54 11.31 32.44
CA LYS A 1170 29.51 10.94 31.45
C LYS A 1170 29.86 11.50 30.07
N VAL A 1171 29.68 10.68 29.04
CA VAL A 1171 29.81 11.09 27.63
C VAL A 1171 28.53 10.73 26.86
N THR A 1172 28.00 11.69 26.11
CA THR A 1172 26.91 11.47 25.15
C THR A 1172 27.43 11.76 23.74
N ILE A 1173 27.21 10.84 22.79
CA ILE A 1173 27.68 10.92 21.40
C ILE A 1173 26.47 11.08 20.47
N GLY A 1174 26.49 12.12 19.62
CA GLY A 1174 25.39 12.53 18.74
C GLY A 1174 25.09 11.57 17.58
N LYS A 1175 23.93 11.79 16.93
CA LYS A 1175 23.33 10.84 15.97
C LYS A 1175 24.13 10.62 14.67
N ASN A 1176 25.03 11.54 14.31
CA ASN A 1176 25.79 11.51 13.06
C ASN A 1176 27.18 10.85 13.17
N VAL A 1177 27.64 10.50 14.38
CA VAL A 1177 28.99 9.96 14.57
C VAL A 1177 29.13 8.56 13.98
N LYS A 1178 29.99 8.40 12.99
CA LYS A 1178 30.32 7.17 12.25
C LYS A 1178 31.51 6.41 12.85
N LYS A 1179 32.44 7.10 13.55
CA LYS A 1179 33.71 6.51 14.03
C LYS A 1179 34.23 7.11 15.35
N ILE A 1180 34.74 6.25 16.24
CA ILE A 1180 35.50 6.63 17.44
C ILE A 1180 36.95 6.18 17.27
N GLY A 1181 37.90 7.11 17.41
CA GLY A 1181 39.31 6.92 17.11
C GLY A 1181 40.11 6.20 18.19
N SER A 1182 41.36 5.86 17.84
CA SER A 1182 42.27 5.16 18.74
C SER A 1182 42.61 6.00 19.98
N LYS A 1183 42.55 5.39 21.17
CA LYS A 1183 42.76 6.06 22.47
C LYS A 1183 41.86 7.28 22.72
N ALA A 1184 40.75 7.46 22.00
CA ALA A 1184 39.90 8.65 22.08
C ALA A 1184 39.51 9.02 23.51
N PHE A 1185 39.11 8.06 24.34
CA PHE A 1185 38.72 8.25 25.74
C PHE A 1185 39.66 7.55 26.73
N ALA A 1186 40.81 7.04 26.29
CA ALA A 1186 41.67 6.25 27.16
C ALA A 1186 42.17 7.02 28.38
N LYS A 1187 42.21 6.36 29.53
CA LYS A 1187 42.60 6.89 30.85
C LYS A 1187 41.65 7.98 31.38
N CYS A 1188 40.39 8.02 30.94
CA CYS A 1188 39.33 8.77 31.61
C CYS A 1188 38.89 8.02 32.87
N THR A 1189 39.73 8.03 33.90
CA THR A 1189 39.60 7.16 35.08
C THR A 1189 38.33 7.38 35.91
N SER A 1190 37.62 8.49 35.72
CA SER A 1190 36.33 8.78 36.35
C SER A 1190 35.11 8.49 35.49
N LEU A 1191 35.29 8.08 34.22
CA LEU A 1191 34.19 7.89 33.27
C LEU A 1191 33.31 6.73 33.73
N LYS A 1192 32.03 6.98 33.98
CA LYS A 1192 31.03 6.01 34.47
C LYS A 1192 30.06 5.57 33.37
N THR A 1193 29.68 6.49 32.49
CA THR A 1193 28.61 6.28 31.51
C THR A 1193 28.97 6.82 30.13
N VAL A 1194 28.78 6.00 29.10
CA VAL A 1194 28.83 6.41 27.69
C VAL A 1194 27.46 6.11 27.05
N ILE A 1195 26.89 7.10 26.37
CA ILE A 1195 25.63 6.99 25.64
C ILE A 1195 25.90 7.34 24.18
N VAL A 1196 25.60 6.43 23.27
CA VAL A 1196 25.74 6.62 21.82
C VAL A 1196 24.35 6.71 21.20
N LYS A 1197 23.95 7.91 20.77
CA LYS A 1197 22.69 8.17 20.05
C LYS A 1197 22.79 7.82 18.56
N SER A 1198 24.00 7.58 18.05
CA SER A 1198 24.23 7.26 16.63
C SER A 1198 23.77 5.84 16.26
N LYS A 1199 22.87 5.77 15.27
CA LYS A 1199 22.58 4.55 14.47
C LYS A 1199 23.65 4.32 13.38
N LYS A 1200 24.51 5.31 13.11
CA LYS A 1200 25.53 5.33 12.03
C LYS A 1200 26.93 4.90 12.49
N LEU A 1201 27.17 4.66 13.78
CA LEU A 1201 28.48 4.25 14.30
C LEU A 1201 28.88 2.85 13.77
N ARG A 1202 30.06 2.74 13.15
CA ARG A 1202 30.57 1.48 12.59
C ARG A 1202 31.94 1.05 13.12
N THR A 1203 32.72 1.97 13.70
CA THR A 1203 34.12 1.71 14.10
C THR A 1203 34.47 2.26 15.47
N ILE A 1204 35.09 1.43 16.32
CA ILE A 1204 35.71 1.82 17.60
C ILE A 1204 37.21 1.51 17.54
N GLY A 1205 38.06 2.52 17.73
CA GLY A 1205 39.50 2.43 17.51
C GLY A 1205 40.29 1.65 18.56
N LYS A 1206 41.56 1.38 18.25
CA LYS A 1206 42.51 0.66 19.13
C LYS A 1206 42.64 1.40 20.46
N SER A 1207 42.46 0.68 21.57
CA SER A 1207 42.55 1.24 22.93
C SER A 1207 41.62 2.44 23.20
N ALA A 1208 40.51 2.62 22.47
CA ALA A 1208 39.63 3.79 22.58
C ALA A 1208 39.19 4.14 24.01
N PHE A 1209 38.88 3.16 24.86
CA PHE A 1209 38.44 3.30 26.25
C PHE A 1209 39.40 2.60 27.23
N ALA A 1210 40.68 2.48 26.85
CA ALA A 1210 41.64 1.73 27.65
C ALA A 1210 41.98 2.48 28.96
N GLY A 1211 41.84 1.81 30.10
CA GLY A 1211 42.13 2.37 31.42
C GLY A 1211 40.97 3.13 32.07
N ASP A 1212 39.75 3.05 31.51
CA ASP A 1212 38.55 3.69 32.04
C ASP A 1212 37.92 2.83 33.15
N LYS A 1213 38.64 2.72 34.27
CA LYS A 1213 38.38 1.75 35.36
C LYS A 1213 36.99 1.91 36.01
N LYS A 1214 36.42 3.11 35.98
CA LYS A 1214 35.11 3.41 36.58
C LYS A 1214 33.92 3.27 35.61
N LEU A 1215 34.15 2.87 34.35
CA LEU A 1215 33.07 2.73 33.38
C LEU A 1215 32.15 1.57 33.81
N ARG A 1216 30.85 1.85 33.90
CA ARG A 1216 29.79 0.92 34.37
C ARG A 1216 28.66 0.76 33.36
N SER A 1217 28.41 1.74 32.51
CA SER A 1217 27.34 1.70 31.52
C SER A 1217 27.83 2.20 30.17
N PHE A 1218 27.66 1.40 29.13
CA PHE A 1218 27.85 1.79 27.74
C PHE A 1218 26.55 1.49 26.99
N LYS A 1219 25.81 2.51 26.55
CA LYS A 1219 24.51 2.35 25.87
C LYS A 1219 24.63 2.70 24.40
N MET A 1220 24.18 1.82 23.50
CA MET A 1220 24.22 2.07 22.06
C MET A 1220 22.96 1.55 21.35
N LYS A 1221 22.25 2.44 20.64
CA LYS A 1221 21.03 2.14 19.87
C LYS A 1221 21.35 2.07 18.36
N SER A 1222 22.12 1.07 17.91
CA SER A 1222 22.45 0.89 16.48
C SER A 1222 21.67 -0.27 15.88
N ASN A 1223 21.01 -0.06 14.73
CA ASN A 1223 20.30 -1.09 13.98
C ASN A 1223 21.22 -1.97 13.11
N LYS A 1224 22.53 -1.66 13.01
CA LYS A 1224 23.53 -2.49 12.31
C LYS A 1224 24.69 -2.89 13.23
N LYS A 1225 25.36 -4.02 12.94
CA LYS A 1225 26.56 -4.50 13.67
C LYS A 1225 27.76 -3.55 13.48
N LEU A 1226 28.67 -3.48 14.46
CA LEU A 1226 29.95 -2.75 14.28
C LEU A 1226 30.81 -3.46 13.22
N LYS A 1227 31.36 -2.70 12.27
CA LYS A 1227 32.32 -3.20 11.28
C LYS A 1227 33.65 -3.55 11.93
N SER A 1228 34.14 -2.74 12.87
CA SER A 1228 35.40 -3.03 13.57
C SER A 1228 35.49 -2.48 14.99
N VAL A 1229 36.15 -3.25 15.87
CA VAL A 1229 36.56 -2.83 17.22
C VAL A 1229 38.05 -3.13 17.39
N GLY A 1230 38.85 -2.09 17.58
CA GLY A 1230 40.30 -2.19 17.62
C GLY A 1230 40.84 -2.95 18.84
N LYS A 1231 42.02 -3.56 18.67
CA LYS A 1231 42.70 -4.32 19.72
C LYS A 1231 42.82 -3.51 21.03
N LYS A 1232 42.51 -4.14 22.16
CA LYS A 1232 42.56 -3.53 23.50
C LYS A 1232 41.64 -2.30 23.67
N ALA A 1233 40.65 -2.06 22.79
CA ALA A 1233 39.69 -0.96 22.89
C ALA A 1233 39.14 -0.74 24.30
N PHE A 1234 38.84 -1.82 25.02
CA PHE A 1234 38.27 -1.76 26.38
C PHE A 1234 39.23 -2.32 27.46
N LYS A 1235 40.54 -2.36 27.19
CA LYS A 1235 41.52 -2.89 28.15
C LYS A 1235 41.50 -2.08 29.45
N GLY A 1236 41.19 -2.72 30.58
CA GLY A 1236 41.14 -2.06 31.89
C GLY A 1236 39.80 -1.39 32.21
N VAL A 1237 38.79 -1.54 31.36
CA VAL A 1237 37.37 -1.27 31.70
C VAL A 1237 36.89 -2.32 32.70
N SER A 1238 36.05 -1.92 33.65
CA SER A 1238 35.57 -2.80 34.70
C SER A 1238 34.75 -3.97 34.15
N LYS A 1239 34.95 -5.17 34.71
CA LYS A 1239 34.08 -6.34 34.47
C LYS A 1239 32.62 -6.10 34.91
N LYS A 1240 32.37 -5.12 35.78
CA LYS A 1240 31.02 -4.70 36.18
C LYS A 1240 30.32 -3.79 35.14
N CYS A 1241 31.01 -3.41 34.06
CA CYS A 1241 30.41 -2.61 33.00
C CYS A 1241 29.34 -3.41 32.24
N LYS A 1242 28.15 -2.83 32.11
CA LYS A 1242 27.06 -3.31 31.26
C LYS A 1242 27.12 -2.58 29.92
N PHE A 1243 27.21 -3.34 28.83
CA PHE A 1243 27.17 -2.81 27.47
C PHE A 1243 25.79 -3.16 26.87
N TYR A 1244 24.94 -2.16 26.69
CA TYR A 1244 23.58 -2.30 26.19
C TYR A 1244 23.56 -2.14 24.67
N VAL A 1245 23.07 -3.17 23.99
CA VAL A 1245 22.91 -3.24 22.52
C VAL A 1245 21.51 -3.80 22.19
N PRO A 1246 20.99 -3.63 20.96
CA PRO A 1246 19.69 -4.22 20.60
C PRO A 1246 19.68 -5.75 20.69
N LYS A 1247 18.55 -6.33 21.17
CA LYS A 1247 18.36 -7.78 21.42
C LYS A 1247 18.79 -8.61 20.20
N LYS A 1248 18.29 -8.25 19.01
CA LYS A 1248 18.60 -8.91 17.72
C LYS A 1248 20.09 -8.95 17.35
N LEU A 1249 20.90 -7.98 17.80
CA LEU A 1249 22.33 -7.89 17.44
C LEU A 1249 23.27 -8.37 18.54
N LYS A 1250 22.75 -8.80 19.69
CA LYS A 1250 23.53 -9.16 20.89
C LYS A 1250 24.64 -10.17 20.61
N LYS A 1251 24.37 -11.24 19.84
CA LYS A 1251 25.36 -12.26 19.45
C LYS A 1251 26.49 -11.65 18.61
N ALA A 1252 26.15 -10.86 17.58
CA ALA A 1252 27.12 -10.19 16.71
C ALA A 1252 28.02 -9.21 17.50
N TYR A 1253 27.43 -8.43 18.41
CA TYR A 1253 28.16 -7.52 19.30
C TYR A 1253 29.06 -8.26 20.29
N LYS A 1254 28.63 -9.42 20.82
CA LYS A 1254 29.41 -10.24 21.75
C LYS A 1254 30.74 -10.67 21.15
N LYS A 1255 30.75 -11.15 19.90
CA LYS A 1255 31.99 -11.55 19.19
C LYS A 1255 32.93 -10.35 19.01
N THR A 1256 32.42 -9.24 18.48
CA THR A 1256 33.24 -8.07 18.12
C THR A 1256 33.76 -7.30 19.34
N LEU A 1257 32.96 -7.13 20.40
CA LEU A 1257 33.36 -6.44 21.63
C LEU A 1257 34.39 -7.26 22.45
N LYS A 1258 34.25 -8.59 22.49
CA LYS A 1258 35.23 -9.47 23.13
C LYS A 1258 36.60 -9.37 22.44
N LYS A 1259 36.65 -9.33 21.09
CA LYS A 1259 37.90 -9.07 20.32
C LYS A 1259 38.55 -7.73 20.69
N GLY A 1260 37.74 -6.72 21.03
CA GLY A 1260 38.17 -5.43 21.56
C GLY A 1260 38.72 -5.45 22.99
N GLY A 1261 38.67 -6.60 23.69
CA GLY A 1261 39.11 -6.75 25.07
C GLY A 1261 38.08 -6.33 26.12
N PHE A 1262 36.79 -6.23 25.76
CA PHE A 1262 35.71 -6.00 26.73
C PHE A 1262 35.42 -7.27 27.54
N LYS A 1263 35.39 -7.15 28.87
CA LYS A 1263 35.19 -8.28 29.81
C LYS A 1263 33.92 -8.15 30.67
N GLY A 1264 33.05 -7.17 30.38
CA GLY A 1264 31.82 -6.91 31.12
C GLY A 1264 30.60 -7.65 30.55
N LYS A 1265 29.44 -7.49 31.21
CA LYS A 1265 28.17 -8.08 30.74
C LYS A 1265 27.67 -7.30 29.50
N ILE A 1266 27.34 -8.01 28.43
CA ILE A 1266 26.67 -7.43 27.25
C ILE A 1266 25.18 -7.75 27.42
N LYS A 1267 24.37 -6.72 27.61
CA LYS A 1267 22.95 -6.82 27.88
C LYS A 1267 22.16 -6.63 26.61
#